data_AF-A0A7L3DDR1-F1
#
_entry.id   AF-A0A7L3DDR1-F1
#
_cell.length_a   1.000
_cell.length_b   1.000
_cell.length_c   1.000
_cell.angle_alpha   90.00
_cell.angle_beta   90.00
_cell.angle_gamma   90.00
#
_symmetry.space_group_name_H-M   'P 1'
#
loop_
_entity.id
_entity.type
_entity.pdbx_description
1 polymer ?
#
loop_
_entity_poly.entity_id
_entity_poly.type
_entity_poly.pdbx_seq_one_letter_code
_entity_poly.pdbx_strand_id
1 'polypeptide(L)'
;MPGGKETRLLHLGEMEKLDKTLFRLEQGFELQFRLGPTLQGKPVTVYTNYPASGEAFDRQKFRALSWHNPTGKEDDSDKYCKLDLQISGSYQYYFSLGNEKSGGGYVVVDPILHVGVDNHVLPLDCVTLQTFLAKCLGPFHEWEDRLKVAKETGYNMIHFTPLQKLGLSRSCYSLADQLEVNPEFSSHNKKCTWSDIGALVEKMKNEWNMLCITDVVYNHTATNSEWLRMHPECGYNLVNSPHLKPAWVLDRALWHLTCMVADGKCTAKGVPPLIENDHQLNCIRKIIWEDIYPKIKLWEFFQVDVNKAVQQFKTLLTQGKMSTKSDPNQHLQIVQDPDYRRFGCTVDMNIALATFIPHSNGPAAIEECCNWFRKRIEELNAEQYRQTNHHQEQAVNCLVGTVVYERLAGNGPKLGPISRKYPLVTRYFTYPFKELTVEEEETMIHQPDKACYFMAHNGWVMGDDPLRNFAEPGSNVYLRRELICWGDSVKLRYGNKPEDCPYLWAHMKKYTEITAKYFHGVRLDNCHSTPIHVAEYMLDTARKLRADLYVVAELFTGNEELDNIFVNRLGITSLIREAMTAYNSHEEGRLVYRFGGEPVGSFVQPRLRPLMPAIAHALFMDITHDNECPIQHRSAYDALPSAMIVSMACCATGSTKGYDELVPHQISVVSEERFYAKWNPAAQLTSGEVNFQTGILAGRLAINRLHQELGAKGFNQARSEVDEDIVAVTRHCPNTHQSVVAVSRTAFRDPKTSFYSKEVPEMCIPGKIEEVVLEARTIERSASPYKKDERFINGLPNFTMELREHIQIKDSKIIKQAGTAIKGPNEFVQEIEFEKLTPGSVIVFRVSLDPKAQEAVGVLRNHLIQFSPHFKSGSLPDDHSAPILNTLFSSIASKLTLADLNQVLYRCEAEEQEDGGGCYNIPNWTPLKYAGLQGLMSVMADIRPKNDLGHPFCDNLRSGDWMIDYVSNRLISRAGACAEVGKWLKAMFVYLKRIPRYLIPCYFDAILVGTYTTLLDVGWRQMSSFVQNGSTFVKHLSLGSIQMCGIGKYSCLPDLSPSLHDVPYRLNEITNEKEQCCVSLAAGLPHFSSGIFRSWGRDTFIALRGLMLVTGRYLEARNIILAFGGTLRHGLIPNLLGQGTHARYNCRDAVWWWLQCIQDYCKIVPNGLDILRCPVSRMYPRDDSSPQPAGTMDQPLYEVIQEAMQRHMEGINFRERNAGPQIDQNMREEGFNVTAGVDRETGFVFGGNRFNCGTWMDKMGESDRARNRGIPATPR
;
A
#
# COMPACT_ATOMS: atom_id res chain seq x y z
N MET A 1 -23.40 -9.12 17.45
CA MET A 1 -24.05 -7.94 16.84
C MET A 1 -24.49 -8.28 15.42
N PRO A 2 -25.77 -8.10 15.05
CA PRO A 2 -26.22 -8.23 13.67
C PRO A 2 -25.79 -6.99 12.86
N GLY A 3 -25.16 -7.18 11.68
CA GLY A 3 -25.06 -6.15 10.63
C GLY A 3 -24.08 -4.96 10.79
N GLY A 4 -22.92 -5.10 11.43
CA GLY A 4 -21.98 -3.96 11.61
C GLY A 4 -21.30 -3.44 10.32
N LYS A 5 -21.10 -2.12 10.22
CA LYS A 5 -20.41 -1.42 9.11
C LYS A 5 -18.90 -1.75 9.06
N GLU A 6 -18.31 -1.85 7.86
CA GLU A 6 -16.85 -1.97 7.70
C GLU A 6 -16.15 -0.71 8.20
N THR A 7 -15.20 -0.85 9.14
CA THR A 7 -14.53 0.28 9.80
C THR A 7 -13.01 0.17 9.66
N ARG A 8 -12.35 1.25 9.24
CA ARG A 8 -10.88 1.33 9.13
C ARG A 8 -10.34 2.40 10.06
N LEU A 9 -9.27 2.06 10.78
CA LEU A 9 -8.64 2.92 11.78
C LEU A 9 -7.33 3.48 11.25
N LEU A 10 -7.19 4.81 11.20
CA LEU A 10 -5.93 5.46 10.88
C LEU A 10 -5.39 6.17 12.13
N HIS A 11 -4.25 5.69 12.63
CA HIS A 11 -3.53 6.36 13.71
C HIS A 11 -2.74 7.53 13.15
N LEU A 12 -2.88 8.70 13.76
CA LEU A 12 -2.18 9.93 13.39
C LEU A 12 -0.86 10.02 14.14
N GLY A 13 0.27 10.13 13.43
CA GLY A 13 1.59 10.39 14.00
C GLY A 13 2.08 11.82 13.74
N GLU A 14 2.68 12.48 14.74
CA GLU A 14 3.33 13.79 14.54
C GLU A 14 4.36 13.78 13.40
N MET A 15 4.36 14.82 12.54
CA MET A 15 5.24 14.98 11.36
C MET A 15 5.05 13.94 10.25
N GLU A 16 4.01 13.12 10.32
CA GLU A 16 3.74 12.08 9.33
C GLU A 16 3.14 12.67 8.03
N LYS A 17 3.84 12.43 6.90
CA LYS A 17 3.42 12.87 5.56
C LYS A 17 3.14 11.65 4.70
N LEU A 18 1.86 11.36 4.48
CA LEU A 18 1.38 10.17 3.78
C LEU A 18 0.89 10.47 2.36
N ASP A 19 1.38 11.55 1.73
CA ASP A 19 0.96 11.96 0.37
C ASP A 19 1.30 10.91 -0.70
N LYS A 20 2.33 10.09 -0.46
CA LYS A 20 2.79 8.99 -1.33
C LYS A 20 2.21 7.62 -0.96
N THR A 21 1.48 7.54 0.14
CA THR A 21 0.84 6.30 0.59
C THR A 21 -0.58 6.26 0.06
N LEU A 22 -0.93 5.18 -0.63
CA LEU A 22 -2.27 5.01 -1.17
C LEU A 22 -3.16 4.30 -0.14
N PHE A 23 -4.22 4.97 0.27
CA PHE A 23 -5.30 4.37 1.06
C PHE A 23 -6.58 4.34 0.22
N ARG A 24 -7.06 3.13 -0.08
CA ARG A 24 -8.30 2.92 -0.84
C ARG A 24 -9.39 2.35 0.04
N LEU A 25 -10.60 2.86 -0.13
CA LEU A 25 -11.79 2.47 0.61
C LEU A 25 -12.99 2.39 -0.34
N GLU A 26 -13.96 1.58 0.04
CA GLU A 26 -15.22 1.47 -0.69
C GLU A 26 -16.27 2.41 -0.10
N GLN A 27 -17.22 2.83 -0.93
CA GLN A 27 -18.41 3.50 -0.45
C GLN A 27 -19.18 2.59 0.52
N GLY A 28 -19.72 3.17 1.59
CA GLY A 28 -20.34 2.44 2.69
C GLY A 28 -19.41 2.16 3.87
N PHE A 29 -18.11 2.41 3.77
CA PHE A 29 -17.17 2.20 4.87
C PHE A 29 -17.18 3.38 5.87
N GLU A 30 -16.73 3.13 7.09
CA GLU A 30 -16.41 4.15 8.09
C GLU A 30 -14.88 4.26 8.24
N LEU A 31 -14.35 5.48 8.16
CA LEU A 31 -12.96 5.78 8.49
C LEU A 31 -12.89 6.50 9.84
N GLN A 32 -12.11 5.98 10.77
CA GLN A 32 -11.84 6.62 12.05
C GLN A 32 -10.38 7.09 12.13
N PHE A 33 -10.17 8.38 12.39
CA PHE A 33 -8.87 8.92 12.76
C PHE A 33 -8.70 8.86 14.27
N ARG A 34 -7.61 8.23 14.73
CA ARG A 34 -7.28 8.09 16.15
C ARG A 34 -5.93 8.72 16.44
N LEU A 35 -5.72 9.20 17.67
CA LEU A 35 -4.41 9.71 18.05
C LEU A 35 -3.40 8.56 18.18
N GLY A 36 -2.26 8.71 17.53
CA GLY A 36 -1.08 7.89 17.80
C GLY A 36 -0.38 8.35 19.09
N PRO A 37 0.56 7.54 19.63
CA PRO A 37 1.24 7.84 20.89
C PRO A 37 1.94 9.21 20.93
N THR A 38 2.45 9.70 19.80
CA THR A 38 3.17 10.99 19.71
C THR A 38 2.25 12.22 19.80
N LEU A 39 0.94 12.02 19.69
CA LEU A 39 -0.07 13.08 19.72
C LEU A 39 -0.94 13.07 20.98
N GLN A 40 -0.83 12.05 21.84
CA GLN A 40 -1.56 12.00 23.10
C GLN A 40 -1.14 13.15 24.03
N GLY A 41 -2.10 13.79 24.68
CA GLY A 41 -1.93 14.97 25.52
C GLY A 41 -1.82 16.29 24.74
N LYS A 42 -1.88 16.26 23.39
CA LYS A 42 -1.75 17.46 22.55
C LYS A 42 -3.11 17.92 21.99
N PRO A 43 -3.31 19.25 21.79
CA PRO A 43 -4.53 19.79 21.20
C PRO A 43 -4.52 19.59 19.67
N VAL A 44 -4.99 18.42 19.22
CA VAL A 44 -5.06 18.06 17.80
C VAL A 44 -6.42 18.42 17.20
N THR A 45 -6.42 19.11 16.07
CA THR A 45 -7.63 19.29 15.23
C THR A 45 -7.42 18.61 13.89
N VAL A 46 -8.35 17.73 13.50
CA VAL A 46 -8.32 17.02 12.22
C VAL A 46 -9.20 17.75 11.21
N TYR A 47 -8.67 18.01 10.03
CA TYR A 47 -9.35 18.66 8.92
C TYR A 47 -9.42 17.73 7.71
N THR A 48 -10.50 17.83 6.95
CA THR A 48 -10.64 17.11 5.67
C THR A 48 -11.44 17.93 4.68
N ASN A 49 -11.18 17.73 3.39
CA ASN A 49 -12.03 18.24 2.31
C ASN A 49 -13.12 17.24 1.89
N TYR A 50 -13.28 16.11 2.61
CA TYR A 50 -14.46 15.25 2.48
C TYR A 50 -15.72 16.07 2.83
N PRO A 51 -16.68 16.21 1.91
CA PRO A 51 -17.80 17.14 2.10
C PRO A 51 -18.66 16.73 3.29
N ALA A 52 -19.36 17.71 3.88
CA ALA A 52 -20.42 17.40 4.83
C ALA A 52 -21.61 16.77 4.10
N SER A 53 -22.46 16.03 4.81
CA SER A 53 -23.66 15.42 4.22
C SER A 53 -24.52 16.48 3.54
N GLY A 54 -24.81 16.29 2.25
CA GLY A 54 -25.59 17.23 1.42
C GLY A 54 -24.80 18.41 0.81
N GLU A 55 -23.51 18.56 1.11
CA GLU A 55 -22.66 19.58 0.45
C GLU A 55 -21.97 19.02 -0.80
N ALA A 56 -21.75 19.90 -1.79
CA ALA A 56 -20.93 19.57 -2.96
C ALA A 56 -19.44 19.57 -2.60
N PHE A 57 -18.67 18.70 -3.23
CA PHE A 57 -17.22 18.67 -3.06
C PHE A 57 -16.54 19.93 -3.63
N ASP A 58 -15.67 20.51 -2.82
CA ASP A 58 -14.73 21.56 -3.20
C ASP A 58 -13.36 21.21 -2.60
N ARG A 59 -12.39 20.98 -3.48
CA ARG A 59 -11.03 20.57 -3.12
C ARG A 59 -10.34 21.50 -2.15
N GLN A 60 -10.65 22.80 -2.20
CA GLN A 60 -10.03 23.85 -1.36
C GLN A 60 -10.77 24.05 -0.02
N LYS A 61 -12.01 23.54 0.11
CA LYS A 61 -12.82 23.70 1.31
C LYS A 61 -12.53 22.57 2.30
N PHE A 62 -11.80 22.88 3.38
CA PHE A 62 -11.60 21.97 4.49
C PHE A 62 -12.56 22.25 5.64
N ARG A 63 -13.02 21.20 6.31
CA ARG A 63 -13.79 21.28 7.56
C ARG A 63 -13.09 20.55 8.68
N ALA A 64 -13.21 21.07 9.90
CA ALA A 64 -12.76 20.39 11.09
C ALA A 64 -13.71 19.23 11.43
N LEU A 65 -13.15 18.10 11.86
CA LEU A 65 -13.91 16.98 12.38
C LEU A 65 -14.04 17.08 13.90
N SER A 66 -15.17 16.61 14.42
CA SER A 66 -15.43 16.57 15.86
C SER A 66 -14.89 15.28 16.47
N TRP A 67 -14.24 15.40 17.63
CA TRP A 67 -13.80 14.25 18.41
C TRP A 67 -15.00 13.59 19.10
N HIS A 68 -15.12 12.28 18.93
CA HIS A 68 -16.08 11.43 19.63
C HIS A 68 -15.37 10.66 20.73
N ASN A 69 -15.92 10.70 21.95
CA ASN A 69 -15.41 9.97 23.11
C ASN A 69 -16.31 8.76 23.39
N PRO A 70 -15.85 7.52 23.10
CA PRO A 70 -16.70 6.33 23.22
C PRO A 70 -17.19 6.06 24.64
N THR A 71 -16.37 6.42 25.63
CA THR A 71 -16.67 6.24 27.07
C THR A 71 -17.46 7.41 27.66
N GLY A 72 -17.74 8.46 26.88
CA GLY A 72 -18.33 9.72 27.35
C GLY A 72 -17.38 10.60 28.16
N LYS A 73 -16.13 10.17 28.39
CA LYS A 73 -15.08 10.93 29.07
C LYS A 73 -14.00 11.33 28.08
N GLU A 74 -13.38 12.48 28.29
CA GLU A 74 -12.24 12.90 27.48
C GLU A 74 -11.04 11.99 27.76
N ASP A 75 -10.74 11.11 26.81
CA ASP A 75 -9.63 10.16 26.87
C ASP A 75 -8.97 10.04 25.49
N ASP A 76 -7.73 10.49 25.41
CA ASP A 76 -6.94 10.50 24.18
C ASP A 76 -6.64 9.10 23.62
N SER A 77 -6.76 8.04 24.42
CA SER A 77 -6.49 6.68 23.95
C SER A 77 -7.55 6.16 22.98
N ASP A 78 -8.80 6.61 23.13
CA ASP A 78 -9.97 6.01 22.49
C ASP A 78 -10.76 7.01 21.66
N LYS A 79 -10.56 8.31 21.86
CA LYS A 79 -11.26 9.32 21.08
C LYS A 79 -10.90 9.22 19.60
N TYR A 80 -11.90 9.44 18.75
CA TYR A 80 -11.71 9.39 17.30
C TYR A 80 -12.55 10.45 16.58
N CYS A 81 -12.04 10.90 15.44
CA CYS A 81 -12.86 11.60 14.43
C CYS A 81 -13.35 10.56 13.42
N LYS A 82 -14.58 10.67 12.91
CA LYS A 82 -15.11 9.72 11.93
C LYS A 82 -15.51 10.36 10.61
N LEU A 83 -15.45 9.56 9.55
CA LEU A 83 -16.00 9.83 8.24
C LEU A 83 -16.84 8.64 7.76
N ASP A 84 -18.10 8.92 7.43
CA ASP A 84 -19.00 7.97 6.80
C ASP A 84 -18.90 8.15 5.27
N LEU A 85 -18.19 7.25 4.59
CA LEU A 85 -17.83 7.42 3.18
C LEU A 85 -18.99 7.01 2.28
N GLN A 86 -19.58 7.96 1.55
CA GLN A 86 -20.76 7.77 0.70
C GLN A 86 -20.58 8.31 -0.73
N ILE A 87 -19.45 8.95 -1.02
CA ILE A 87 -19.20 9.64 -2.28
C ILE A 87 -17.82 9.23 -2.75
N SER A 88 -17.72 8.71 -3.96
CA SER A 88 -16.45 8.35 -4.59
C SER A 88 -15.61 9.59 -4.94
N GLY A 89 -14.30 9.39 -5.03
CA GLY A 89 -13.36 10.47 -5.33
C GLY A 89 -12.10 10.41 -4.49
N SER A 90 -11.37 11.51 -4.47
CA SER A 90 -10.15 11.67 -3.68
C SER A 90 -10.31 12.77 -2.66
N TYR A 91 -9.94 12.47 -1.42
CA TYR A 91 -10.10 13.38 -0.29
C TYR A 91 -8.80 13.51 0.48
N GLN A 92 -8.40 14.75 0.71
CA GLN A 92 -7.26 15.08 1.54
C GLN A 92 -7.71 15.25 2.99
N TYR A 93 -6.87 14.81 3.90
CA TYR A 93 -6.97 15.15 5.31
C TYR A 93 -5.63 15.68 5.81
N TYR A 94 -5.69 16.48 6.85
CA TYR A 94 -4.52 16.90 7.62
C TYR A 94 -4.91 17.13 9.06
N PHE A 95 -3.93 17.24 9.94
CA PHE A 95 -4.17 17.62 11.32
C PHE A 95 -3.16 18.68 11.77
N SER A 96 -3.60 19.54 12.66
CA SER A 96 -2.78 20.62 13.22
C SER A 96 -2.59 20.46 14.72
N LEU A 97 -1.45 20.96 15.19
CA LEU A 97 -1.15 21.19 16.60
C LEU A 97 -1.31 22.69 16.85
N GLY A 98 -2.46 23.08 17.41
CA GLY A 98 -2.86 24.49 17.37
C GLY A 98 -3.02 25.00 15.92
N ASN A 99 -2.21 25.99 15.54
CA ASN A 99 -2.28 26.63 14.21
C ASN A 99 -1.31 26.03 13.17
N GLU A 100 -0.42 25.11 13.57
CA GLU A 100 0.60 24.55 12.66
C GLU A 100 0.19 23.17 12.15
N LYS A 101 0.29 22.97 10.84
CA LYS A 101 0.00 21.70 10.17
C LYS A 101 1.09 20.69 10.53
N SER A 102 0.72 19.61 11.23
CA SER A 102 1.68 18.61 11.74
C SER A 102 1.80 17.40 10.82
N GLY A 103 0.73 17.00 10.14
CA GLY A 103 0.77 15.86 9.20
C GLY A 103 -0.52 15.74 8.38
N GLY A 104 -0.56 14.76 7.49
CA GLY A 104 -1.71 14.53 6.61
C GLY A 104 -1.46 13.55 5.48
N GLY A 105 -2.47 13.36 4.64
CA GLY A 105 -2.43 12.46 3.48
C GLY A 105 -3.74 12.46 2.71
N TYR A 106 -3.94 11.40 1.92
CA TYR A 106 -5.13 11.22 1.08
C TYR A 106 -5.85 9.91 1.37
N VAL A 107 -7.13 9.89 1.03
CA VAL A 107 -7.97 8.69 1.00
C VAL A 107 -8.75 8.71 -0.31
N VAL A 108 -8.66 7.62 -1.07
CA VAL A 108 -9.40 7.42 -2.31
C VAL A 108 -10.60 6.52 -2.02
N VAL A 109 -11.78 6.95 -2.45
CA VAL A 109 -13.04 6.21 -2.34
C VAL A 109 -13.49 5.75 -3.72
N ASP A 110 -13.63 4.44 -3.89
CA ASP A 110 -13.91 3.83 -5.19
C ASP A 110 -15.35 4.10 -5.70
N PRO A 111 -15.54 4.28 -7.02
CA PRO A 111 -16.87 4.45 -7.62
C PRO A 111 -17.66 3.13 -7.62
N ILE A 112 -18.98 3.23 -7.48
CA ILE A 112 -19.88 2.08 -7.68
C ILE A 112 -20.44 2.16 -9.10
N LEU A 113 -20.05 1.21 -9.95
CA LEU A 113 -20.53 1.12 -11.33
C LEU A 113 -21.87 0.40 -11.38
N HIS A 114 -22.80 0.91 -12.19
CA HIS A 114 -24.14 0.34 -12.33
C HIS A 114 -24.52 0.12 -13.79
N VAL A 115 -25.12 -1.03 -14.08
CA VAL A 115 -25.54 -1.46 -15.43
C VAL A 115 -26.96 -2.05 -15.40
N GLY A 116 -27.57 -2.19 -16.58
CA GLY A 116 -28.91 -2.75 -16.73
C GLY A 116 -30.04 -1.81 -16.34
N VAL A 117 -31.25 -2.17 -16.76
CA VAL A 117 -32.50 -1.43 -16.44
C VAL A 117 -32.87 -1.46 -14.96
N ASP A 118 -32.45 -2.50 -14.25
CA ASP A 118 -32.58 -2.65 -12.80
C ASP A 118 -31.45 -1.94 -12.02
N ASN A 119 -30.47 -1.37 -12.73
CA ASN A 119 -29.36 -0.61 -12.19
C ASN A 119 -28.60 -1.40 -11.12
N HIS A 120 -28.27 -2.66 -11.41
CA HIS A 120 -27.47 -3.52 -10.53
C HIS A 120 -25.98 -3.15 -10.59
N VAL A 121 -25.25 -3.50 -9.54
CA VAL A 121 -23.83 -3.17 -9.38
C VAL A 121 -22.97 -4.05 -10.29
N LEU A 122 -22.04 -3.43 -11.02
CA LEU A 122 -20.93 -4.09 -11.70
C LEU A 122 -19.65 -3.92 -10.85
N PRO A 123 -19.15 -4.99 -10.20
CA PRO A 123 -17.89 -4.90 -9.44
C PRO A 123 -16.71 -4.48 -10.32
N LEU A 124 -15.76 -3.72 -9.76
CA LEU A 124 -14.57 -3.26 -10.50
C LEU A 124 -13.74 -4.45 -11.03
N ASP A 125 -13.57 -5.49 -10.22
CA ASP A 125 -12.87 -6.73 -10.59
C ASP A 125 -13.61 -7.60 -11.62
N CYS A 126 -14.82 -7.21 -12.03
CA CYS A 126 -15.58 -7.89 -13.08
C CYS A 126 -15.55 -7.13 -14.41
N VAL A 127 -14.90 -5.96 -14.48
CA VAL A 127 -14.82 -5.18 -15.72
C VAL A 127 -14.00 -5.94 -16.76
N THR A 128 -14.61 -6.21 -17.91
CA THR A 128 -13.97 -6.72 -19.12
C THR A 128 -14.12 -5.68 -20.23
N LEU A 129 -13.01 -5.03 -20.57
CA LEU A 129 -12.99 -3.85 -21.43
C LEU A 129 -12.48 -4.17 -22.84
N GLN A 130 -13.13 -3.65 -23.88
CA GLN A 130 -12.59 -3.69 -25.24
C GLN A 130 -12.37 -2.27 -25.80
N THR A 131 -11.17 -2.00 -26.29
CA THR A 131 -10.80 -0.73 -26.91
C THR A 131 -11.09 -0.75 -28.41
N PHE A 132 -11.75 0.31 -28.91
CA PHE A 132 -12.02 0.56 -30.32
C PHE A 132 -11.40 1.88 -30.76
N LEU A 133 -10.69 1.85 -31.89
CA LEU A 133 -10.35 3.08 -32.62
C LEU A 133 -11.63 3.64 -33.24
N ALA A 134 -12.12 4.77 -32.73
CA ALA A 134 -13.44 5.31 -33.12
C ALA A 134 -13.54 5.56 -34.64
N LYS A 135 -12.46 6.01 -35.29
CA LYS A 135 -12.41 6.20 -36.75
C LYS A 135 -12.64 4.92 -37.56
N CYS A 136 -12.23 3.76 -37.04
CA CYS A 136 -12.37 2.45 -37.69
C CYS A 136 -13.78 1.85 -37.52
N LEU A 137 -14.70 2.51 -36.81
CA LEU A 137 -16.12 2.13 -36.75
C LEU A 137 -16.90 2.60 -37.99
N GLY A 138 -16.37 3.55 -38.78
CA GLY A 138 -17.03 4.07 -39.96
C GLY A 138 -18.28 4.92 -39.64
N PRO A 139 -19.27 4.98 -40.55
CA PRO A 139 -20.48 5.77 -40.36
C PRO A 139 -21.31 5.29 -39.15
N PHE A 140 -21.88 6.22 -38.38
CA PHE A 140 -22.57 5.96 -37.10
C PHE A 140 -23.68 4.91 -37.17
N HIS A 141 -24.43 4.86 -38.27
CA HIS A 141 -25.52 3.88 -38.44
C HIS A 141 -25.04 2.42 -38.49
N GLU A 142 -23.74 2.17 -38.70
CA GLU A 142 -23.15 0.82 -38.67
C GLU A 142 -22.48 0.49 -37.33
N TRP A 143 -22.37 1.44 -36.40
CA TRP A 143 -21.61 1.25 -35.17
C TRP A 143 -22.19 0.12 -34.33
N GLU A 144 -23.52 0.04 -34.23
CA GLU A 144 -24.19 -0.97 -33.43
C GLU A 144 -23.74 -2.39 -33.82
N ASP A 145 -23.72 -2.72 -35.11
CA ASP A 145 -23.32 -4.05 -35.60
C ASP A 145 -21.83 -4.36 -35.36
N ARG A 146 -20.97 -3.34 -35.36
CA ARG A 146 -19.53 -3.48 -35.15
C ARG A 146 -19.19 -3.62 -33.66
N LEU A 147 -19.85 -2.83 -32.82
CA LEU A 147 -19.71 -2.89 -31.37
C LEU A 147 -20.38 -4.12 -30.77
N LYS A 148 -21.39 -4.68 -31.45
CA LYS A 148 -22.03 -5.92 -31.05
C LYS A 148 -21.05 -7.09 -30.94
N VAL A 149 -19.92 -7.07 -31.67
CA VAL A 149 -18.86 -8.07 -31.49
C VAL A 149 -18.37 -8.12 -30.02
N ALA A 150 -18.21 -6.96 -29.38
CA ALA A 150 -17.80 -6.88 -27.96
C ALA A 150 -18.86 -7.50 -27.04
N LYS A 151 -20.14 -7.19 -27.28
CA LYS A 151 -21.27 -7.73 -26.53
C LYS A 151 -21.32 -9.26 -26.63
N GLU A 152 -21.26 -9.78 -27.86
CA GLU A 152 -21.42 -11.20 -28.13
C GLU A 152 -20.20 -12.02 -27.68
N THR A 153 -19.06 -11.37 -27.44
CA THR A 153 -17.86 -11.95 -26.82
C THR A 153 -17.75 -11.69 -25.32
N GLY A 154 -18.80 -11.17 -24.69
CA GLY A 154 -18.91 -11.07 -23.23
C GLY A 154 -18.13 -9.92 -22.60
N TYR A 155 -17.64 -8.95 -23.38
CA TYR A 155 -17.16 -7.69 -22.78
C TYR A 155 -18.33 -6.95 -22.13
N ASN A 156 -18.07 -6.21 -21.05
CA ASN A 156 -19.06 -5.38 -20.36
C ASN A 156 -18.64 -3.90 -20.27
N MET A 157 -17.53 -3.53 -20.89
CA MET A 157 -17.13 -2.14 -21.06
C MET A 157 -16.48 -1.91 -22.43
N ILE A 158 -16.81 -0.79 -23.07
CA ILE A 158 -16.14 -0.31 -24.27
C ILE A 158 -15.31 0.92 -23.92
N HIS A 159 -14.07 0.94 -24.41
CA HIS A 159 -13.24 2.13 -24.46
C HIS A 159 -13.19 2.65 -25.90
N PHE A 160 -13.60 3.89 -26.11
CA PHE A 160 -13.43 4.59 -27.37
C PHE A 160 -12.20 5.49 -27.31
N THR A 161 -11.29 5.37 -28.27
CA THR A 161 -10.37 6.48 -28.56
C THR A 161 -11.18 7.75 -28.89
N PRO A 162 -10.57 8.94 -28.87
CA PRO A 162 -11.31 10.19 -29.03
C PRO A 162 -12.27 10.20 -30.23
N LEU A 163 -13.51 10.65 -30.00
CA LEU A 163 -14.60 10.73 -30.98
C LEU A 163 -14.68 12.10 -31.67
N GLN A 164 -13.76 12.99 -31.34
CA GLN A 164 -13.71 14.37 -31.76
C GLN A 164 -13.19 14.50 -33.20
N LYS A 165 -13.34 15.68 -33.79
CA LYS A 165 -12.81 15.98 -35.12
C LYS A 165 -11.29 15.84 -35.16
N LEU A 166 -10.80 15.00 -36.06
CA LEU A 166 -9.37 14.71 -36.21
C LEU A 166 -8.63 15.80 -37.00
N GLY A 167 -7.34 15.91 -36.73
CA GLY A 167 -6.37 16.74 -37.47
C GLY A 167 -5.96 16.15 -38.82
N LEU A 168 -5.08 16.86 -39.52
CA LEU A 168 -4.61 16.47 -40.85
C LEU A 168 -3.82 15.15 -40.87
N SER A 169 -3.17 14.79 -39.77
CA SER A 169 -2.46 13.50 -39.65
C SER A 169 -3.40 12.31 -39.56
N ARG A 170 -4.68 12.57 -39.25
CA ARG A 170 -5.70 11.55 -38.97
C ARG A 170 -5.36 10.62 -37.78
N SER A 171 -4.43 11.06 -36.93
CA SER A 171 -4.19 10.42 -35.63
C SER A 171 -5.43 10.52 -34.75
N CYS A 172 -5.80 9.42 -34.08
CA CYS A 172 -6.90 9.40 -33.11
C CYS A 172 -6.72 10.41 -31.97
N TYR A 173 -5.48 10.84 -31.67
CA TYR A 173 -5.16 11.72 -30.55
C TYR A 173 -4.86 13.17 -30.98
N SER A 174 -4.64 13.41 -32.27
CA SER A 174 -4.42 14.77 -32.80
C SER A 174 -5.76 15.40 -33.17
N LEU A 175 -6.39 16.07 -32.20
CA LEU A 175 -7.75 16.61 -32.35
C LEU A 175 -7.73 18.02 -32.93
N ALA A 176 -8.43 18.26 -34.04
CA ALA A 176 -8.58 19.61 -34.62
C ALA A 176 -9.62 20.46 -33.87
N ASP A 177 -10.63 19.82 -33.28
CA ASP A 177 -11.60 20.48 -32.42
C ASP A 177 -12.17 19.48 -31.40
N GLN A 178 -11.92 19.73 -30.11
CA GLN A 178 -12.36 18.88 -29.00
C GLN A 178 -13.87 18.92 -28.76
N LEU A 179 -14.57 19.95 -29.25
CA LEU A 179 -16.00 20.15 -29.01
C LEU A 179 -16.86 19.58 -30.14
N GLU A 180 -16.30 19.42 -31.34
CA GLU A 180 -16.99 18.88 -32.51
C GLU A 180 -16.84 17.35 -32.60
N VAL A 181 -17.97 16.63 -32.80
CA VAL A 181 -17.95 15.20 -33.15
C VAL A 181 -17.27 15.03 -34.50
N ASN A 182 -16.50 13.95 -34.69
CA ASN A 182 -15.89 13.65 -35.97
C ASN A 182 -16.95 13.63 -37.10
N PRO A 183 -16.85 14.51 -38.11
CA PRO A 183 -17.85 14.63 -39.17
C PRO A 183 -17.99 13.34 -39.99
N GLU A 184 -16.97 12.49 -40.04
CA GLU A 184 -16.96 11.22 -40.78
C GLU A 184 -17.91 10.16 -40.22
N PHE A 185 -18.37 10.33 -38.98
CA PHE A 185 -19.42 9.47 -38.41
C PHE A 185 -20.79 9.77 -39.03
N SER A 186 -20.95 10.92 -39.69
CA SER A 186 -22.19 11.28 -40.39
C SER A 186 -22.35 10.46 -41.67
N SER A 187 -23.59 10.11 -42.02
CA SER A 187 -23.91 9.59 -43.35
C SER A 187 -24.33 10.73 -44.27
N HIS A 188 -24.43 10.49 -45.58
CA HIS A 188 -24.91 11.49 -46.55
C HIS A 188 -26.27 12.12 -46.18
N ASN A 189 -27.11 11.40 -45.41
CA ASN A 189 -28.48 11.80 -45.09
C ASN A 189 -28.67 12.22 -43.62
N LYS A 190 -27.70 11.99 -42.72
CA LYS A 190 -27.83 12.31 -41.29
C LYS A 190 -26.49 12.70 -40.67
N LYS A 191 -26.44 13.91 -40.09
CA LYS A 191 -25.31 14.37 -39.26
C LYS A 191 -25.32 13.64 -37.91
N CYS A 192 -24.19 13.05 -37.52
CA CYS A 192 -24.02 12.45 -36.20
C CYS A 192 -23.78 13.53 -35.15
N THR A 193 -24.46 13.44 -34.01
CA THR A 193 -24.31 14.39 -32.89
C THR A 193 -23.92 13.67 -31.60
N TRP A 194 -23.42 14.42 -30.61
CA TRP A 194 -23.17 13.89 -29.27
C TRP A 194 -24.42 13.25 -28.63
N SER A 195 -25.61 13.75 -28.96
CA SER A 195 -26.87 13.16 -28.47
C SER A 195 -27.16 11.81 -29.09
N ASP A 196 -26.83 11.60 -30.37
CA ASP A 196 -26.99 10.29 -31.03
C ASP A 196 -26.05 9.26 -30.39
N ILE A 197 -24.78 9.63 -30.17
CA ILE A 197 -23.80 8.79 -29.48
C ILE A 197 -24.24 8.50 -28.05
N GLY A 198 -24.69 9.51 -27.31
CA GLY A 198 -25.21 9.36 -25.95
C GLY A 198 -26.39 8.40 -25.87
N ALA A 199 -27.31 8.44 -26.83
CA ALA A 199 -28.43 7.51 -26.90
C ALA A 199 -27.95 6.06 -27.13
N LEU A 200 -26.91 5.84 -27.93
CA LEU A 200 -26.30 4.52 -28.11
C LEU A 200 -25.59 4.06 -26.83
N VAL A 201 -24.85 4.94 -26.13
CA VAL A 201 -24.21 4.61 -24.84
C VAL A 201 -25.24 4.20 -23.78
N GLU A 202 -26.34 4.94 -23.66
CA GLU A 202 -27.43 4.56 -22.75
C GLU A 202 -28.13 3.26 -23.18
N LYS A 203 -28.29 3.02 -24.48
CA LYS A 203 -28.80 1.74 -24.99
C LYS A 203 -27.88 0.58 -24.58
N MET A 204 -26.56 0.73 -24.74
CA MET A 204 -25.60 -0.30 -24.34
C MET A 204 -25.60 -0.54 -22.83
N LYS A 205 -25.72 0.52 -22.01
CA LYS A 205 -25.84 0.38 -20.55
C LYS A 205 -27.08 -0.44 -20.16
N ASN A 206 -28.23 -0.07 -20.71
CA ASN A 206 -29.53 -0.57 -20.26
C ASN A 206 -29.88 -1.93 -20.88
N GLU A 207 -29.57 -2.14 -22.17
CA GLU A 207 -29.93 -3.36 -22.91
C GLU A 207 -28.79 -4.38 -22.99
N TRP A 208 -27.52 -3.94 -22.94
CA TRP A 208 -26.35 -4.81 -23.12
C TRP A 208 -25.55 -5.00 -21.83
N ASN A 209 -25.97 -4.39 -20.72
CA ASN A 209 -25.24 -4.34 -19.45
C ASN A 209 -23.78 -3.86 -19.63
N MET A 210 -23.58 -2.90 -20.54
CA MET A 210 -22.25 -2.50 -21.00
C MET A 210 -22.02 -1.01 -20.79
N LEU A 211 -20.95 -0.68 -20.09
CA LEU A 211 -20.53 0.71 -19.88
C LEU A 211 -19.63 1.19 -21.02
N CYS A 212 -19.49 2.50 -21.13
CA CYS A 212 -18.60 3.12 -22.11
C CYS A 212 -17.76 4.21 -21.48
N ILE A 213 -16.47 4.18 -21.78
CA ILE A 213 -15.50 5.21 -21.44
C ILE A 213 -14.84 5.73 -22.71
N THR A 214 -14.20 6.90 -22.62
CA THR A 214 -13.44 7.45 -23.74
C THR A 214 -12.20 8.19 -23.27
N ASP A 215 -11.19 8.28 -24.13
CA ASP A 215 -10.01 9.08 -23.88
C ASP A 215 -10.34 10.58 -23.72
N VAL A 216 -9.59 11.22 -22.84
CA VAL A 216 -9.49 12.67 -22.76
C VAL A 216 -8.06 13.11 -23.00
N VAL A 217 -7.88 14.02 -23.97
CA VAL A 217 -6.57 14.55 -24.36
C VAL A 217 -6.44 15.99 -23.87
N TYR A 218 -5.74 16.19 -22.76
CA TYR A 218 -5.51 17.53 -22.20
C TYR A 218 -4.17 18.14 -22.63
N ASN A 219 -3.21 17.33 -23.08
CA ASN A 219 -1.83 17.76 -23.26
C ASN A 219 -1.59 18.56 -24.56
N HIS A 220 -2.38 18.27 -25.59
CA HIS A 220 -2.12 18.75 -26.95
C HIS A 220 -3.38 18.87 -27.80
N THR A 221 -3.25 19.56 -28.93
CA THR A 221 -4.27 19.68 -29.99
C THR A 221 -3.60 19.60 -31.35
N ALA A 222 -4.34 19.31 -32.43
CA ALA A 222 -3.76 19.24 -33.77
C ALA A 222 -3.19 20.59 -34.22
N THR A 223 -2.06 20.56 -34.93
CA THR A 223 -1.38 21.74 -35.52
C THR A 223 -2.27 22.56 -36.45
N ASN A 224 -3.32 21.95 -37.02
CA ASN A 224 -4.27 22.60 -37.93
C ASN A 224 -5.58 23.04 -37.27
N SER A 225 -5.65 23.08 -35.93
CA SER A 225 -6.84 23.52 -35.20
C SER A 225 -7.17 24.98 -35.52
N GLU A 226 -8.41 25.26 -35.93
CA GLU A 226 -8.84 26.62 -36.32
C GLU A 226 -8.89 27.56 -35.11
N TRP A 227 -9.43 27.07 -34.00
CA TRP A 227 -9.50 27.83 -32.75
C TRP A 227 -8.11 28.21 -32.21
N LEU A 228 -7.09 27.39 -32.45
CA LEU A 228 -5.72 27.67 -32.03
C LEU A 228 -5.11 28.84 -32.84
N ARG A 229 -5.54 29.05 -34.08
CA ARG A 229 -5.13 30.23 -34.87
C ARG A 229 -5.77 31.52 -34.36
N MET A 230 -6.99 31.43 -33.83
CA MET A 230 -7.68 32.55 -33.19
C MET A 230 -7.12 32.83 -31.79
N HIS A 231 -6.68 31.78 -31.10
CA HIS A 231 -6.17 31.82 -29.72
C HIS A 231 -4.74 31.27 -29.62
N PRO A 232 -3.74 31.92 -30.26
CA PRO A 232 -2.37 31.43 -30.28
C PRO A 232 -1.69 31.39 -28.90
N GLU A 233 -2.23 32.12 -27.92
CA GLU A 233 -1.79 32.10 -26.53
C GLU A 233 -1.99 30.75 -25.82
N CYS A 234 -2.85 29.88 -26.38
CA CYS A 234 -3.14 28.55 -25.86
C CYS A 234 -2.01 27.54 -26.10
N GLY A 235 -1.09 27.81 -27.04
CA GLY A 235 0.13 27.04 -27.23
C GLY A 235 1.33 27.66 -26.51
N TYR A 236 2.36 26.86 -26.25
CA TYR A 236 3.68 27.41 -25.92
C TYR A 236 4.26 28.05 -27.18
N ASN A 237 4.35 29.37 -27.23
CA ASN A 237 4.84 30.13 -28.40
C ASN A 237 5.96 31.10 -28.02
N LEU A 238 6.63 31.72 -28.99
CA LEU A 238 7.81 32.55 -28.70
C LEU A 238 7.49 33.91 -28.04
N VAL A 239 6.21 34.29 -27.91
CA VAL A 239 5.78 35.50 -27.19
C VAL A 239 5.56 35.19 -25.72
N ASN A 240 4.79 34.13 -25.41
CA ASN A 240 4.46 33.75 -24.04
C ASN A 240 5.50 32.82 -23.38
N SER A 241 6.38 32.21 -24.19
CA SER A 241 7.43 31.27 -23.77
C SER A 241 8.77 31.63 -24.43
N PRO A 242 9.32 32.82 -24.14
CA PRO A 242 10.51 33.34 -24.80
C PRO A 242 11.77 32.47 -24.63
N HIS A 243 11.83 31.64 -23.57
CA HIS A 243 12.90 30.67 -23.36
C HIS A 243 13.04 29.62 -24.48
N LEU A 244 12.02 29.46 -25.32
CA LEU A 244 12.04 28.56 -26.47
C LEU A 244 12.67 29.17 -27.72
N LYS A 245 12.98 30.48 -27.75
CA LYS A 245 13.58 31.14 -28.93
C LYS A 245 14.87 30.48 -29.42
N PRO A 246 15.86 30.14 -28.56
CA PRO A 246 17.08 29.47 -29.02
C PRO A 246 16.79 28.10 -29.65
N ALA A 247 15.82 27.36 -29.10
CA ALA A 247 15.42 26.05 -29.62
C ALA A 247 14.71 26.16 -30.98
N TRP A 248 13.88 27.20 -31.16
CA TRP A 248 13.21 27.47 -32.45
C TRP A 248 14.22 27.83 -33.55
N VAL A 249 15.23 28.65 -33.25
CA VAL A 249 16.29 28.99 -34.21
C VAL A 249 17.04 27.73 -34.66
N LEU A 250 17.34 26.82 -33.72
CA LEU A 250 17.92 25.52 -34.05
C LEU A 250 16.98 24.66 -34.92
N ASP A 251 15.70 24.57 -34.58
CA ASP A 251 14.71 23.80 -35.34
C ASP A 251 14.57 24.28 -36.79
N ARG A 252 14.55 25.60 -37.01
CA ARG A 252 14.55 26.19 -38.36
C ARG A 252 15.84 25.87 -39.12
N ALA A 253 17.00 26.03 -38.50
CA ALA A 253 18.27 25.69 -39.15
C ALA A 253 18.35 24.21 -39.58
N LEU A 254 17.81 23.30 -38.76
CA LEU A 254 17.73 21.87 -39.09
C LEU A 254 16.73 21.54 -40.20
N TRP A 255 15.63 22.30 -40.31
CA TRP A 255 14.71 22.19 -41.45
C TRP A 255 15.35 22.66 -42.75
N HIS A 256 16.13 23.75 -42.73
CA HIS A 256 16.90 24.19 -43.89
C HIS A 256 17.96 23.16 -44.28
N LEU A 257 18.65 22.56 -43.30
CA LEU A 257 19.54 21.42 -43.55
C LEU A 257 18.80 20.24 -44.19
N THR A 258 17.61 19.91 -43.70
CA THR A 258 16.74 18.87 -44.29
C THR A 258 16.46 19.17 -45.77
N CYS A 259 16.09 20.41 -46.10
CA CYS A 259 15.83 20.81 -47.48
C CYS A 259 17.09 20.70 -48.35
N MET A 260 18.25 21.12 -47.84
CA MET A 260 19.52 21.00 -48.55
C MET A 260 19.92 19.54 -48.82
N VAL A 261 19.73 18.65 -47.84
CA VAL A 261 19.99 17.21 -47.99
C VAL A 261 19.02 16.59 -48.99
N ALA A 262 17.72 16.87 -48.87
CA ALA A 262 16.69 16.37 -49.77
C ALA A 262 16.91 16.81 -51.23
N ASP A 263 17.39 18.04 -51.44
CA ASP A 263 17.72 18.59 -52.76
C ASP A 263 19.11 18.11 -53.27
N GLY A 264 19.80 17.24 -52.53
CA GLY A 264 21.11 16.66 -52.91
C GLY A 264 22.31 17.61 -52.75
N LYS A 265 22.13 18.81 -52.19
CA LYS A 265 23.17 19.84 -52.06
C LYS A 265 24.26 19.48 -51.04
N CYS A 266 23.97 18.56 -50.12
CA CYS A 266 24.93 18.08 -49.12
C CYS A 266 25.74 16.84 -49.57
N THR A 267 25.50 16.31 -50.77
CA THR A 267 26.18 15.10 -51.27
C THR A 267 27.70 15.28 -51.35
N ALA A 268 28.17 16.44 -51.80
CA ALA A 268 29.60 16.77 -51.85
C ALA A 268 30.27 16.87 -50.46
N LYS A 269 29.47 17.05 -49.40
CA LYS A 269 29.90 17.02 -47.99
C LYS A 269 29.72 15.64 -47.34
N GLY A 270 29.42 14.60 -48.13
CA GLY A 270 29.29 13.22 -47.66
C GLY A 270 27.90 12.86 -47.13
N VAL A 271 26.87 13.68 -47.34
CA VAL A 271 25.49 13.43 -46.87
C VAL A 271 24.50 13.43 -48.05
N PRO A 272 24.24 12.27 -48.69
CA PRO A 272 23.19 12.12 -49.70
C PRO A 272 21.79 12.06 -49.05
N PRO A 273 20.70 12.16 -49.85
CA PRO A 273 19.33 11.98 -49.33
C PRO A 273 19.09 10.62 -48.66
N LEU A 274 19.70 9.54 -49.17
CA LEU A 274 19.58 8.19 -48.60
C LEU A 274 20.71 7.93 -47.59
N ILE A 275 20.35 7.70 -46.33
CA ILE A 275 21.32 7.42 -45.25
C ILE A 275 21.39 5.91 -45.01
N GLU A 276 22.61 5.35 -45.04
CA GLU A 276 22.87 3.91 -45.04
C GLU A 276 23.99 3.48 -44.08
N ASN A 277 24.84 4.40 -43.61
CA ASN A 277 26.02 4.03 -42.81
C ASN A 277 26.49 5.12 -41.83
N ASP A 278 27.35 4.71 -40.89
CA ASP A 278 27.88 5.58 -39.82
C ASP A 278 28.77 6.72 -40.33
N HIS A 279 29.41 6.57 -41.49
CA HIS A 279 30.20 7.64 -42.08
C HIS A 279 29.32 8.86 -42.42
N GLN A 280 28.14 8.62 -43.01
CA GLN A 280 27.19 9.69 -43.31
C GLN A 280 26.64 10.36 -42.04
N LEU A 281 26.43 9.60 -40.95
CA LEU A 281 26.05 10.16 -39.65
C LEU A 281 27.12 11.09 -39.08
N ASN A 282 28.40 10.71 -39.19
CA ASN A 282 29.52 11.55 -38.78
C ASN A 282 29.62 12.82 -39.65
N CYS A 283 29.35 12.72 -40.95
CA CYS A 283 29.26 13.88 -41.83
C CYS A 283 28.11 14.83 -41.44
N ILE A 284 26.94 14.29 -41.05
CA ILE A 284 25.83 15.11 -40.51
C ILE A 284 26.28 15.85 -39.25
N ARG A 285 26.91 15.15 -38.29
CA ARG A 285 27.46 15.75 -37.07
C ARG A 285 28.44 16.87 -37.42
N LYS A 286 29.35 16.64 -38.38
CA LYS A 286 30.33 17.64 -38.84
C LYS A 286 29.66 18.88 -39.43
N ILE A 287 28.67 18.71 -40.30
CA ILE A 287 27.92 19.84 -40.90
C ILE A 287 27.24 20.67 -39.80
N ILE A 288 26.60 20.03 -38.82
CA ILE A 288 25.92 20.76 -37.73
C ILE A 288 26.94 21.58 -36.92
N TRP A 289 28.10 20.99 -36.57
CA TRP A 289 29.13 21.64 -35.77
C TRP A 289 29.89 22.75 -36.50
N GLU A 290 30.28 22.53 -37.75
CA GLU A 290 31.15 23.45 -38.49
C GLU A 290 30.35 24.47 -39.32
N ASP A 291 29.17 24.11 -39.83
CA ASP A 291 28.39 24.98 -40.73
C ASP A 291 27.17 25.63 -40.06
N ILE A 292 26.51 24.96 -39.11
CA ILE A 292 25.24 25.43 -38.53
C ILE A 292 25.47 26.22 -37.24
N TYR A 293 26.06 25.63 -36.20
CA TYR A 293 26.22 26.29 -34.90
C TYR A 293 26.97 27.63 -34.96
N PRO A 294 28.06 27.79 -35.75
CA PRO A 294 28.75 29.07 -35.88
C PRO A 294 27.90 30.18 -36.50
N LYS A 295 26.90 29.83 -37.33
CA LYS A 295 26.00 30.79 -37.97
C LYS A 295 24.88 31.24 -37.04
N ILE A 296 24.25 30.28 -36.34
CA ILE A 296 23.10 30.58 -35.48
C ILE A 296 23.49 31.09 -34.08
N LYS A 297 24.75 30.95 -33.67
CA LYS A 297 25.34 31.55 -32.46
C LYS A 297 24.45 31.47 -31.20
N LEU A 298 24.00 30.27 -30.84
CA LEU A 298 23.00 30.10 -29.76
C LEU A 298 23.46 30.63 -28.39
N TRP A 299 24.76 30.68 -28.14
CA TRP A 299 25.32 31.17 -26.88
C TRP A 299 25.02 32.65 -26.62
N GLU A 300 24.77 33.45 -27.67
CA GLU A 300 24.48 34.88 -27.52
C GLU A 300 23.17 35.09 -26.73
N PHE A 301 22.23 34.15 -26.74
CA PHE A 301 20.99 34.21 -25.95
C PHE A 301 21.21 34.08 -24.43
N PHE A 302 22.38 33.62 -24.01
CA PHE A 302 22.74 33.35 -22.62
C PHE A 302 23.85 34.26 -22.08
N GLN A 303 24.39 35.15 -22.92
CA GLN A 303 25.53 36.00 -22.60
C GLN A 303 25.13 37.46 -22.32
N VAL A 304 26.01 38.16 -21.62
CA VAL A 304 25.92 39.59 -21.32
C VAL A 304 26.71 40.38 -22.35
N ASP A 305 26.17 41.52 -22.81
CA ASP A 305 26.98 42.51 -23.55
C ASP A 305 28.03 43.12 -22.62
N VAL A 306 29.28 42.69 -22.78
CA VAL A 306 30.42 43.11 -21.96
C VAL A 306 30.61 44.62 -21.98
N ASN A 307 30.52 45.25 -23.17
CA ASN A 307 30.77 46.68 -23.32
C ASN A 307 29.68 47.49 -22.64
N LYS A 308 28.42 47.11 -22.86
CA LYS A 308 27.27 47.76 -22.24
C LYS A 308 27.29 47.63 -20.71
N ALA A 309 27.57 46.43 -20.20
CA ALA A 309 27.65 46.18 -18.76
C ALA A 309 28.78 46.99 -18.10
N VAL A 310 29.98 47.00 -18.70
CA VAL A 310 31.13 47.76 -18.18
C VAL A 310 30.85 49.26 -18.20
N GLN A 311 30.19 49.77 -19.25
CA GLN A 311 29.82 51.18 -19.34
C GLN A 311 28.80 51.57 -18.26
N GLN A 312 27.80 50.72 -18.01
CA GLN A 312 26.83 50.91 -16.93
C GLN A 312 27.51 50.91 -15.56
N PHE A 313 28.39 49.94 -15.32
CA PHE A 313 29.18 49.83 -14.10
C PHE A 313 30.06 51.07 -13.86
N LYS A 314 30.79 51.53 -14.89
CA LYS A 314 31.62 52.75 -14.85
C LYS A 314 30.79 54.00 -14.50
N THR A 315 29.60 54.11 -15.08
CA THR A 315 28.67 55.21 -14.80
C THR A 315 28.21 55.20 -13.35
N LEU A 316 27.83 54.04 -12.81
CA LEU A 316 27.39 53.89 -11.42
C LEU A 316 28.51 54.14 -10.40
N LEU A 317 29.74 53.66 -10.68
CA LEU A 317 30.92 53.95 -9.86
C LEU A 317 31.22 55.45 -9.77
N THR A 318 31.10 56.17 -10.89
CA THR A 318 31.38 57.62 -10.97
C THR A 318 30.32 58.46 -10.25
N GLN A 319 29.09 57.94 -10.12
CA GLN A 319 27.97 58.63 -9.46
C GLN A 319 27.96 58.49 -7.92
N GLY A 320 28.93 57.78 -7.32
CA GLY A 320 29.11 57.73 -5.87
C GLY A 320 28.01 56.99 -5.08
N LYS A 321 27.18 56.17 -5.74
CA LYS A 321 26.19 55.31 -5.05
C LYS A 321 26.89 54.12 -4.39
N MET A 322 27.42 54.32 -3.18
CA MET A 322 27.87 53.22 -2.32
C MET A 322 26.83 52.96 -1.22
N SER A 323 26.08 51.87 -1.38
CA SER A 323 25.24 51.24 -0.36
C SER A 323 24.90 49.86 -0.91
N THR A 324 25.12 48.72 -0.28
CA THR A 324 25.12 48.28 1.13
C THR A 324 26.11 47.10 1.25
N LYS A 325 26.47 46.67 2.48
CA LYS A 325 27.16 45.39 2.70
C LYS A 325 26.40 44.26 2.00
N SER A 326 26.98 43.66 0.96
CA SER A 326 26.43 42.42 0.39
C SER A 326 26.70 41.27 1.34
N ASP A 327 25.81 40.28 1.34
CA ASP A 327 26.04 39.02 2.03
C ASP A 327 27.33 38.38 1.49
N PRO A 328 28.31 37.98 2.33
CA PRO A 328 29.54 37.33 1.86
C PRO A 328 29.31 36.04 1.07
N ASN A 329 28.10 35.46 1.11
CA ASN A 329 27.71 34.28 0.33
C ASN A 329 27.13 34.59 -1.06
N GLN A 330 26.90 35.86 -1.44
CA GLN A 330 26.38 36.22 -2.77
C GLN A 330 27.50 36.47 -3.78
N HIS A 331 27.54 35.67 -4.85
CA HIS A 331 28.49 35.81 -5.95
C HIS A 331 27.83 36.43 -7.19
N LEU A 332 28.60 37.21 -7.95
CA LEU A 332 28.15 37.77 -9.22
C LEU A 332 27.88 36.65 -10.24
N GLN A 333 26.65 36.59 -10.75
CA GLN A 333 26.19 35.61 -11.73
C GLN A 333 25.42 36.29 -12.87
N ILE A 334 25.31 35.60 -14.01
CA ILE A 334 24.49 36.04 -15.13
C ILE A 334 23.02 35.81 -14.79
N VAL A 335 22.22 36.87 -14.96
CA VAL A 335 20.76 36.85 -14.88
C VAL A 335 20.22 36.76 -16.30
N GLN A 336 19.48 35.69 -16.57
CA GLN A 336 18.88 35.42 -17.88
C GLN A 336 17.92 36.54 -18.31
N ASP A 337 18.02 36.99 -19.56
CA ASP A 337 17.04 37.94 -20.13
C ASP A 337 15.66 37.28 -20.20
N PRO A 338 14.61 37.83 -19.57
CA PRO A 338 13.27 37.27 -19.64
C PRO A 338 12.76 37.19 -21.08
N ASP A 339 13.21 38.08 -21.98
CA ASP A 339 12.81 38.08 -23.39
C ASP A 339 13.71 37.19 -24.28
N TYR A 340 14.79 36.61 -23.74
CA TYR A 340 15.78 35.82 -24.48
C TYR A 340 16.25 36.54 -25.76
N ARG A 341 16.78 37.76 -25.63
CA ARG A 341 17.46 38.47 -26.72
C ARG A 341 18.94 38.11 -26.73
N ARG A 342 19.56 38.18 -27.92
CA ARG A 342 21.02 38.07 -28.07
C ARG A 342 21.71 39.17 -27.26
N PHE A 343 22.69 38.77 -26.46
CA PHE A 343 23.41 39.59 -25.48
C PHE A 343 22.49 40.34 -24.49
N GLY A 344 21.28 39.84 -24.28
CA GLY A 344 20.27 40.47 -23.44
C GLY A 344 20.47 40.22 -21.95
N CYS A 345 21.24 39.19 -21.56
CA CYS A 345 21.44 38.84 -20.17
C CYS A 345 22.15 39.97 -19.42
N THR A 346 21.93 40.03 -18.11
CA THR A 346 22.49 41.09 -17.26
C THR A 346 23.21 40.49 -16.05
N VAL A 347 23.78 41.34 -15.20
CA VAL A 347 24.29 40.96 -13.88
C VAL A 347 23.79 41.95 -12.84
N ASP A 348 23.72 41.54 -11.58
CA ASP A 348 23.35 42.46 -10.50
C ASP A 348 24.46 43.49 -10.27
N MET A 349 24.15 44.74 -10.62
CA MET A 349 25.09 45.85 -10.49
C MET A 349 25.41 46.22 -9.04
N ASN A 350 24.51 45.92 -8.09
CA ASN A 350 24.81 46.16 -6.66
C ASN A 350 25.86 45.17 -6.17
N ILE A 351 25.76 43.89 -6.56
CA ILE A 351 26.78 42.89 -6.26
C ILE A 351 28.10 43.25 -6.93
N ALA A 352 28.06 43.71 -8.19
CA ALA A 352 29.26 44.17 -8.89
C ALA A 352 29.96 45.34 -8.17
N LEU A 353 29.21 46.35 -7.73
CA LEU A 353 29.73 47.52 -7.00
C LEU A 353 30.25 47.17 -5.61
N ALA A 354 29.66 46.16 -4.95
CA ALA A 354 30.15 45.64 -3.67
C ALA A 354 31.41 44.77 -3.83
N THR A 355 31.59 44.11 -4.98
CA THR A 355 32.69 43.18 -5.24
C THR A 355 33.94 43.90 -5.77
N PHE A 356 33.78 44.85 -6.69
CA PHE A 356 34.87 45.52 -7.38
C PHE A 356 34.99 46.98 -6.93
N ILE A 357 35.71 47.19 -5.82
CA ILE A 357 35.84 48.50 -5.16
C ILE A 357 37.15 49.18 -5.60
N PRO A 358 37.11 50.42 -6.12
CA PRO A 358 38.32 51.16 -6.47
C PRO A 358 39.08 51.61 -5.21
N HIS A 359 40.40 51.47 -5.25
CA HIS A 359 41.28 51.85 -4.15
C HIS A 359 41.42 53.37 -3.97
N SER A 360 40.95 54.16 -4.95
CA SER A 360 40.81 55.63 -4.88
C SER A 360 39.77 56.13 -5.88
N ASN A 361 39.28 57.37 -5.71
CA ASN A 361 38.35 58.00 -6.66
C ASN A 361 39.03 58.57 -7.93
N GLY A 362 40.30 58.20 -8.17
CA GLY A 362 41.05 58.66 -9.34
C GLY A 362 40.59 57.95 -10.63
N PRO A 363 40.67 58.61 -11.80
CA PRO A 363 40.27 58.00 -13.08
C PRO A 363 40.98 56.67 -13.38
N ALA A 364 42.26 56.53 -13.00
CA ALA A 364 43.03 55.30 -13.20
C ALA A 364 42.53 54.12 -12.34
N ALA A 365 42.14 54.38 -11.08
CA ALA A 365 41.62 53.37 -10.16
C ALA A 365 40.23 52.89 -10.57
N ILE A 366 39.39 53.79 -11.09
CA ILE A 366 38.08 53.44 -11.66
C ILE A 366 38.27 52.57 -12.92
N GLU A 367 39.20 52.93 -13.80
CA GLU A 367 39.49 52.16 -15.01
C GLU A 367 40.02 50.74 -14.70
N GLU A 368 40.87 50.61 -13.69
CA GLU A 368 41.36 49.31 -13.22
C GLU A 368 40.21 48.41 -12.73
N CYS A 369 39.29 48.95 -11.92
CA CYS A 369 38.10 48.20 -11.49
C CYS A 369 37.16 47.85 -12.65
N CYS A 370 36.98 48.74 -13.63
CA CYS A 370 36.24 48.43 -14.85
C CYS A 370 36.87 47.28 -15.64
N ASN A 371 38.21 47.18 -15.66
CA ASN A 371 38.92 46.06 -16.30
C ASN A 371 38.76 44.74 -15.54
N TRP A 372 38.80 44.76 -14.20
CA TRP A 372 38.51 43.57 -13.39
C TRP A 372 37.08 43.08 -13.58
N PHE A 373 36.11 44.00 -13.57
CA PHE A 373 34.72 43.69 -13.85
C PHE A 373 34.54 43.13 -15.27
N ARG A 374 35.15 43.77 -16.29
CA ARG A 374 35.16 43.27 -17.68
C ARG A 374 35.64 41.83 -17.75
N LYS A 375 36.82 41.55 -17.17
CA LYS A 375 37.39 40.20 -17.15
C LYS A 375 36.44 39.19 -16.50
N ARG A 376 35.76 39.59 -15.41
CA ARG A 376 34.79 38.71 -14.77
C ARG A 376 33.56 38.43 -15.63
N ILE A 377 33.04 39.43 -16.35
CA ILE A 377 31.93 39.20 -17.30
C ILE A 377 32.38 38.31 -18.47
N GLU A 378 33.60 38.50 -18.98
CA GLU A 378 34.18 37.63 -20.01
C GLU A 378 34.31 36.17 -19.52
N GLU A 379 34.75 35.95 -18.27
CA GLU A 379 34.78 34.62 -17.65
C GLU A 379 33.38 34.00 -17.51
N LEU A 380 32.39 34.77 -17.06
CA LEU A 380 31.00 34.31 -16.94
C LEU A 380 30.39 33.99 -18.31
N ASN A 381 30.65 34.81 -19.32
CA ASN A 381 30.24 34.56 -20.70
C ASN A 381 30.91 33.32 -21.28
N ALA A 382 32.20 33.08 -20.96
CA ALA A 382 32.91 31.87 -21.36
C ALA A 382 32.31 30.62 -20.70
N GLU A 383 31.86 30.72 -19.45
CA GLU A 383 31.13 29.62 -18.78
C GLU A 383 29.80 29.32 -19.46
N GLN A 384 29.00 30.35 -19.76
CA GLN A 384 27.74 30.18 -20.50
C GLN A 384 27.96 29.61 -21.91
N TYR A 385 29.06 29.99 -22.57
CA TYR A 385 29.46 29.39 -23.84
C TYR A 385 29.76 27.89 -23.69
N ARG A 386 30.52 27.49 -22.66
CA ARG A 386 30.78 26.06 -22.37
C ARG A 386 29.48 25.30 -22.09
N GLN A 387 28.58 25.87 -21.29
CA GLN A 387 27.30 25.25 -20.97
C GLN A 387 26.42 25.10 -22.22
N THR A 388 26.38 26.12 -23.08
CA THR A 388 25.67 26.06 -24.36
C THR A 388 26.26 24.99 -25.28
N ASN A 389 27.59 24.86 -25.35
CA ASN A 389 28.24 23.81 -26.13
C ASN A 389 27.84 22.41 -25.65
N HIS A 390 27.69 22.21 -24.34
CA HIS A 390 27.20 20.94 -23.81
C HIS A 390 25.75 20.66 -24.25
N HIS A 391 24.88 21.67 -24.27
CA HIS A 391 23.51 21.53 -24.79
C HIS A 391 23.50 21.22 -26.29
N GLN A 392 24.38 21.87 -27.06
CA GLN A 392 24.56 21.63 -28.48
C GLN A 392 25.07 20.20 -28.77
N GLU A 393 26.01 19.70 -27.97
CA GLU A 393 26.49 18.32 -28.07
C GLU A 393 25.37 17.32 -27.85
N GLN A 394 24.58 17.51 -26.79
CA GLN A 394 23.43 16.66 -26.51
C GLN A 394 22.39 16.72 -27.63
N ALA A 395 22.12 17.92 -28.18
CA ALA A 395 21.26 18.07 -29.34
C ALA A 395 21.75 17.24 -30.53
N VAL A 396 23.04 17.28 -30.86
CA VAL A 396 23.56 16.45 -31.97
C VAL A 396 23.45 14.95 -31.65
N ASN A 397 23.68 14.53 -30.42
CA ASN A 397 23.52 13.14 -30.01
C ASN A 397 22.07 12.65 -30.22
N CYS A 398 21.08 13.42 -29.75
CA CYS A 398 19.68 13.09 -29.93
C CYS A 398 19.27 13.09 -31.41
N LEU A 399 19.69 14.09 -32.19
CA LEU A 399 19.41 14.17 -33.62
C LEU A 399 19.94 12.94 -34.38
N VAL A 400 21.20 12.55 -34.13
CA VAL A 400 21.78 11.35 -34.74
C VAL A 400 21.05 10.09 -34.27
N GLY A 401 20.71 10.00 -32.99
CA GLY A 401 19.89 8.90 -32.46
C GLY A 401 18.55 8.76 -33.16
N THR A 402 17.84 9.86 -33.43
CA THR A 402 16.60 9.87 -34.21
C THR A 402 16.82 9.39 -35.63
N VAL A 403 17.85 9.86 -36.33
CA VAL A 403 18.17 9.43 -37.70
C VAL A 403 18.49 7.93 -37.73
N VAL A 404 19.29 7.45 -36.76
CA VAL A 404 19.59 6.02 -36.61
C VAL A 404 18.30 5.23 -36.45
N TYR A 405 17.43 5.60 -35.51
CA TYR A 405 16.17 4.90 -35.30
C TYR A 405 15.30 4.90 -36.56
N GLU A 406 15.02 6.07 -37.14
CA GLU A 406 14.04 6.18 -38.21
C GLU A 406 14.52 5.63 -39.57
N ARG A 407 15.83 5.51 -39.79
CA ARG A 407 16.41 5.11 -41.09
C ARG A 407 17.21 3.80 -41.02
N LEU A 408 18.02 3.60 -39.99
CA LEU A 408 19.04 2.53 -39.93
C LEU A 408 18.69 1.37 -39.01
N ALA A 409 18.04 1.61 -37.87
CA ALA A 409 17.72 0.59 -36.88
C ALA A 409 16.78 -0.47 -37.45
N GLY A 410 17.05 -1.76 -37.20
CA GLY A 410 16.25 -2.87 -37.74
C GLY A 410 14.78 -2.84 -37.30
N ASN A 411 14.54 -2.39 -36.06
CA ASN A 411 13.23 -2.20 -35.43
C ASN A 411 12.65 -0.77 -35.63
N GLY A 412 13.28 0.05 -36.48
CA GLY A 412 12.80 1.38 -36.78
C GLY A 412 11.86 1.43 -37.99
N PRO A 413 11.16 2.57 -38.23
CA PRO A 413 10.15 2.70 -39.30
C PRO A 413 10.69 2.69 -40.74
N LYS A 414 12.02 2.72 -40.95
CA LYS A 414 12.66 2.68 -42.27
C LYS A 414 12.08 3.69 -43.28
N LEU A 415 12.02 4.96 -42.90
CA LEU A 415 11.33 6.01 -43.69
C LEU A 415 11.97 6.36 -45.05
N GLY A 416 13.06 5.69 -45.44
CA GLY A 416 13.72 5.88 -46.73
C GLY A 416 14.47 7.22 -46.85
N PRO A 417 14.64 7.75 -48.08
CA PRO A 417 15.39 8.99 -48.31
C PRO A 417 14.80 10.20 -47.58
N ILE A 418 15.69 11.07 -47.09
CA ILE A 418 15.33 12.37 -46.52
C ILE A 418 14.60 13.19 -47.57
N SER A 419 13.42 13.68 -47.20
CA SER A 419 12.55 14.49 -48.04
C SER A 419 11.80 15.52 -47.19
N ARG A 420 11.08 16.44 -47.82
CA ARG A 420 10.22 17.39 -47.09
C ARG A 420 9.07 16.68 -46.35
N LYS A 421 8.66 15.50 -46.80
CA LYS A 421 7.64 14.65 -46.14
C LYS A 421 8.24 13.84 -44.99
N TYR A 422 9.43 13.28 -45.19
CA TYR A 422 10.18 12.52 -44.19
C TYR A 422 11.50 13.25 -43.90
N PRO A 423 11.45 14.30 -43.07
CA PRO A 423 12.59 15.18 -42.82
C PRO A 423 13.74 14.45 -42.12
N LEU A 424 14.92 15.09 -42.06
CA LEU A 424 16.07 14.53 -41.34
C LEU A 424 15.71 14.25 -39.88
N VAL A 425 14.96 15.16 -39.26
CA VAL A 425 14.36 15.03 -37.94
C VAL A 425 13.01 15.74 -37.91
N THR A 426 12.11 15.30 -37.02
CA THR A 426 10.80 15.93 -36.81
C THR A 426 10.96 17.39 -36.36
N ARG A 427 10.18 18.30 -36.96
CA ARG A 427 10.13 19.71 -36.54
C ARG A 427 9.47 19.83 -35.18
N TYR A 428 10.08 20.60 -34.29
CA TYR A 428 9.57 20.82 -32.93
C TYR A 428 8.60 21.99 -32.85
N PHE A 429 8.53 22.83 -33.88
CA PHE A 429 7.64 23.99 -33.89
C PHE A 429 6.79 24.08 -35.15
N THR A 430 5.60 24.66 -35.00
CA THR A 430 4.75 25.05 -36.13
C THR A 430 5.36 26.28 -36.82
N TYR A 431 5.36 26.28 -38.16
CA TYR A 431 5.75 27.42 -38.99
C TYR A 431 4.74 27.58 -40.13
N PRO A 432 3.76 28.52 -40.02
CA PRO A 432 2.66 28.63 -41.00
C PRO A 432 2.94 29.64 -42.13
N PHE A 433 4.15 30.21 -42.19
CA PHE A 433 4.50 31.23 -43.20
C PHE A 433 5.25 30.63 -44.38
N LYS A 434 5.48 31.44 -45.41
CA LYS A 434 6.33 31.07 -46.54
C LYS A 434 7.77 30.88 -46.07
N GLU A 435 8.42 29.84 -46.57
CA GLU A 435 9.84 29.56 -46.31
C GLU A 435 10.71 30.72 -46.85
N LEU A 436 11.58 31.25 -45.98
CA LEU A 436 12.58 32.29 -46.29
C LEU A 436 13.98 31.80 -45.88
N THR A 437 15.02 32.63 -46.00
CA THR A 437 16.35 32.26 -45.46
C THR A 437 16.32 32.20 -43.93
N VAL A 438 17.24 31.43 -43.32
CA VAL A 438 17.32 31.29 -41.85
C VAL A 438 17.42 32.67 -41.17
N GLU A 439 18.21 33.57 -41.75
CA GLU A 439 18.44 34.91 -41.23
C GLU A 439 17.18 35.80 -41.32
N GLU A 440 16.42 35.71 -42.40
CA GLU A 440 15.14 36.42 -42.56
C GLU A 440 14.08 35.89 -41.60
N GLU A 441 14.00 34.56 -41.43
CA GLU A 441 13.08 33.91 -40.51
C GLU A 441 13.40 34.25 -39.05
N GLU A 442 14.69 34.33 -38.68
CA GLU A 442 15.10 34.71 -37.34
C GLU A 442 14.57 36.09 -36.94
N THR A 443 14.50 37.06 -37.87
CA THR A 443 13.92 38.38 -37.56
C THR A 443 12.45 38.33 -37.12
N MET A 444 11.73 37.26 -37.45
CA MET A 444 10.33 37.08 -37.07
C MET A 444 10.13 36.74 -35.59
N ILE A 445 11.17 36.25 -34.89
CA ILE A 445 11.07 35.98 -33.44
C ILE A 445 10.88 37.26 -32.61
N HIS A 446 11.17 38.42 -33.21
CA HIS A 446 11.00 39.75 -32.61
C HIS A 446 9.70 40.44 -33.05
N GLN A 447 8.86 39.78 -33.86
CA GLN A 447 7.60 40.31 -34.38
C GLN A 447 6.44 39.55 -33.69
N PRO A 448 5.80 40.13 -32.65
CA PRO A 448 4.81 39.40 -31.85
C PRO A 448 3.64 38.83 -32.65
N ASP A 449 3.21 39.53 -33.70
CA ASP A 449 2.16 39.13 -34.65
C ASP A 449 2.50 37.89 -35.48
N LYS A 450 3.79 37.52 -35.55
CA LYS A 450 4.27 36.29 -36.19
C LYS A 450 4.72 35.26 -35.16
N ALA A 451 5.50 35.69 -34.18
CA ALA A 451 6.10 34.86 -33.14
C ALA A 451 5.07 34.08 -32.31
N CYS A 452 3.84 34.60 -32.17
CA CYS A 452 2.76 33.89 -31.48
C CYS A 452 2.32 32.61 -32.20
N TYR A 453 2.58 32.48 -33.51
CA TYR A 453 2.25 31.29 -34.30
C TYR A 453 3.35 30.24 -34.36
N PHE A 454 4.52 30.54 -33.77
CA PHE A 454 5.63 29.59 -33.62
C PHE A 454 5.43 28.74 -32.38
N MET A 455 4.52 27.77 -32.48
CA MET A 455 4.07 26.98 -31.35
C MET A 455 4.85 25.68 -31.21
N ALA A 456 5.23 25.34 -29.98
CA ALA A 456 5.96 24.12 -29.65
C ALA A 456 5.04 22.89 -29.76
N HIS A 457 5.55 21.84 -30.39
CA HIS A 457 4.88 20.56 -30.48
C HIS A 457 5.02 19.77 -29.17
N ASN A 458 4.05 18.89 -28.91
CA ASN A 458 4.09 18.01 -27.74
C ASN A 458 4.85 16.71 -28.06
N GLY A 459 5.04 15.89 -27.04
CA GLY A 459 5.70 14.60 -27.15
C GLY A 459 5.92 14.01 -25.77
N TRP A 460 6.91 13.14 -25.65
CA TRP A 460 7.37 12.60 -24.38
C TRP A 460 8.90 12.56 -24.32
N VAL A 461 9.43 12.48 -23.11
CA VAL A 461 10.88 12.50 -22.83
C VAL A 461 11.23 11.26 -22.03
N MET A 462 12.23 10.51 -22.48
CA MET A 462 12.68 9.29 -21.79
C MET A 462 13.26 9.66 -20.41
N GLY A 463 12.66 9.12 -19.34
CA GLY A 463 13.19 9.25 -17.97
C GLY A 463 13.12 10.65 -17.36
N ASP A 464 12.24 11.52 -17.86
CA ASP A 464 12.02 12.86 -17.31
C ASP A 464 11.20 12.83 -16.02
N ASP A 465 11.25 13.91 -15.25
CA ASP A 465 10.45 14.06 -14.03
C ASP A 465 8.96 14.27 -14.38
N PRO A 466 8.08 13.29 -14.12
CA PRO A 466 6.65 13.39 -14.49
C PRO A 466 5.91 14.49 -13.71
N LEU A 467 6.50 15.03 -12.63
CA LEU A 467 5.91 16.14 -11.88
C LEU A 467 6.24 17.51 -12.49
N ARG A 468 7.15 17.56 -13.48
CA ARG A 468 7.59 18.79 -14.12
C ARG A 468 7.20 18.81 -15.58
N ASN A 469 6.59 19.91 -16.01
CA ASN A 469 6.29 20.11 -17.42
C ASN A 469 7.56 20.53 -18.19
N PHE A 470 8.02 19.69 -19.11
CA PHE A 470 9.22 19.91 -19.91
C PHE A 470 9.20 21.13 -20.84
N ALA A 471 8.05 21.77 -21.05
CA ALA A 471 7.93 23.00 -21.83
C ALA A 471 8.05 24.28 -21.00
N GLU A 472 8.00 24.19 -19.66
CA GLU A 472 8.13 25.35 -18.77
C GLU A 472 9.59 25.86 -18.67
N PRO A 473 9.80 27.11 -18.25
CA PRO A 473 11.13 27.66 -18.01
C PRO A 473 11.97 26.79 -17.06
N GLY A 474 13.28 26.73 -17.30
CA GLY A 474 14.21 25.86 -16.57
C GLY A 474 14.36 24.45 -17.18
N SER A 475 13.61 24.15 -18.25
CA SER A 475 13.80 22.98 -19.10
C SER A 475 14.58 23.30 -20.36
N ASN A 476 15.51 22.40 -20.72
CA ASN A 476 16.30 22.49 -21.94
C ASN A 476 15.93 21.44 -22.99
N VAL A 477 14.84 20.68 -22.78
CA VAL A 477 14.43 19.55 -23.63
C VAL A 477 14.31 19.95 -25.11
N TYR A 478 13.66 21.07 -25.41
CA TYR A 478 13.51 21.55 -26.79
C TYR A 478 14.84 21.97 -27.41
N LEU A 479 15.72 22.63 -26.63
CA LEU A 479 17.03 23.09 -27.09
C LEU A 479 17.99 21.91 -27.32
N ARG A 480 17.95 20.92 -26.43
CA ARG A 480 18.77 19.70 -26.46
C ARG A 480 18.19 18.60 -27.34
N ARG A 481 17.05 18.83 -27.99
CA ARG A 481 16.41 17.85 -28.88
C ARG A 481 16.09 16.51 -28.21
N GLU A 482 15.78 16.55 -26.91
CA GLU A 482 15.51 15.36 -26.09
C GLU A 482 14.05 14.86 -26.23
N LEU A 483 13.19 15.62 -26.90
CA LEU A 483 11.77 15.32 -27.06
C LEU A 483 11.53 14.31 -28.19
N ILE A 484 10.84 13.21 -27.88
CA ILE A 484 10.25 12.34 -28.90
C ILE A 484 8.94 13.02 -29.34
N CYS A 485 9.09 13.85 -30.37
CA CYS A 485 8.11 14.85 -30.76
C CYS A 485 7.00 14.27 -31.65
N TRP A 486 5.75 14.62 -31.33
CA TRP A 486 4.58 14.38 -32.17
C TRP A 486 4.37 15.60 -33.08
N GLY A 487 4.95 15.56 -34.27
CA GLY A 487 4.98 16.70 -35.19
C GLY A 487 3.62 17.15 -35.73
N ASP A 488 2.54 16.41 -35.44
CA ASP A 488 1.17 16.75 -35.80
C ASP A 488 0.42 17.50 -34.68
N SER A 489 1.01 17.62 -33.49
CA SER A 489 0.30 18.03 -32.27
C SER A 489 1.02 19.15 -31.52
N VAL A 490 0.33 20.27 -31.28
CA VAL A 490 0.81 21.43 -30.50
C VAL A 490 0.56 21.21 -29.01
N LYS A 491 1.56 21.51 -28.17
CA LYS A 491 1.45 21.42 -26.71
C LYS A 491 0.64 22.59 -26.14
N LEU A 492 -0.31 22.27 -25.26
CA LEU A 492 -1.24 23.24 -24.67
C LEU A 492 -0.67 23.87 -23.39
N ARG A 493 -0.75 25.20 -23.29
CA ARG A 493 -0.21 26.03 -22.20
C ARG A 493 -1.33 26.53 -21.27
N TYR A 494 -1.62 25.76 -20.23
CA TYR A 494 -2.65 26.12 -19.24
C TYR A 494 -2.21 27.21 -18.25
N GLY A 495 -0.92 27.24 -17.87
CA GLY A 495 -0.44 28.01 -16.73
C GLY A 495 -0.79 27.35 -15.38
N ASN A 496 -0.74 28.13 -14.31
CA ASN A 496 -0.99 27.67 -12.93
C ASN A 496 -2.46 27.72 -12.54
N LYS A 497 -3.24 28.60 -13.17
CA LYS A 497 -4.65 28.86 -12.86
C LYS A 497 -5.46 29.24 -14.11
N PRO A 498 -6.79 29.16 -14.08
CA PRO A 498 -7.64 29.49 -15.23
C PRO A 498 -7.38 30.86 -15.85
N GLU A 499 -7.00 31.85 -15.05
CA GLU A 499 -6.74 33.23 -15.52
C GLU A 499 -5.51 33.35 -16.41
N ASP A 500 -4.57 32.40 -16.37
CA ASP A 500 -3.33 32.45 -17.15
C ASP A 500 -3.57 32.12 -18.64
N CYS A 501 -4.67 31.41 -18.96
CA CYS A 501 -5.11 31.11 -20.32
C CYS A 501 -6.63 30.83 -20.38
N PRO A 502 -7.50 31.84 -20.19
CA PRO A 502 -8.93 31.64 -19.92
C PRO A 502 -9.69 30.84 -20.99
N TYR A 503 -9.36 31.07 -22.27
CA TYR A 503 -10.00 30.36 -23.37
C TYR A 503 -9.72 28.85 -23.31
N LEU A 504 -8.44 28.46 -23.15
CA LEU A 504 -8.04 27.06 -23.10
C LEU A 504 -8.73 26.30 -21.96
N TRP A 505 -8.75 26.90 -20.76
CA TRP A 505 -9.43 26.30 -19.61
C TRP A 505 -10.93 26.15 -19.83
N ALA A 506 -11.59 27.16 -20.41
CA ALA A 506 -13.02 27.09 -20.71
C ALA A 506 -13.34 26.05 -21.79
N HIS A 507 -12.52 25.99 -22.86
CA HIS A 507 -12.65 25.04 -23.96
C HIS A 507 -12.49 23.59 -23.47
N MET A 508 -11.44 23.33 -22.68
CA MET A 508 -11.15 22.00 -22.15
C MET A 508 -12.13 21.60 -21.05
N LYS A 509 -12.57 22.53 -20.20
CA LYS A 509 -13.68 22.29 -19.27
C LYS A 509 -14.92 21.84 -20.03
N LYS A 510 -15.26 22.51 -21.14
CA LYS A 510 -16.45 22.16 -21.92
C LYS A 510 -16.32 20.78 -22.57
N TYR A 511 -15.13 20.45 -23.08
CA TYR A 511 -14.81 19.12 -23.58
C TYR A 511 -15.03 18.06 -22.48
N THR A 512 -14.46 18.27 -21.28
CA THR A 512 -14.64 17.37 -20.14
C THR A 512 -16.11 17.22 -19.73
N GLU A 513 -16.89 18.31 -19.71
CA GLU A 513 -18.32 18.27 -19.42
C GLU A 513 -19.12 17.43 -20.43
N ILE A 514 -18.82 17.58 -21.73
CA ILE A 514 -19.44 16.78 -22.80
C ILE A 514 -19.13 15.30 -22.58
N THR A 515 -17.87 14.97 -22.32
CA THR A 515 -17.44 13.60 -22.07
C THR A 515 -18.14 12.99 -20.85
N ALA A 516 -18.10 13.66 -19.70
CA ALA A 516 -18.71 13.16 -18.45
C ALA A 516 -20.23 13.02 -18.53
N LYS A 517 -20.88 13.86 -19.35
CA LYS A 517 -22.33 13.79 -19.59
C LYS A 517 -22.72 12.48 -20.28
N TYR A 518 -22.01 12.07 -21.34
CA TYR A 518 -22.41 10.94 -22.18
C TYR A 518 -21.72 9.63 -21.86
N PHE A 519 -20.53 9.65 -21.24
CA PHE A 519 -19.75 8.45 -20.91
C PHE A 519 -19.72 8.22 -19.39
N HIS A 520 -19.47 6.96 -19.01
CA HIS A 520 -19.45 6.49 -17.62
C HIS A 520 -18.08 6.67 -16.96
N GLY A 521 -17.07 7.02 -17.74
CA GLY A 521 -15.69 7.15 -17.31
C GLY A 521 -14.79 7.73 -18.39
N VAL A 522 -13.54 7.96 -18.01
CA VAL A 522 -12.50 8.51 -18.90
C VAL A 522 -11.20 7.72 -18.80
N ARG A 523 -10.49 7.61 -19.92
CA ARG A 523 -9.08 7.22 -19.95
C ARG A 523 -8.22 8.49 -20.06
N LEU A 524 -7.28 8.68 -19.14
CA LEU A 524 -6.31 9.77 -19.18
C LEU A 524 -5.13 9.33 -20.03
N ASP A 525 -5.09 9.81 -21.26
CA ASP A 525 -3.97 9.61 -22.18
C ASP A 525 -2.72 10.33 -21.66
N ASN A 526 -1.60 9.61 -21.61
CA ASN A 526 -0.31 10.12 -21.15
C ASN A 526 -0.45 10.99 -19.87
N CYS A 527 -1.05 10.40 -18.82
CA CYS A 527 -1.41 11.10 -17.58
C CYS A 527 -0.19 11.74 -16.90
N HIS A 528 0.96 11.07 -16.97
CA HIS A 528 2.24 11.53 -16.42
C HIS A 528 2.78 12.81 -17.10
N SER A 529 2.33 13.13 -18.31
CA SER A 529 2.70 14.39 -18.99
C SER A 529 1.66 15.51 -18.80
N THR A 530 0.55 15.21 -18.12
CA THR A 530 -0.52 16.18 -17.84
C THR A 530 -0.22 16.90 -16.53
N PRO A 531 -0.15 18.24 -16.52
CA PRO A 531 0.00 18.98 -15.27
C PRO A 531 -1.10 18.60 -14.27
N ILE A 532 -0.70 18.12 -13.10
CA ILE A 532 -1.61 17.47 -12.16
C ILE A 532 -2.77 18.37 -11.72
N HIS A 533 -2.53 19.67 -11.55
CA HIS A 533 -3.57 20.64 -11.17
C HIS A 533 -4.61 20.85 -12.27
N VAL A 534 -4.23 20.70 -13.54
CA VAL A 534 -5.16 20.74 -14.68
C VAL A 534 -6.04 19.50 -14.64
N ALA A 535 -5.44 18.32 -14.51
CA ALA A 535 -6.18 17.07 -14.42
C ALA A 535 -7.12 17.04 -13.20
N GLU A 536 -6.69 17.54 -12.03
CA GLU A 536 -7.54 17.69 -10.84
C GLU A 536 -8.79 18.53 -11.14
N TYR A 537 -8.62 19.71 -11.72
CA TYR A 537 -9.74 20.60 -12.03
C TYR A 537 -10.72 19.99 -13.05
N MET A 538 -10.20 19.33 -14.08
CA MET A 538 -11.04 18.70 -15.11
C MET A 538 -11.80 17.50 -14.52
N LEU A 539 -11.14 16.63 -13.76
CA LEU A 539 -11.81 15.49 -13.12
C LEU A 539 -12.80 15.92 -12.03
N ASP A 540 -12.51 16.97 -11.27
CA ASP A 540 -13.48 17.53 -10.31
C ASP A 540 -14.71 18.09 -11.04
N THR A 541 -14.52 18.70 -12.22
CA THR A 541 -15.64 19.13 -13.08
C THR A 541 -16.45 17.92 -13.59
N ALA A 542 -15.77 16.86 -14.03
CA ALA A 542 -16.43 15.64 -14.48
C ALA A 542 -17.23 14.96 -13.35
N ARG A 543 -16.64 14.85 -12.14
CA ARG A 543 -17.29 14.24 -10.97
C ARG A 543 -18.48 15.02 -10.45
N LYS A 544 -18.52 16.35 -10.64
CA LYS A 544 -19.72 17.15 -10.37
C LYS A 544 -20.91 16.77 -11.24
N LEU A 545 -20.67 16.32 -12.47
CA LEU A 545 -21.72 15.83 -13.38
C LEU A 545 -22.03 14.35 -13.15
N ARG A 546 -21.01 13.55 -12.80
CA ARG A 546 -21.12 12.11 -12.56
C ARG A 546 -20.24 11.71 -11.38
N ALA A 547 -20.84 11.56 -10.20
CA ALA A 547 -20.10 11.24 -8.97
C ALA A 547 -19.25 9.98 -9.13
N ASP A 548 -19.86 8.88 -9.58
CA ASP A 548 -19.20 7.58 -9.82
C ASP A 548 -18.50 7.50 -11.19
N LEU A 549 -17.71 8.51 -11.52
CA LEU A 549 -16.90 8.50 -12.74
C LEU A 549 -15.77 7.46 -12.63
N TYR A 550 -15.75 6.47 -13.53
CA TYR A 550 -14.64 5.54 -13.64
C TYR A 550 -13.43 6.22 -14.31
N VAL A 551 -12.29 6.30 -13.62
CA VAL A 551 -11.09 6.95 -14.16
C VAL A 551 -9.99 5.93 -14.36
N VAL A 552 -9.57 5.76 -15.61
CA VAL A 552 -8.44 4.92 -16.01
C VAL A 552 -7.28 5.83 -16.41
N ALA A 553 -6.05 5.49 -16.06
CA ALA A 553 -4.89 6.26 -16.49
C ALA A 553 -3.79 5.38 -17.06
N GLU A 554 -3.22 5.85 -18.17
CA GLU A 554 -1.91 5.42 -18.63
C GLU A 554 -0.84 6.20 -17.85
N LEU A 555 -0.20 5.53 -16.89
CA LEU A 555 0.74 6.14 -15.97
C LEU A 555 1.95 5.22 -15.76
N PHE A 556 3.10 5.68 -16.23
CA PHE A 556 4.36 4.95 -16.20
C PHE A 556 5.48 5.84 -15.63
N THR A 557 5.42 6.14 -14.33
CA THR A 557 6.48 6.97 -13.70
C THR A 557 7.76 6.17 -13.40
N GLY A 558 7.71 4.83 -13.51
CA GLY A 558 8.79 3.94 -13.09
C GLY A 558 8.94 3.80 -11.56
N ASN A 559 8.10 4.48 -10.77
CA ASN A 559 8.14 4.47 -9.30
C ASN A 559 6.73 4.45 -8.71
N GLU A 560 6.38 3.40 -7.98
CA GLU A 560 5.06 3.23 -7.36
C GLU A 560 4.69 4.34 -6.37
N GLU A 561 5.65 4.91 -5.64
CA GLU A 561 5.38 6.07 -4.77
C GLU A 561 4.99 7.31 -5.57
N LEU A 562 5.58 7.51 -6.76
CA LEU A 562 5.22 8.62 -7.65
C LEU A 562 3.87 8.35 -8.31
N ASP A 563 3.60 7.12 -8.75
CA ASP A 563 2.27 6.72 -9.24
C ASP A 563 1.19 7.03 -8.20
N ASN A 564 1.45 6.72 -6.93
CA ASN A 564 0.53 6.99 -5.83
C ASN A 564 0.21 8.47 -5.67
N ILE A 565 1.13 9.40 -5.98
CA ILE A 565 0.82 10.85 -5.94
C ILE A 565 -0.29 11.18 -6.94
N PHE A 566 -0.21 10.66 -8.17
CA PHE A 566 -1.23 10.86 -9.19
C PHE A 566 -2.53 10.15 -8.81
N VAL A 567 -2.46 8.89 -8.40
CA VAL A 567 -3.65 8.12 -7.97
C VAL A 567 -4.37 8.82 -6.83
N ASN A 568 -3.62 9.22 -5.79
CA ASN A 568 -4.15 9.95 -4.65
C ASN A 568 -4.78 11.25 -5.10
N ARG A 569 -4.08 12.13 -5.81
CA ARG A 569 -4.61 13.48 -6.10
C ARG A 569 -5.74 13.50 -7.12
N LEU A 570 -5.63 12.67 -8.16
CA LEU A 570 -6.61 12.60 -9.25
C LEU A 570 -7.79 11.68 -8.92
N GLY A 571 -7.67 10.81 -7.92
CA GLY A 571 -8.66 9.77 -7.60
C GLY A 571 -8.79 8.76 -8.74
N ILE A 572 -7.66 8.33 -9.32
CA ILE A 572 -7.66 7.35 -10.41
C ILE A 572 -8.21 6.03 -9.88
N THR A 573 -9.21 5.47 -10.57
CA THR A 573 -9.79 4.18 -10.19
C THR A 573 -8.86 3.05 -10.58
N SER A 574 -8.38 3.03 -11.82
CA SER A 574 -7.54 1.92 -12.33
C SER A 574 -6.32 2.42 -13.10
N LEU A 575 -5.17 1.82 -12.85
CA LEU A 575 -3.98 2.03 -13.68
C LEU A 575 -3.91 0.97 -14.77
N ILE A 576 -3.60 1.38 -16.00
CA ILE A 576 -3.38 0.45 -17.10
C ILE A 576 -2.09 -0.33 -16.83
N ARG A 577 -2.17 -1.65 -16.99
CA ARG A 577 -1.05 -2.59 -16.95
C ARG A 577 -1.10 -3.44 -18.21
N GLU A 578 0.04 -3.72 -18.81
CA GLU A 578 0.10 -4.33 -20.15
C GLU A 578 0.81 -5.69 -20.11
N ALA A 579 0.12 -6.76 -20.51
CA ALA A 579 0.70 -8.09 -20.59
C ALA A 579 1.80 -8.19 -21.66
N MET A 580 1.73 -7.35 -22.70
CA MET A 580 2.76 -7.25 -23.75
C MET A 580 4.14 -6.81 -23.24
N THR A 581 4.24 -6.23 -22.04
CA THR A 581 5.54 -5.91 -21.42
C THR A 581 6.30 -7.15 -20.93
N ALA A 582 5.61 -8.29 -20.77
CA ALA A 582 6.24 -9.56 -20.45
C ALA A 582 6.99 -10.09 -21.68
N TYR A 583 8.28 -10.38 -21.51
CA TYR A 583 9.13 -10.97 -22.55
C TYR A 583 9.12 -12.51 -22.55
N ASN A 584 8.55 -13.13 -21.51
CA ASN A 584 8.33 -14.58 -21.39
C ASN A 584 7.15 -14.90 -20.46
N SER A 585 6.79 -16.17 -20.38
CA SER A 585 5.72 -16.73 -19.53
C SER A 585 5.91 -16.42 -18.04
N HIS A 586 7.14 -16.48 -17.54
CA HIS A 586 7.49 -16.18 -16.14
C HIS A 586 7.12 -14.75 -15.76
N GLU A 587 7.48 -13.77 -16.57
CA GLU A 587 7.15 -12.38 -16.31
C GLU A 587 5.65 -12.11 -16.39
N GLU A 588 4.93 -12.76 -17.31
CA GLU A 588 3.48 -12.63 -17.41
C GLU A 588 2.79 -13.22 -16.16
N GLY A 589 3.23 -14.39 -15.70
CA GLY A 589 2.78 -14.98 -14.43
C GLY A 589 3.09 -14.10 -13.21
N ARG A 590 4.24 -13.42 -13.18
CA ARG A 590 4.60 -12.46 -12.12
C ARG A 590 3.68 -11.24 -12.11
N LEU A 591 3.24 -10.75 -13.27
CA LEU A 591 2.26 -9.66 -13.36
C LEU A 591 0.92 -10.10 -12.75
N VAL A 592 0.46 -11.33 -13.04
CA VAL A 592 -0.73 -11.90 -12.40
C VAL A 592 -0.54 -12.06 -10.90
N TYR A 593 0.62 -12.50 -10.40
CA TYR A 593 0.87 -12.57 -8.95
C TYR A 593 0.68 -11.21 -8.26
N ARG A 594 1.15 -10.13 -8.90
CA ARG A 594 1.07 -8.77 -8.34
C ARG A 594 -0.35 -8.20 -8.37
N PHE A 595 -1.10 -8.43 -9.44
CA PHE A 595 -2.46 -7.89 -9.64
C PHE A 595 -3.57 -8.93 -9.39
N GLY A 596 -3.19 -10.11 -8.89
CA GLY A 596 -4.03 -11.29 -8.79
C GLY A 596 -4.94 -11.32 -7.59
N GLY A 597 -4.89 -10.34 -6.70
CA GLY A 597 -5.69 -10.29 -5.47
C GLY A 597 -4.94 -10.80 -4.25
N GLU A 598 -5.68 -11.25 -3.24
CA GLU A 598 -5.10 -11.74 -1.99
C GLU A 598 -4.44 -13.13 -2.18
N PRO A 599 -3.37 -13.48 -1.46
CA PRO A 599 -2.85 -14.85 -1.48
C PRO A 599 -3.89 -15.91 -1.07
N VAL A 600 -3.82 -17.10 -1.68
CA VAL A 600 -4.67 -18.24 -1.23
C VAL A 600 -4.36 -18.59 0.22
N GLY A 601 -5.39 -18.67 1.06
CA GLY A 601 -5.26 -18.94 2.49
C GLY A 601 -5.01 -17.70 3.35
N SER A 602 -5.29 -16.50 2.82
CA SER A 602 -5.22 -15.23 3.56
C SER A 602 -6.04 -15.25 4.86
N PHE A 603 -5.57 -14.53 5.88
CA PHE A 603 -6.26 -14.45 7.17
C PHE A 603 -7.64 -13.83 7.05
N VAL A 604 -8.59 -14.28 7.88
CA VAL A 604 -9.90 -13.62 8.00
C VAL A 604 -9.74 -12.28 8.70
N GLN A 605 -10.04 -11.21 7.97
CA GLN A 605 -9.86 -9.85 8.46
C GLN A 605 -11.10 -9.39 9.25
N PRO A 606 -10.94 -8.81 10.45
CA PRO A 606 -12.08 -8.29 11.21
C PRO A 606 -12.64 -7.01 10.56
N ARG A 607 -13.95 -6.77 10.75
CA ARG A 607 -14.64 -5.58 10.22
C ARG A 607 -14.04 -4.27 10.72
N LEU A 608 -13.60 -4.24 11.98
CA LEU A 608 -12.85 -3.16 12.58
C LEU A 608 -11.37 -3.53 12.55
N ARG A 609 -10.57 -2.80 11.77
CA ARG A 609 -9.13 -3.04 11.62
C ARG A 609 -8.36 -1.78 11.25
N PRO A 610 -7.03 -1.77 11.43
CA PRO A 610 -6.19 -0.70 10.90
C PRO A 610 -6.40 -0.50 9.39
N LEU A 611 -6.33 0.75 8.95
CA LEU A 611 -6.24 1.11 7.55
C LEU A 611 -4.84 0.77 7.04
N MET A 612 -4.75 -0.17 6.11
CA MET A 612 -3.47 -0.60 5.53
C MET A 612 -3.26 0.07 4.16
N PRO A 613 -2.01 0.38 3.77
CA PRO A 613 -1.70 0.82 2.41
C PRO A 613 -2.21 -0.20 1.38
N ALA A 614 -2.72 0.30 0.26
CA ALA A 614 -3.23 -0.50 -0.84
C ALA A 614 -2.37 -0.32 -2.10
N ILE A 615 -2.41 -1.30 -2.99
CA ILE A 615 -1.88 -1.17 -4.35
C ILE A 615 -2.97 -0.53 -5.22
N ALA A 616 -2.58 0.28 -6.21
CA ALA A 616 -3.54 0.82 -7.17
C ALA A 616 -4.23 -0.32 -7.93
N HIS A 617 -5.56 -0.31 -7.98
CA HIS A 617 -6.34 -1.28 -8.75
C HIS A 617 -5.90 -1.22 -10.22
N ALA A 618 -5.82 -2.38 -10.86
CA ALA A 618 -5.32 -2.52 -12.23
C ALA A 618 -6.47 -2.64 -13.23
N LEU A 619 -6.27 -2.06 -14.42
CA LEU A 619 -6.91 -2.52 -15.66
C LEU A 619 -5.84 -3.29 -16.44
N PHE A 620 -5.87 -4.61 -16.34
CA PHE A 620 -4.85 -5.46 -16.93
C PHE A 620 -5.22 -5.80 -18.38
N MET A 621 -4.51 -5.17 -19.31
CA MET A 621 -4.75 -5.28 -20.75
C MET A 621 -3.88 -6.40 -21.32
N ASP A 622 -4.49 -7.34 -22.05
CA ASP A 622 -3.72 -8.30 -22.85
C ASP A 622 -2.91 -7.58 -23.93
N ILE A 623 -3.53 -6.60 -24.58
CA ILE A 623 -2.92 -5.67 -25.51
C ILE A 623 -3.57 -4.28 -25.43
N THR A 624 -2.75 -3.24 -25.41
CA THR A 624 -3.19 -1.86 -25.65
C THR A 624 -3.08 -1.50 -27.13
N HIS A 625 -3.75 -0.44 -27.54
CA HIS A 625 -3.77 -0.02 -28.94
C HIS A 625 -2.43 0.60 -29.41
N ASP A 626 -1.49 0.83 -28.48
CA ASP A 626 -0.14 1.33 -28.77
C ASP A 626 0.90 0.22 -28.86
N ASN A 627 0.59 -0.99 -28.36
CA ASN A 627 1.52 -2.11 -28.44
C ASN A 627 1.74 -2.56 -29.89
N GLU A 628 2.92 -3.11 -30.14
CA GLU A 628 3.22 -3.81 -31.39
C GLU A 628 2.39 -5.10 -31.52
N CYS A 629 2.29 -5.62 -32.74
CA CYS A 629 1.45 -6.79 -33.02
C CYS A 629 1.94 -8.05 -32.28
N PRO A 630 1.14 -8.68 -31.41
CA PRO A 630 1.57 -9.86 -30.64
C PRO A 630 1.99 -11.02 -31.53
N ILE A 631 1.38 -11.16 -32.71
CA ILE A 631 1.70 -12.21 -33.68
C ILE A 631 3.12 -12.04 -34.25
N GLN A 632 3.60 -10.80 -34.36
CA GLN A 632 4.95 -10.49 -34.85
C GLN A 632 6.02 -10.71 -33.76
N HIS A 633 5.70 -10.42 -32.50
CA HIS A 633 6.62 -10.55 -31.37
C HIS A 633 6.63 -11.93 -30.71
N ARG A 634 5.49 -12.62 -30.75
CA ARG A 634 5.26 -13.91 -30.11
C ARG A 634 4.82 -14.94 -31.16
N SER A 635 3.53 -15.21 -31.22
CA SER A 635 2.90 -16.12 -32.17
C SER A 635 1.39 -15.91 -32.19
N ALA A 636 0.71 -16.30 -33.28
CA ALA A 636 -0.75 -16.38 -33.31
C ALA A 636 -1.33 -17.39 -32.30
N TYR A 637 -0.54 -18.39 -31.90
CA TYR A 637 -0.94 -19.37 -30.89
C TYR A 637 -1.05 -18.75 -29.47
N ASP A 638 -0.35 -17.65 -29.20
CA ASP A 638 -0.23 -17.08 -27.85
C ASP A 638 -1.46 -16.28 -27.39
N ALA A 639 -2.30 -15.84 -28.34
CA ALA A 639 -3.38 -14.92 -28.03
C ALA A 639 -4.36 -15.48 -26.98
N LEU A 640 -4.70 -16.76 -27.11
CA LEU A 640 -5.62 -17.50 -26.23
C LEU A 640 -5.05 -17.72 -24.81
N PRO A 641 -3.84 -18.32 -24.62
CA PRO A 641 -3.27 -18.51 -23.28
C PRO A 641 -3.01 -17.18 -22.56
N SER A 642 -2.49 -16.16 -23.24
CA SER A 642 -2.21 -14.85 -22.63
C SER A 642 -3.50 -14.15 -22.19
N ALA A 643 -4.57 -14.22 -23.00
CA ALA A 643 -5.90 -13.75 -22.63
C ALA A 643 -6.45 -14.44 -21.38
N MET A 644 -6.24 -15.76 -21.25
CA MET A 644 -6.67 -16.53 -20.09
C MET A 644 -5.88 -16.13 -18.84
N ILE A 645 -4.56 -16.03 -18.94
CA ILE A 645 -3.67 -15.65 -17.82
C ILE A 645 -4.09 -14.28 -17.27
N VAL A 646 -4.26 -13.29 -18.14
CA VAL A 646 -4.75 -11.94 -17.77
C VAL A 646 -6.12 -12.02 -17.10
N SER A 647 -7.05 -12.80 -17.65
CA SER A 647 -8.42 -12.92 -17.13
C SER A 647 -8.53 -13.67 -15.81
N MET A 648 -7.47 -14.36 -15.38
CA MET A 648 -7.40 -15.00 -14.06
C MET A 648 -6.87 -14.08 -12.96
N ALA A 649 -6.46 -12.84 -13.26
CA ALA A 649 -6.17 -11.85 -12.24
C ALA A 649 -7.46 -11.37 -11.54
N CYS A 650 -7.38 -11.01 -10.25
CA CYS A 650 -8.47 -10.37 -9.51
C CYS A 650 -8.43 -8.84 -9.69
N CYS A 651 -8.65 -8.38 -10.92
CA CYS A 651 -8.74 -6.96 -11.26
C CYS A 651 -9.54 -6.79 -12.55
N ALA A 652 -9.81 -5.54 -12.96
CA ALA A 652 -10.38 -5.29 -14.28
C ALA A 652 -9.44 -5.78 -15.38
N THR A 653 -10.00 -6.29 -16.47
CA THR A 653 -9.25 -6.82 -17.62
C THR A 653 -9.64 -6.10 -18.89
N GLY A 654 -8.79 -6.12 -19.91
CA GLY A 654 -9.19 -5.61 -21.21
C GLY A 654 -8.32 -6.00 -22.39
N SER A 655 -8.78 -5.61 -23.56
CA SER A 655 -8.14 -5.90 -24.84
C SER A 655 -8.39 -4.78 -25.86
N THR A 656 -7.67 -4.82 -26.98
CA THR A 656 -7.90 -3.95 -28.13
C THR A 656 -8.50 -4.75 -29.28
N LYS A 657 -9.55 -4.20 -29.90
CA LYS A 657 -10.23 -4.82 -31.04
C LYS A 657 -9.24 -5.13 -32.17
N GLY A 658 -9.22 -6.38 -32.63
CA GLY A 658 -8.23 -6.92 -33.56
C GLY A 658 -7.37 -8.03 -32.95
N TYR A 659 -7.18 -8.02 -31.62
CA TYR A 659 -6.48 -9.09 -30.92
C TYR A 659 -7.22 -10.41 -31.00
N ASP A 660 -8.51 -10.40 -30.62
CA ASP A 660 -9.35 -11.59 -30.60
C ASP A 660 -9.56 -12.18 -32.01
N GLU A 661 -9.49 -11.35 -33.05
CA GLU A 661 -9.55 -11.78 -34.46
C GLU A 661 -8.21 -12.23 -35.04
N LEU A 662 -7.11 -12.14 -34.29
CA LEU A 662 -5.75 -12.48 -34.73
C LEU A 662 -5.29 -11.64 -35.94
N VAL A 663 -5.43 -10.32 -35.85
CA VAL A 663 -4.93 -9.39 -36.87
C VAL A 663 -3.39 -9.39 -36.88
N PRO A 664 -2.72 -9.76 -37.99
CA PRO A 664 -1.26 -10.03 -38.00
C PRO A 664 -0.39 -8.78 -38.17
N HIS A 665 -0.91 -7.60 -37.84
CA HIS A 665 -0.20 -6.33 -37.94
C HIS A 665 -0.79 -5.33 -36.94
N GLN A 666 0.01 -4.34 -36.57
CA GLN A 666 -0.44 -3.27 -35.68
C GLN A 666 -1.54 -2.44 -36.36
N ILE A 667 -2.62 -2.20 -35.63
CA ILE A 667 -3.72 -1.32 -36.07
C ILE A 667 -3.33 0.10 -35.66
N SER A 668 -2.65 0.80 -36.56
CA SER A 668 -2.09 2.12 -36.27
C SER A 668 -3.17 3.17 -35.99
N VAL A 669 -3.05 3.86 -34.85
CA VAL A 669 -3.87 5.03 -34.50
C VAL A 669 -3.75 6.18 -35.51
N VAL A 670 -2.71 6.19 -36.33
CA VAL A 670 -2.46 7.21 -37.36
C VAL A 670 -2.88 6.72 -38.74
N SER A 671 -2.29 5.62 -39.24
CA SER A 671 -2.39 5.26 -40.66
C SER A 671 -3.51 4.28 -41.00
N GLU A 672 -4.21 3.70 -40.02
CA GLU A 672 -5.31 2.79 -40.31
C GLU A 672 -6.57 3.57 -40.74
N GLU A 673 -7.14 3.20 -41.88
CA GLU A 673 -8.36 3.80 -42.44
C GLU A 673 -9.43 2.74 -42.73
N ARG A 674 -9.09 1.45 -42.56
CA ARG A 674 -10.03 0.36 -42.77
C ARG A 674 -10.96 0.21 -41.58
N PHE A 675 -12.06 -0.44 -41.87
CA PHE A 675 -13.20 -0.60 -40.99
C PHE A 675 -13.15 -1.93 -40.24
N TYR A 676 -13.52 -1.93 -38.96
CA TYR A 676 -13.69 -3.18 -38.21
C TYR A 676 -14.78 -4.06 -38.86
N ALA A 677 -14.70 -5.37 -38.72
CA ALA A 677 -15.76 -6.25 -39.20
C ALA A 677 -17.05 -6.14 -38.35
N LYS A 678 -18.20 -6.39 -38.97
CA LYS A 678 -19.52 -6.44 -38.32
C LYS A 678 -19.79 -7.81 -37.71
N TRP A 679 -20.61 -7.87 -36.66
CA TRP A 679 -21.10 -9.15 -36.14
C TRP A 679 -22.16 -9.75 -37.08
N ASN A 680 -21.92 -10.97 -37.58
CA ASN A 680 -22.94 -11.72 -38.32
C ASN A 680 -22.85 -13.23 -38.00
N PRO A 681 -23.77 -13.80 -37.20
CA PRO A 681 -23.70 -15.20 -36.79
C PRO A 681 -23.91 -16.20 -37.95
N ALA A 682 -24.52 -15.76 -39.06
CA ALA A 682 -24.84 -16.61 -40.21
C ALA A 682 -23.88 -16.43 -41.40
N ALA A 683 -22.92 -15.52 -41.29
CA ALA A 683 -21.97 -15.24 -42.37
C ALA A 683 -21.00 -16.41 -42.60
N GLN A 684 -20.69 -16.67 -43.86
CA GLN A 684 -19.43 -17.34 -44.20
C GLN A 684 -18.27 -16.39 -43.86
N LEU A 685 -17.12 -16.93 -43.45
CA LEU A 685 -15.94 -16.14 -43.07
C LEU A 685 -15.48 -15.26 -44.25
N THR A 686 -15.95 -14.02 -44.29
CA THR A 686 -15.57 -12.98 -45.25
C THR A 686 -14.88 -11.83 -44.52
N SER A 687 -14.12 -10.99 -45.22
CA SER A 687 -13.29 -9.96 -44.59
C SER A 687 -14.06 -8.91 -43.77
N GLY A 688 -15.35 -8.69 -44.07
CA GLY A 688 -16.17 -7.62 -43.46
C GLY A 688 -17.09 -8.08 -42.33
N GLU A 689 -17.16 -9.39 -42.06
CA GLU A 689 -18.08 -9.98 -41.08
C GLU A 689 -17.35 -11.01 -40.23
N VAL A 690 -17.68 -11.05 -38.93
CA VAL A 690 -17.10 -11.98 -37.97
C VAL A 690 -18.17 -12.72 -37.17
N ASN A 691 -17.80 -13.91 -36.72
CA ASN A 691 -18.60 -14.77 -35.86
C ASN A 691 -17.67 -15.60 -34.96
N PHE A 692 -18.24 -16.51 -34.17
CA PHE A 692 -17.48 -17.36 -33.25
C PHE A 692 -16.41 -18.27 -33.88
N GLN A 693 -16.40 -18.45 -35.21
CA GLN A 693 -15.34 -19.18 -35.91
C GLN A 693 -14.12 -18.31 -36.24
N THR A 694 -14.18 -17.00 -36.01
CA THR A 694 -13.07 -16.08 -36.28
C THR A 694 -12.11 -16.03 -35.10
N GLY A 695 -10.82 -16.30 -35.35
CA GLY A 695 -9.75 -16.16 -34.37
C GLY A 695 -10.05 -16.92 -33.06
N ILE A 696 -10.02 -16.17 -31.94
CA ILE A 696 -10.32 -16.68 -30.59
C ILE A 696 -11.64 -16.15 -30.03
N LEU A 697 -12.55 -15.57 -30.84
CA LEU A 697 -13.78 -14.92 -30.33
C LEU A 697 -14.66 -15.84 -29.47
N ALA A 698 -14.83 -17.11 -29.84
CA ALA A 698 -15.54 -18.09 -29.01
C ALA A 698 -14.86 -18.31 -27.65
N GLY A 699 -13.52 -18.30 -27.63
CA GLY A 699 -12.71 -18.51 -26.44
C GLY A 699 -12.78 -17.30 -25.53
N ARG A 700 -12.72 -16.09 -26.12
CA ARG A 700 -12.91 -14.84 -25.39
C ARG A 700 -14.26 -14.80 -24.66
N LEU A 701 -15.34 -15.25 -25.30
CA LEU A 701 -16.65 -15.35 -24.64
C LEU A 701 -16.59 -16.23 -23.39
N ALA A 702 -16.02 -17.43 -23.50
CA ALA A 702 -15.89 -18.36 -22.37
C ALA A 702 -15.01 -17.76 -21.25
N ILE A 703 -13.88 -17.15 -21.61
CA ILE A 703 -12.94 -16.51 -20.69
C ILE A 703 -13.59 -15.34 -19.95
N ASN A 704 -14.26 -14.43 -20.67
CA ASN A 704 -14.92 -13.26 -20.08
C ASN A 704 -16.05 -13.66 -19.14
N ARG A 705 -16.87 -14.66 -19.52
CA ARG A 705 -17.91 -15.21 -18.64
C ARG A 705 -17.34 -15.80 -17.37
N LEU A 706 -16.26 -16.57 -17.48
CA LEU A 706 -15.59 -17.15 -16.33
C LEU A 706 -15.02 -16.06 -15.42
N HIS A 707 -14.30 -15.07 -15.96
CA HIS A 707 -13.76 -13.96 -15.20
C HIS A 707 -14.83 -13.21 -14.41
N GLN A 708 -15.95 -12.87 -15.07
CA GLN A 708 -17.09 -12.21 -14.43
C GLN A 708 -17.75 -13.09 -13.36
N GLU A 709 -17.94 -14.38 -13.63
CA GLU A 709 -18.47 -15.34 -12.64
C GLU A 709 -17.59 -15.39 -11.39
N LEU A 710 -16.27 -15.50 -11.58
CA LEU A 710 -15.30 -15.61 -10.49
C LEU A 710 -15.26 -14.32 -9.65
N GLY A 711 -15.24 -13.15 -10.29
CA GLY A 711 -15.32 -11.87 -9.58
C GLY A 711 -16.61 -11.73 -8.79
N ALA A 712 -17.77 -12.00 -9.40
CA ALA A 712 -19.08 -11.85 -8.76
C ALA A 712 -19.31 -12.85 -7.61
N LYS A 713 -18.72 -14.05 -7.68
CA LYS A 713 -18.82 -15.08 -6.63
C LYS A 713 -17.72 -14.96 -5.56
N GLY A 714 -16.87 -13.93 -5.62
CA GLY A 714 -15.87 -13.66 -4.60
C GLY A 714 -14.68 -14.61 -4.63
N PHE A 715 -14.23 -15.03 -5.81
CA PHE A 715 -12.94 -15.71 -6.00
C PHE A 715 -11.81 -14.67 -6.04
N ASN A 716 -11.57 -14.05 -4.88
CA ASN A 716 -10.69 -12.89 -4.71
C ASN A 716 -9.28 -13.25 -4.20
N GLN A 717 -9.01 -14.54 -4.00
CA GLN A 717 -7.66 -15.02 -3.69
C GLN A 717 -7.01 -15.64 -4.92
N ALA A 718 -5.73 -15.40 -5.17
CA ALA A 718 -5.00 -16.02 -6.27
C ALA A 718 -3.61 -16.52 -5.92
N ARG A 719 -3.12 -17.43 -6.78
CA ARG A 719 -1.77 -17.98 -6.78
C ARG A 719 -1.38 -18.28 -8.23
N SER A 720 -0.14 -18.00 -8.60
CA SER A 720 0.43 -18.35 -9.90
C SER A 720 1.61 -19.30 -9.72
N GLU A 721 1.71 -20.30 -10.59
CA GLU A 721 2.86 -21.20 -10.72
C GLU A 721 3.33 -21.16 -12.18
N VAL A 722 4.64 -21.09 -12.38
CA VAL A 722 5.20 -20.90 -13.72
C VAL A 722 6.33 -21.89 -13.97
N ASP A 723 6.26 -22.54 -15.13
CA ASP A 723 7.33 -23.32 -15.77
C ASP A 723 7.76 -22.61 -17.08
N GLU A 724 8.68 -23.17 -17.88
CA GLU A 724 9.25 -22.49 -19.06
C GLU A 724 8.20 -21.93 -20.03
N ASP A 725 7.18 -22.72 -20.39
CA ASP A 725 6.11 -22.30 -21.32
C ASP A 725 4.69 -22.48 -20.75
N ILE A 726 4.56 -22.89 -19.48
CA ILE A 726 3.27 -23.20 -18.84
C ILE A 726 3.05 -22.30 -17.63
N VAL A 727 1.91 -21.63 -17.62
CA VAL A 727 1.46 -20.79 -16.50
C VAL A 727 0.18 -21.36 -15.93
N ALA A 728 0.20 -21.75 -14.66
CA ALA A 728 -0.98 -22.16 -13.92
C ALA A 728 -1.42 -21.04 -12.96
N VAL A 729 -2.66 -20.56 -13.10
CA VAL A 729 -3.24 -19.56 -12.21
C VAL A 729 -4.43 -20.17 -11.49
N THR A 730 -4.39 -20.14 -10.16
CA THR A 730 -5.50 -20.55 -9.29
C THR A 730 -6.20 -19.30 -8.78
N ARG A 731 -7.53 -19.21 -8.95
CA ARG A 731 -8.39 -18.31 -8.17
C ARG A 731 -9.18 -19.12 -7.14
N HIS A 732 -9.25 -18.65 -5.90
CA HIS A 732 -9.89 -19.34 -4.78
C HIS A 732 -10.95 -18.46 -4.13
N CYS A 733 -12.11 -19.05 -3.81
CA CYS A 733 -13.15 -18.40 -3.03
C CYS A 733 -12.98 -18.73 -1.54
N PRO A 734 -12.62 -17.77 -0.67
CA PRO A 734 -12.41 -18.05 0.75
C PRO A 734 -13.70 -18.42 1.51
N ASN A 735 -14.88 -18.18 0.93
CA ASN A 735 -16.16 -18.49 1.56
C ASN A 735 -16.63 -19.93 1.29
N THR A 736 -16.41 -20.44 0.08
CA THR A 736 -16.85 -21.79 -0.33
C THR A 736 -15.70 -22.78 -0.38
N HIS A 737 -14.46 -22.29 -0.39
CA HIS A 737 -13.24 -23.05 -0.65
C HIS A 737 -13.20 -23.82 -1.97
N GLN A 738 -14.03 -23.42 -2.93
CA GLN A 738 -13.83 -23.82 -4.32
C GLN A 738 -12.69 -22.99 -4.92
N SER A 739 -11.91 -23.66 -5.76
CA SER A 739 -10.86 -23.07 -6.57
C SER A 739 -11.18 -23.26 -8.05
N VAL A 740 -10.70 -22.35 -8.88
CA VAL A 740 -10.62 -22.51 -10.32
C VAL A 740 -9.16 -22.43 -10.74
N VAL A 741 -8.65 -23.49 -11.35
CA VAL A 741 -7.25 -23.64 -11.75
C VAL A 741 -7.17 -23.60 -13.27
N ALA A 742 -6.59 -22.53 -13.81
CA ALA A 742 -6.35 -22.36 -15.23
C ALA A 742 -4.91 -22.72 -15.57
N VAL A 743 -4.71 -23.66 -16.49
CA VAL A 743 -3.40 -24.07 -16.99
C VAL A 743 -3.30 -23.61 -18.44
N SER A 744 -2.37 -22.70 -18.70
CA SER A 744 -2.17 -22.07 -20.01
C SER A 744 -0.80 -22.44 -20.54
N ARG A 745 -0.75 -23.09 -21.70
CA ARG A 745 0.50 -23.35 -22.42
C ARG A 745 0.73 -22.26 -23.45
N THR A 746 1.60 -21.33 -23.08
CA THR A 746 1.93 -20.12 -23.84
C THR A 746 2.70 -20.44 -25.13
N ALA A 747 2.79 -19.45 -26.02
CA ALA A 747 3.52 -19.54 -27.28
C ALA A 747 4.27 -18.24 -27.59
N PHE A 748 5.12 -17.80 -26.66
CA PHE A 748 5.99 -16.61 -26.81
C PHE A 748 6.94 -16.67 -28.01
N ARG A 749 7.09 -17.86 -28.62
CA ARG A 749 7.83 -18.11 -29.86
C ARG A 749 6.95 -18.87 -30.85
N ASP A 750 7.11 -18.67 -32.15
CA ASP A 750 6.32 -19.43 -33.14
C ASP A 750 6.65 -20.94 -33.08
N PRO A 751 5.67 -21.82 -32.75
CA PRO A 751 5.87 -23.27 -32.69
C PRO A 751 6.33 -23.92 -34.00
N LYS A 752 6.19 -23.26 -35.15
CA LYS A 752 6.67 -23.77 -36.43
C LYS A 752 8.17 -23.58 -36.63
N THR A 753 8.76 -22.58 -35.98
CA THR A 753 10.16 -22.18 -36.16
C THR A 753 10.99 -22.39 -34.90
N SER A 754 10.35 -22.61 -33.76
CA SER A 754 10.99 -22.77 -32.45
C SER A 754 10.67 -24.12 -31.82
N PHE A 755 11.60 -24.62 -31.02
CA PHE A 755 11.43 -25.87 -30.28
C PHE A 755 10.53 -25.66 -29.07
N TYR A 756 9.58 -26.59 -28.87
CA TYR A 756 8.78 -26.74 -27.65
C TYR A 756 8.85 -28.21 -27.23
N SER A 757 9.04 -28.48 -25.93
CA SER A 757 9.06 -29.86 -25.43
C SER A 757 7.75 -30.59 -25.75
N LYS A 758 7.82 -31.81 -26.26
CA LYS A 758 6.62 -32.65 -26.42
C LYS A 758 6.18 -33.27 -25.09
N GLU A 759 7.12 -33.45 -24.18
CA GLU A 759 6.87 -33.96 -22.84
C GLU A 759 6.44 -32.79 -21.96
N VAL A 760 5.19 -32.85 -21.49
CA VAL A 760 4.63 -31.91 -20.53
C VAL A 760 4.61 -32.61 -19.17
N PRO A 761 5.23 -32.04 -18.12
CA PRO A 761 5.21 -32.64 -16.80
C PRO A 761 3.78 -32.87 -16.29
N GLU A 762 3.57 -33.96 -15.58
CA GLU A 762 2.32 -34.20 -14.86
C GLU A 762 2.07 -33.07 -13.85
N MET A 763 0.81 -32.67 -13.69
CA MET A 763 0.43 -31.65 -12.72
C MET A 763 -0.40 -32.23 -11.58
N CYS A 764 -0.13 -31.69 -10.41
CA CYS A 764 -0.74 -32.09 -9.15
C CYS A 764 -1.70 -31.00 -8.69
N ILE A 765 -3.00 -31.21 -8.86
CA ILE A 765 -4.03 -30.24 -8.45
C ILE A 765 -4.56 -30.59 -7.06
N PRO A 766 -4.35 -29.73 -6.03
CA PRO A 766 -4.86 -29.99 -4.68
C PRO A 766 -6.39 -29.92 -4.64
N GLY A 767 -7.03 -30.97 -4.15
CA GLY A 767 -8.49 -31.10 -4.08
C GLY A 767 -9.08 -32.00 -5.16
N LYS A 768 -10.41 -32.04 -5.22
CA LYS A 768 -11.17 -32.85 -6.16
C LYS A 768 -11.63 -31.96 -7.32
N ILE A 769 -11.19 -32.27 -8.54
CA ILE A 769 -11.70 -31.67 -9.76
C ILE A 769 -13.16 -32.13 -9.94
N GLU A 770 -14.07 -31.17 -9.95
CA GLU A 770 -15.50 -31.38 -10.16
C GLU A 770 -15.84 -31.44 -11.65
N GLU A 771 -15.19 -30.57 -12.44
CA GLU A 771 -15.38 -30.45 -13.88
C GLU A 771 -14.15 -29.79 -14.54
N VAL A 772 -14.04 -30.02 -15.85
CA VAL A 772 -13.26 -29.15 -16.74
C VAL A 772 -14.20 -28.04 -17.21
N VAL A 773 -14.02 -26.84 -16.66
CA VAL A 773 -14.85 -25.66 -16.96
C VAL A 773 -14.71 -25.29 -18.43
N LEU A 774 -13.48 -25.25 -18.93
CA LEU A 774 -13.19 -25.08 -20.35
C LEU A 774 -11.88 -25.79 -20.74
N GLU A 775 -11.87 -26.42 -21.92
CA GLU A 775 -10.65 -26.80 -22.62
C GLU A 775 -10.66 -26.15 -24.01
N ALA A 776 -9.59 -25.44 -24.35
CA ALA A 776 -9.51 -24.67 -25.57
C ALA A 776 -8.12 -24.80 -26.20
N ARG A 777 -8.06 -24.84 -27.53
CA ARG A 777 -6.79 -24.89 -28.26
C ARG A 777 -6.87 -24.15 -29.58
N THR A 778 -5.90 -23.27 -29.80
CA THR A 778 -5.66 -22.63 -31.09
C THR A 778 -5.14 -23.65 -32.09
N ILE A 779 -5.79 -23.74 -33.25
CA ILE A 779 -5.47 -24.72 -34.29
C ILE A 779 -5.39 -24.05 -35.65
N GLU A 780 -4.51 -24.58 -36.50
CA GLU A 780 -4.41 -24.15 -37.88
C GLU A 780 -5.24 -25.08 -38.78
N ARG A 781 -6.07 -24.48 -39.63
CA ARG A 781 -6.92 -25.14 -40.63
C ARG A 781 -6.40 -24.79 -42.03
N SER A 782 -6.72 -25.64 -43.00
CA SER A 782 -6.44 -25.34 -44.41
C SER A 782 -7.33 -24.18 -44.87
N ALA A 783 -6.72 -23.03 -45.14
CA ALA A 783 -7.38 -21.84 -45.67
C ALA A 783 -6.45 -21.11 -46.65
N SER A 784 -6.99 -20.15 -47.40
CA SER A 784 -6.18 -19.28 -48.26
C SER A 784 -5.14 -18.50 -47.44
N PRO A 785 -3.92 -18.24 -47.98
CA PRO A 785 -2.95 -17.39 -47.33
C PRO A 785 -3.54 -16.03 -46.94
N TYR A 786 -3.09 -15.49 -45.82
CA TYR A 786 -3.54 -14.16 -45.37
C TYR A 786 -3.26 -13.11 -46.45
N LYS A 787 -4.32 -12.35 -46.80
CA LYS A 787 -4.24 -11.16 -47.64
C LYS A 787 -4.87 -10.01 -46.88
N LYS A 788 -4.13 -8.91 -46.74
CA LYS A 788 -4.65 -7.68 -46.13
C LYS A 788 -5.79 -7.13 -46.99
N ASP A 789 -7.00 -7.07 -46.44
CA ASP A 789 -8.17 -6.52 -47.14
C ASP A 789 -8.04 -4.99 -47.27
N GLU A 790 -8.58 -4.43 -48.37
CA GLU A 790 -8.47 -3.01 -48.69
C GLU A 790 -9.46 -2.14 -47.91
N ARG A 791 -10.59 -2.70 -47.47
CA ARG A 791 -11.68 -1.97 -46.80
C ARG A 791 -11.86 -2.36 -45.35
N PHE A 792 -11.56 -3.60 -45.00
CA PHE A 792 -11.80 -4.13 -43.66
C PHE A 792 -10.51 -4.55 -42.95
N ILE A 793 -10.52 -4.47 -41.63
CA ILE A 793 -9.46 -5.00 -40.78
C ILE A 793 -9.77 -6.48 -40.57
N ASN A 794 -9.05 -7.35 -41.29
CA ASN A 794 -9.24 -8.80 -41.28
C ASN A 794 -8.11 -9.54 -40.55
N GLY A 795 -8.48 -10.62 -39.86
CA GLY A 795 -7.58 -11.52 -39.15
C GLY A 795 -6.99 -12.63 -40.01
N LEU A 796 -6.21 -13.51 -39.39
CA LEU A 796 -5.69 -14.73 -40.02
C LEU A 796 -6.81 -15.77 -40.26
N PRO A 797 -7.15 -16.11 -41.52
CA PRO A 797 -8.27 -17.02 -41.80
C PRO A 797 -7.95 -18.50 -41.55
N ASN A 798 -6.67 -18.86 -41.49
CA ASN A 798 -6.20 -20.22 -41.24
C ASN A 798 -6.18 -20.57 -39.74
N PHE A 799 -6.32 -19.61 -38.84
CA PHE A 799 -6.34 -19.87 -37.41
C PHE A 799 -7.77 -19.84 -36.86
N THR A 800 -8.15 -20.95 -36.24
CA THR A 800 -9.41 -21.08 -35.50
C THR A 800 -9.13 -21.73 -34.16
N MET A 801 -10.17 -22.06 -33.41
CA MET A 801 -10.01 -22.66 -32.09
C MET A 801 -10.98 -23.84 -31.91
N GLU A 802 -10.51 -24.88 -31.22
CA GLU A 802 -11.36 -25.94 -30.67
C GLU A 802 -11.69 -25.58 -29.22
N LEU A 803 -12.99 -25.54 -28.87
CA LEU A 803 -13.47 -25.18 -27.54
C LEU A 803 -14.50 -26.21 -27.07
N ARG A 804 -14.39 -26.61 -25.80
CA ARG A 804 -15.40 -27.41 -25.09
C ARG A 804 -15.53 -26.86 -23.67
N GLU A 805 -16.76 -26.75 -23.18
CA GLU A 805 -17.09 -26.19 -21.88
C GLU A 805 -17.86 -27.20 -21.04
N HIS A 806 -17.69 -27.14 -19.72
CA HIS A 806 -18.42 -27.95 -18.73
C HIS A 806 -18.43 -29.44 -19.02
N ILE A 807 -17.24 -30.02 -19.21
CA ILE A 807 -17.07 -31.47 -19.48
C ILE A 807 -16.50 -32.19 -18.26
N GLN A 808 -16.68 -33.52 -18.23
CA GLN A 808 -16.03 -34.37 -17.23
C GLN A 808 -14.60 -34.71 -17.67
N ILE A 809 -13.72 -35.00 -16.71
CA ILE A 809 -12.29 -35.30 -16.96
C ILE A 809 -12.10 -36.40 -18.01
N LYS A 810 -12.89 -37.47 -17.92
CA LYS A 810 -12.88 -38.60 -18.86
C LYS A 810 -13.19 -38.21 -20.31
N ASP A 811 -13.88 -37.09 -20.50
CA ASP A 811 -14.31 -36.60 -21.80
C ASP A 811 -13.33 -35.56 -22.37
N SER A 812 -12.32 -35.13 -21.59
CA SER A 812 -11.28 -34.20 -22.01
C SER A 812 -10.42 -34.79 -23.13
N LYS A 813 -10.00 -33.92 -24.07
CA LYS A 813 -9.03 -34.28 -25.11
C LYS A 813 -7.62 -33.80 -24.80
N ILE A 814 -7.47 -32.88 -23.84
CA ILE A 814 -6.17 -32.31 -23.45
C ILE A 814 -5.50 -33.16 -22.37
N ILE A 815 -6.27 -33.73 -21.45
CA ILE A 815 -5.74 -34.50 -20.31
C ILE A 815 -6.28 -35.92 -20.23
N LYS A 816 -5.56 -36.76 -19.49
CA LYS A 816 -6.06 -37.99 -18.88
C LYS A 816 -5.83 -37.96 -17.38
N GLN A 817 -6.73 -38.59 -16.64
CA GLN A 817 -6.53 -38.80 -15.21
C GLN A 817 -5.47 -39.89 -15.01
N ALA A 818 -4.32 -39.53 -14.45
CA ALA A 818 -3.25 -40.47 -14.13
C ALA A 818 -3.53 -41.23 -12.83
N GLY A 819 -4.03 -40.53 -11.81
CA GLY A 819 -4.34 -41.12 -10.51
C GLY A 819 -4.88 -40.15 -9.47
N THR A 820 -5.07 -40.64 -8.25
CA THR A 820 -5.31 -39.83 -7.06
C THR A 820 -4.26 -40.18 -6.02
N ALA A 821 -3.53 -39.18 -5.52
CA ALA A 821 -2.48 -39.36 -4.54
C ALA A 821 -2.80 -38.61 -3.25
N ILE A 822 -2.30 -39.14 -2.13
CA ILE A 822 -2.28 -38.44 -0.85
C ILE A 822 -0.81 -38.05 -0.60
N LYS A 823 -0.44 -36.79 -0.84
CA LYS A 823 0.97 -36.31 -0.75
C LYS A 823 1.38 -35.84 0.64
N GLY A 824 0.57 -36.13 1.65
CA GLY A 824 0.82 -35.81 3.05
C GLY A 824 -0.44 -35.97 3.88
N PRO A 825 -0.41 -35.70 5.20
CA PRO A 825 -1.59 -35.74 6.04
C PRO A 825 -2.66 -34.76 5.53
N ASN A 826 -3.78 -35.29 5.01
CA ASN A 826 -4.93 -34.53 4.52
C ASN A 826 -4.68 -33.65 3.27
N GLU A 827 -3.65 -33.95 2.48
CA GLU A 827 -3.44 -33.40 1.14
C GLU A 827 -3.90 -34.40 0.08
N PHE A 828 -5.18 -34.33 -0.26
CA PHE A 828 -5.73 -35.00 -1.42
C PHE A 828 -5.35 -34.24 -2.67
N VAL A 829 -4.72 -34.91 -3.62
CA VAL A 829 -4.24 -34.32 -4.87
C VAL A 829 -4.68 -35.21 -6.03
N GLN A 830 -5.18 -34.57 -7.09
CA GLN A 830 -5.44 -35.25 -8.35
C GLN A 830 -4.28 -35.03 -9.32
N GLU A 831 -3.72 -36.14 -9.79
CA GLU A 831 -2.63 -36.15 -10.74
C GLU A 831 -3.20 -36.21 -12.15
N ILE A 832 -2.89 -35.17 -12.94
CA ILE A 832 -3.32 -35.03 -14.33
C ILE A 832 -2.12 -35.20 -15.25
N GLU A 833 -2.29 -36.06 -16.26
CA GLU A 833 -1.34 -36.24 -17.35
C GLU A 833 -1.84 -35.45 -18.56
N PHE A 834 -0.97 -34.67 -19.19
CA PHE A 834 -1.31 -33.88 -20.37
C PHE A 834 -1.01 -34.67 -21.65
N GLU A 835 -2.05 -34.98 -22.43
CA GLU A 835 -1.89 -35.66 -23.72
C GLU A 835 -1.74 -34.70 -24.90
N LYS A 836 -2.55 -33.63 -24.92
CA LYS A 836 -2.65 -32.69 -26.06
C LYS A 836 -2.60 -31.23 -25.65
N LEU A 837 -1.93 -30.93 -24.54
CA LEU A 837 -1.61 -29.56 -24.16
C LEU A 837 -0.50 -29.04 -25.08
N THR A 838 -0.83 -28.63 -26.30
CA THR A 838 0.12 -28.03 -27.27
C THR A 838 0.30 -26.53 -27.01
N PRO A 839 1.36 -25.88 -27.51
CA PRO A 839 1.45 -24.41 -27.46
C PRO A 839 0.18 -23.75 -28.01
N GLY A 840 -0.34 -22.75 -27.31
CA GLY A 840 -1.64 -22.14 -27.61
C GLY A 840 -2.85 -22.91 -27.08
N SER A 841 -2.68 -23.67 -25.99
CA SER A 841 -3.78 -24.39 -25.32
C SER A 841 -4.05 -23.85 -23.93
N VAL A 842 -5.32 -23.94 -23.51
CA VAL A 842 -5.80 -23.59 -22.18
C VAL A 842 -6.70 -24.72 -21.69
N ILE A 843 -6.56 -25.11 -20.43
CA ILE A 843 -7.52 -25.96 -19.73
C ILE A 843 -7.80 -25.40 -18.35
N VAL A 844 -9.06 -25.45 -17.91
CA VAL A 844 -9.51 -24.87 -16.65
C VAL A 844 -10.31 -25.89 -15.87
N PHE A 845 -9.96 -26.04 -14.60
CA PHE A 845 -10.58 -26.98 -13.68
C PHE A 845 -11.36 -26.23 -12.61
N ARG A 846 -12.55 -26.71 -12.27
CA ARG A 846 -13.22 -26.35 -11.02
C ARG A 846 -12.88 -27.40 -9.99
N VAL A 847 -12.40 -26.96 -8.84
CA VAL A 847 -11.81 -27.83 -7.82
C VAL A 847 -12.45 -27.52 -6.48
N SER A 848 -12.97 -28.55 -5.82
CA SER A 848 -13.41 -28.46 -4.43
C SER A 848 -12.34 -29.02 -3.50
N LEU A 849 -12.48 -28.76 -2.21
CA LEU A 849 -11.79 -29.56 -1.21
C LEU A 849 -12.19 -31.04 -1.34
N ASP A 850 -11.34 -31.93 -0.84
CA ASP A 850 -11.74 -33.33 -0.60
C ASP A 850 -13.00 -33.37 0.28
N PRO A 851 -13.96 -34.29 0.06
CA PRO A 851 -15.20 -34.33 0.81
C PRO A 851 -15.03 -34.32 2.34
N LYS A 852 -14.02 -35.00 2.89
CA LYS A 852 -13.76 -35.00 4.34
C LYS A 852 -13.23 -33.66 4.82
N ALA A 853 -12.38 -33.01 4.02
CA ALA A 853 -11.88 -31.68 4.32
C ALA A 853 -13.00 -30.62 4.21
N GLN A 854 -13.88 -30.74 3.23
CA GLN A 854 -15.04 -29.87 3.06
C GLN A 854 -16.00 -29.97 4.24
N GLU A 855 -16.29 -31.20 4.69
CA GLU A 855 -17.07 -31.46 5.89
C GLU A 855 -16.42 -30.84 7.13
N ALA A 856 -15.12 -31.10 7.34
CA ALA A 856 -14.37 -30.58 8.47
C ALA A 856 -14.34 -29.04 8.51
N VAL A 857 -14.12 -28.38 7.37
CA VAL A 857 -14.18 -26.91 7.27
C VAL A 857 -15.60 -26.41 7.55
N GLY A 858 -16.63 -27.04 6.97
CA GLY A 858 -18.03 -26.65 7.18
C GLY A 858 -18.44 -26.73 8.66
N VAL A 859 -18.08 -27.81 9.35
CA VAL A 859 -18.30 -27.98 10.79
C VAL A 859 -17.50 -26.95 11.59
N LEU A 860 -16.23 -26.74 11.26
CA LEU A 860 -15.39 -25.75 11.91
C LEU A 860 -16.00 -24.34 11.80
N ARG A 861 -16.45 -23.96 10.61
CA ARG A 861 -17.14 -22.70 10.35
C ARG A 861 -18.42 -22.57 11.18
N ASN A 862 -19.21 -23.64 11.29
CA ASN A 862 -20.42 -23.64 12.13
C ASN A 862 -20.12 -23.29 13.59
N HIS A 863 -19.07 -23.89 14.17
CA HIS A 863 -18.65 -23.54 15.53
C HIS A 863 -18.07 -22.12 15.63
N LEU A 864 -17.44 -21.59 14.58
CA LEU A 864 -16.91 -20.22 14.56
C LEU A 864 -17.99 -19.13 14.44
N ILE A 865 -19.23 -19.47 14.06
CA ILE A 865 -20.36 -18.52 13.98
C ILE A 865 -20.56 -17.78 15.31
N GLN A 866 -20.28 -18.44 16.44
CA GLN A 866 -20.41 -17.84 17.77
C GLN A 866 -19.50 -16.61 17.97
N PHE A 867 -18.38 -16.53 17.24
CA PHE A 867 -17.46 -15.39 17.29
C PHE A 867 -17.72 -14.37 16.18
N SER A 868 -18.11 -14.82 14.99
CA SER A 868 -18.41 -13.94 13.86
C SER A 868 -19.45 -14.53 12.90
N PRO A 869 -20.48 -13.75 12.51
CA PRO A 869 -21.48 -14.20 11.55
C PRO A 869 -20.89 -14.43 10.14
N HIS A 870 -19.68 -13.96 9.85
CA HIS A 870 -18.99 -14.20 8.57
C HIS A 870 -18.85 -15.70 8.24
N PHE A 871 -18.69 -16.55 9.25
CA PHE A 871 -18.53 -17.99 9.06
C PHE A 871 -19.84 -18.73 8.74
N LYS A 872 -20.99 -18.03 8.71
CA LYS A 872 -22.28 -18.64 8.40
C LYS A 872 -22.38 -19.15 6.96
N SER A 873 -21.72 -18.48 6.01
CA SER A 873 -21.68 -18.99 4.63
C SER A 873 -20.81 -20.24 4.57
N GLY A 874 -21.29 -21.32 3.95
CA GLY A 874 -20.53 -22.58 3.84
C GLY A 874 -20.39 -23.38 5.14
N SER A 875 -21.09 -23.01 6.21
CA SER A 875 -21.13 -23.80 7.45
C SER A 875 -22.01 -25.04 7.30
N LEU A 876 -21.64 -26.13 7.97
CA LEU A 876 -22.40 -27.37 8.03
C LEU A 876 -22.76 -27.70 9.50
N PRO A 877 -23.97 -28.20 9.78
CA PRO A 877 -24.30 -28.69 11.12
C PRO A 877 -23.40 -29.89 11.48
N ASP A 878 -23.17 -30.08 12.78
CA ASP A 878 -22.37 -31.19 13.30
C ASP A 878 -23.23 -32.03 14.25
N ASP A 879 -23.85 -33.08 13.71
CA ASP A 879 -24.70 -34.01 14.46
C ASP A 879 -23.89 -34.97 15.34
N HIS A 880 -22.56 -35.01 15.17
CA HIS A 880 -21.64 -35.90 15.89
C HIS A 880 -20.56 -35.14 16.68
N SER A 881 -20.84 -33.87 16.99
CA SER A 881 -19.89 -33.01 17.69
C SER A 881 -19.50 -33.57 19.05
N ALA A 882 -18.24 -33.34 19.43
CA ALA A 882 -17.82 -33.62 20.80
C ALA A 882 -18.74 -32.83 21.77
N PRO A 883 -19.26 -33.43 22.85
CA PRO A 883 -20.26 -32.78 23.72
C PRO A 883 -19.87 -31.38 24.21
N ILE A 884 -18.57 -31.12 24.36
CA ILE A 884 -18.05 -29.82 24.79
C ILE A 884 -18.25 -28.70 23.75
N LEU A 885 -18.34 -29.01 22.45
CA LEU A 885 -18.57 -28.04 21.37
C LEU A 885 -20.04 -27.62 21.24
N ASN A 886 -20.97 -28.40 21.82
CA ASN A 886 -22.38 -28.01 21.93
C ASN A 886 -22.61 -26.92 22.99
N THR A 887 -21.60 -26.66 23.82
CA THR A 887 -21.62 -25.55 24.77
C THR A 887 -20.93 -24.34 24.14
N LEU A 888 -21.56 -23.17 24.22
CA LEU A 888 -20.93 -21.91 23.79
C LEU A 888 -19.62 -21.70 24.55
N PHE A 889 -18.58 -21.28 23.84
CA PHE A 889 -17.26 -21.04 24.44
C PHE A 889 -17.34 -19.99 25.56
N SER A 890 -18.20 -18.97 25.40
CA SER A 890 -18.45 -17.97 26.45
C SER A 890 -18.95 -18.57 27.77
N SER A 891 -19.75 -19.64 27.72
CA SER A 891 -20.21 -20.36 28.91
C SER A 891 -19.08 -21.13 29.60
N ILE A 892 -18.18 -21.75 28.83
CA ILE A 892 -16.98 -22.40 29.38
C ILE A 892 -16.05 -21.35 29.99
N ALA A 893 -15.78 -20.28 29.23
CA ALA A 893 -14.91 -19.19 29.66
C ALA A 893 -15.43 -18.50 30.93
N SER A 894 -16.76 -18.36 31.09
CA SER A 894 -17.36 -17.73 32.28
C SER A 894 -17.08 -18.45 33.61
N LYS A 895 -16.63 -19.71 33.58
CA LYS A 895 -16.23 -20.48 34.77
C LYS A 895 -14.81 -20.17 35.24
N LEU A 896 -13.99 -19.51 34.41
CA LEU A 896 -12.61 -19.19 34.73
C LEU A 896 -12.57 -18.03 35.73
N THR A 897 -11.72 -18.15 36.75
CA THR A 897 -11.34 -17.03 37.61
C THR A 897 -10.29 -16.14 36.93
N LEU A 898 -10.04 -14.94 37.48
CA LEU A 898 -8.91 -14.11 37.02
C LEU A 898 -7.55 -14.80 37.19
N ALA A 899 -7.41 -15.73 38.14
CA ALA A 899 -6.20 -16.53 38.31
C ALA A 899 -6.09 -17.63 37.24
N ASP A 900 -7.20 -18.24 36.82
CA ASP A 900 -7.22 -19.19 35.70
C ASP A 900 -6.84 -18.51 34.38
N LEU A 901 -7.31 -17.27 34.18
CA LEU A 901 -6.95 -16.47 32.99
C LEU A 901 -5.44 -16.19 32.89
N ASN A 902 -4.70 -16.14 34.01
CA ASN A 902 -3.24 -16.08 33.98
C ASN A 902 -2.64 -17.30 33.27
N GLN A 903 -3.13 -18.50 33.59
CA GLN A 903 -2.67 -19.76 33.00
C GLN A 903 -3.06 -19.89 31.53
N VAL A 904 -4.28 -19.46 31.18
CA VAL A 904 -4.79 -19.53 29.80
C VAL A 904 -4.11 -18.52 28.88
N LEU A 905 -3.93 -17.27 29.34
CA LEU A 905 -3.48 -16.17 28.48
C LEU A 905 -1.96 -15.92 28.52
N TYR A 906 -1.29 -16.09 29.67
CA TYR A 906 0.07 -15.58 29.87
C TYR A 906 1.10 -16.68 30.15
N ARG A 907 1.54 -16.86 31.39
CA ARG A 907 2.65 -17.73 31.82
C ARG A 907 3.94 -17.49 31.03
N CYS A 908 4.90 -16.78 31.63
CA CYS A 908 6.23 -16.67 31.02
C CYS A 908 7.00 -18.01 31.14
N GLU A 909 8.16 -18.11 30.50
CA GLU A 909 8.98 -19.35 30.48
C GLU A 909 9.20 -19.94 31.88
N ALA A 910 9.71 -19.16 32.82
CA ALA A 910 10.02 -19.62 34.17
C ALA A 910 8.79 -20.08 34.97
N GLU A 911 7.63 -19.49 34.68
CA GLU A 911 6.35 -19.88 35.28
C GLU A 911 5.85 -21.20 34.69
N GLU A 912 5.90 -21.35 33.37
CA GLU A 912 5.45 -22.58 32.71
C GLU A 912 6.39 -23.76 33.01
N GLN A 913 7.70 -23.52 33.16
CA GLN A 913 8.68 -24.53 33.57
C GLN A 913 8.44 -25.07 34.99
N GLU A 914 8.06 -24.20 35.92
CA GLU A 914 7.69 -24.62 37.29
C GLU A 914 6.52 -25.62 37.29
N ASP A 915 5.64 -25.50 36.29
CA ASP A 915 4.53 -26.42 36.08
C ASP A 915 4.90 -27.70 35.27
N GLY A 916 6.14 -27.80 34.80
CA GLY A 916 6.65 -28.91 33.99
C GLY A 916 6.53 -28.73 32.47
N GLY A 917 6.29 -27.51 31.98
CA GLY A 917 6.20 -27.16 30.56
C GLY A 917 7.29 -26.18 30.09
N GLY A 918 6.96 -25.35 29.08
CA GLY A 918 7.81 -24.30 28.54
C GLY A 918 7.10 -23.52 27.43
N CYS A 919 7.63 -22.37 27.02
CA CYS A 919 7.11 -21.60 25.90
C CYS A 919 7.47 -22.27 24.57
N TYR A 920 6.55 -22.26 23.61
CA TYR A 920 6.78 -22.84 22.30
C TYR A 920 7.90 -22.09 21.55
N ASN A 921 8.86 -22.83 20.99
CA ASN A 921 9.90 -22.28 20.13
C ASN A 921 9.51 -22.39 18.66
N ILE A 922 9.32 -21.25 17.98
CA ILE A 922 8.99 -21.22 16.55
C ILE A 922 10.28 -21.41 15.76
N PRO A 923 10.40 -22.47 14.94
CA PRO A 923 11.60 -22.72 14.14
C PRO A 923 11.99 -21.52 13.27
N ASN A 924 13.29 -21.26 13.13
CA ASN A 924 13.85 -20.14 12.37
C ASN A 924 13.39 -18.75 12.82
N TRP A 925 12.91 -18.62 14.06
CA TRP A 925 12.48 -17.35 14.64
C TRP A 925 12.88 -17.24 16.12
N THR A 926 11.93 -17.01 17.03
CA THR A 926 12.16 -16.90 18.48
C THR A 926 11.12 -17.70 19.27
N PRO A 927 11.44 -18.13 20.50
CA PRO A 927 10.44 -18.57 21.46
C PRO A 927 9.38 -17.50 21.75
N LEU A 928 8.17 -17.97 22.01
CA LEU A 928 7.08 -17.12 22.48
C LEU A 928 7.44 -16.49 23.84
N LYS A 929 6.99 -15.25 24.08
CA LYS A 929 7.18 -14.57 25.37
C LYS A 929 6.27 -15.10 26.48
N TYR A 930 5.14 -15.68 26.07
CA TYR A 930 4.13 -16.29 26.91
C TYR A 930 3.75 -17.64 26.32
N ALA A 931 3.56 -18.64 27.17
CA ALA A 931 3.08 -19.97 26.79
C ALA A 931 1.58 -19.95 26.41
N GLY A 932 0.81 -19.04 27.03
CA GLY A 932 -0.61 -18.85 26.78
C GLY A 932 -0.94 -18.09 25.50
N LEU A 933 -2.24 -17.88 25.28
CA LEU A 933 -2.75 -17.32 24.02
C LEU A 933 -2.19 -15.92 23.70
N GLN A 934 -1.85 -15.11 24.70
CA GLN A 934 -1.20 -13.80 24.48
C GLN A 934 0.08 -13.94 23.65
N GLY A 935 0.88 -14.98 23.91
CA GLY A 935 2.16 -15.19 23.21
C GLY A 935 1.94 -15.27 21.70
N LEU A 936 0.95 -16.08 21.28
CA LEU A 936 0.55 -16.27 19.89
C LEU A 936 -0.10 -15.01 19.31
N MET A 937 -1.03 -14.41 20.06
CA MET A 937 -1.74 -13.20 19.64
C MET A 937 -0.80 -12.01 19.42
N SER A 938 0.29 -11.93 20.18
CA SER A 938 1.31 -10.87 20.02
C SER A 938 2.06 -10.99 18.69
N VAL A 939 2.27 -12.23 18.19
CA VAL A 939 2.82 -12.46 16.84
C VAL A 939 1.76 -12.12 15.79
N MET A 940 0.55 -12.65 15.95
CA MET A 940 -0.55 -12.48 15.01
C MET A 940 -1.04 -11.04 14.88
N ALA A 941 -0.83 -10.19 15.89
CA ALA A 941 -1.15 -8.77 15.84
C ALA A 941 -0.38 -8.02 14.74
N ASP A 942 0.82 -8.49 14.36
CA ASP A 942 1.61 -7.90 13.28
C ASP A 942 1.38 -8.61 11.93
N ILE A 943 1.40 -9.94 11.92
CA ILE A 943 1.32 -10.70 10.66
C ILE A 943 -0.09 -10.70 10.05
N ARG A 944 -1.16 -10.63 10.85
CA ARG A 944 -2.54 -10.68 10.34
C ARG A 944 -2.93 -9.44 9.55
N PRO A 945 -2.74 -8.19 10.04
CA PRO A 945 -3.12 -7.00 9.26
C PRO A 945 -2.34 -6.86 7.96
N LYS A 946 -1.09 -7.33 7.93
CA LYS A 946 -0.22 -7.35 6.74
C LYS A 946 -0.45 -8.55 5.83
N ASN A 947 -1.25 -9.52 6.30
CA ASN A 947 -1.44 -10.80 5.64
C ASN A 947 -0.13 -11.53 5.30
N ASP A 948 0.84 -11.47 6.22
CA ASP A 948 2.16 -12.07 6.06
C ASP A 948 2.11 -13.59 6.26
N LEU A 949 1.60 -14.26 5.23
CA LEU A 949 1.58 -15.72 5.17
C LEU A 949 2.99 -16.31 5.04
N GLY A 950 4.03 -15.53 4.73
CA GLY A 950 5.41 -15.97 4.60
C GLY A 950 6.17 -16.02 5.93
N HIS A 951 5.57 -15.58 7.03
CA HIS A 951 6.20 -15.60 8.35
C HIS A 951 6.49 -17.04 8.83
N PRO A 952 7.62 -17.30 9.54
CA PRO A 952 7.95 -18.64 10.08
C PRO A 952 6.88 -19.27 10.98
N PHE A 953 6.02 -18.44 11.58
CA PHE A 953 4.83 -18.87 12.32
C PHE A 953 3.84 -19.63 11.43
N CYS A 954 3.53 -19.07 10.26
CA CYS A 954 2.62 -19.67 9.29
C CYS A 954 3.25 -20.92 8.67
N ASP A 955 4.55 -20.90 8.40
CA ASP A 955 5.28 -22.07 7.92
C ASP A 955 5.21 -23.22 8.92
N ASN A 956 5.45 -22.96 10.22
CA ASN A 956 5.36 -23.99 11.24
C ASN A 956 3.98 -24.66 11.29
N LEU A 957 2.90 -23.87 11.18
CA LEU A 957 1.52 -24.37 11.13
C LEU A 957 1.21 -25.18 9.86
N ARG A 958 1.85 -24.84 8.72
CA ARG A 958 1.75 -25.63 7.49
C ARG A 958 2.56 -26.92 7.58
N SER A 959 3.74 -26.88 8.19
CA SER A 959 4.66 -28.01 8.28
C SER A 959 4.18 -29.12 9.22
N GLY A 960 3.34 -28.81 10.22
CA GLY A 960 2.80 -29.84 11.11
C GLY A 960 1.94 -29.32 12.26
N ASP A 961 1.51 -30.25 13.12
CA ASP A 961 0.49 -30.01 14.15
C ASP A 961 1.05 -29.60 15.51
N TRP A 962 2.37 -29.41 15.64
CA TRP A 962 3.05 -29.24 16.93
C TRP A 962 2.55 -28.03 17.72
N MET A 963 2.41 -26.87 17.06
CA MET A 963 1.89 -25.67 17.73
C MET A 963 0.40 -25.82 18.09
N ILE A 964 -0.37 -26.48 17.24
CA ILE A 964 -1.80 -26.77 17.45
C ILE A 964 -1.98 -27.66 18.69
N ASP A 965 -1.17 -28.71 18.80
CA ASP A 965 -1.16 -29.62 19.95
C ASP A 965 -0.64 -28.96 21.21
N TYR A 966 0.42 -28.15 21.11
CA TYR A 966 0.96 -27.41 22.23
C TYR A 966 -0.10 -26.56 22.93
N VAL A 967 -0.87 -25.78 22.16
CA VAL A 967 -1.89 -24.86 22.69
C VAL A 967 -2.96 -25.58 23.51
N SER A 968 -3.46 -26.72 23.02
CA SER A 968 -4.52 -27.44 23.71
C SER A 968 -3.99 -28.31 24.85
N ASN A 969 -2.90 -29.04 24.63
CA ASN A 969 -2.38 -30.01 25.61
C ASN A 969 -1.82 -29.33 26.86
N ARG A 970 -1.23 -28.12 26.76
CA ARG A 970 -0.75 -27.36 27.93
C ARG A 970 -1.87 -26.95 28.89
N LEU A 971 -3.10 -26.82 28.39
CA LEU A 971 -4.27 -26.48 29.18
C LEU A 971 -4.98 -27.73 29.70
N ILE A 972 -4.99 -28.82 28.92
CA ILE A 972 -5.55 -30.11 29.34
C ILE A 972 -4.79 -30.70 30.52
N SER A 973 -3.47 -30.47 30.60
CA SER A 973 -2.67 -30.89 31.75
C SER A 973 -2.99 -30.12 33.04
N ARG A 974 -3.83 -29.08 32.98
CA ARG A 974 -4.30 -28.31 34.15
C ARG A 974 -5.59 -28.91 34.70
N ALA A 975 -5.97 -28.50 35.91
CA ALA A 975 -7.23 -28.90 36.54
C ALA A 975 -8.38 -27.91 36.23
N GLY A 976 -9.61 -28.32 36.53
CA GLY A 976 -10.78 -27.43 36.53
C GLY A 976 -11.14 -26.81 35.17
N ALA A 977 -11.54 -25.53 35.20
CA ALA A 977 -12.03 -24.81 34.02
C ALA A 977 -10.94 -24.59 32.94
N CYS A 978 -9.66 -24.46 33.32
CA CYS A 978 -8.55 -24.42 32.38
C CYS A 978 -8.51 -25.68 31.48
N ALA A 979 -8.74 -26.85 32.07
CA ALA A 979 -8.79 -28.12 31.34
C ALA A 979 -9.96 -28.16 30.35
N GLU A 980 -11.11 -27.58 30.70
CA GLU A 980 -12.27 -27.50 29.80
C GLU A 980 -11.96 -26.63 28.58
N VAL A 981 -11.27 -25.49 28.75
CA VAL A 981 -10.79 -24.66 27.62
C VAL A 981 -9.85 -25.46 26.73
N GLY A 982 -8.88 -26.18 27.31
CA GLY A 982 -7.97 -27.04 26.56
C GLY A 982 -8.69 -28.15 25.78
N LYS A 983 -9.69 -28.80 26.40
CA LYS A 983 -10.55 -29.82 25.75
C LYS A 983 -11.37 -29.23 24.61
N TRP A 984 -11.91 -28.03 24.79
CA TRP A 984 -12.67 -27.33 23.74
C TRP A 984 -11.76 -26.97 22.55
N LEU A 985 -10.57 -26.41 22.81
CA LEU A 985 -9.59 -26.12 21.76
C LEU A 985 -9.14 -27.38 21.04
N LYS A 986 -8.87 -28.48 21.78
CA LYS A 986 -8.53 -29.77 21.18
C LYS A 986 -9.64 -30.28 20.28
N ALA A 987 -10.90 -30.16 20.69
CA ALA A 987 -12.05 -30.58 19.88
C ALA A 987 -12.17 -29.75 18.59
N MET A 988 -11.99 -28.43 18.64
CA MET A 988 -11.91 -27.59 17.44
C MET A 988 -10.73 -27.99 16.54
N PHE A 989 -9.58 -28.26 17.14
CA PHE A 989 -8.36 -28.62 16.41
C PHE A 989 -8.43 -29.98 15.75
N VAL A 990 -9.30 -30.91 16.20
CA VAL A 990 -9.56 -32.16 15.47
C VAL A 990 -10.07 -31.88 14.06
N TYR A 991 -10.94 -30.88 13.88
CA TYR A 991 -11.41 -30.45 12.56
C TYR A 991 -10.33 -29.67 11.81
N LEU A 992 -9.64 -28.73 12.47
CA LEU A 992 -8.55 -27.95 11.87
C LEU A 992 -7.48 -28.84 11.23
N LYS A 993 -7.05 -29.91 11.91
CA LYS A 993 -6.00 -30.81 11.39
C LYS A 993 -6.43 -31.59 10.14
N ARG A 994 -7.73 -31.70 9.86
CA ARG A 994 -8.29 -32.44 8.71
C ARG A 994 -8.38 -31.60 7.43
N ILE A 995 -8.11 -30.30 7.50
CA ILE A 995 -8.19 -29.40 6.36
C ILE A 995 -6.81 -29.30 5.67
N PRO A 996 -6.74 -28.83 4.41
CA PRO A 996 -5.46 -28.66 3.72
C PRO A 996 -4.52 -27.72 4.46
N ARG A 997 -3.22 -28.05 4.44
CA ARG A 997 -2.18 -27.31 5.18
C ARG A 997 -2.17 -25.81 4.87
N TYR A 998 -2.38 -25.43 3.61
CA TYR A 998 -2.42 -24.02 3.20
C TYR A 998 -3.57 -23.19 3.86
N LEU A 999 -4.63 -23.83 4.35
CA LEU A 999 -5.74 -23.16 5.07
C LEU A 999 -5.54 -23.11 6.59
N ILE A 1000 -4.63 -23.92 7.15
CA ILE A 1000 -4.46 -24.04 8.60
C ILE A 1000 -4.11 -22.69 9.26
N PRO A 1001 -3.17 -21.87 8.76
CA PRO A 1001 -2.85 -20.59 9.40
C PRO A 1001 -4.06 -19.67 9.57
N CYS A 1002 -4.91 -19.57 8.53
CA CYS A 1002 -6.11 -18.75 8.53
C CYS A 1002 -7.14 -19.22 9.57
N TYR A 1003 -7.44 -20.52 9.61
CA TYR A 1003 -8.43 -21.05 10.55
C TYR A 1003 -7.89 -21.18 11.98
N PHE A 1004 -6.59 -21.41 12.15
CA PHE A 1004 -5.95 -21.37 13.46
C PHE A 1004 -6.09 -19.97 14.08
N ASP A 1005 -5.80 -18.93 13.31
CA ASP A 1005 -6.02 -17.54 13.71
C ASP A 1005 -7.49 -17.26 14.05
N ALA A 1006 -8.44 -17.68 13.21
CA ALA A 1006 -9.86 -17.49 13.46
C ALA A 1006 -10.34 -18.10 14.80
N ILE A 1007 -9.86 -19.30 15.14
CA ILE A 1007 -10.14 -19.96 16.42
C ILE A 1007 -9.52 -19.16 17.57
N LEU A 1008 -8.25 -18.79 17.44
CA LEU A 1008 -7.53 -18.11 18.52
C LEU A 1008 -8.05 -16.70 18.78
N VAL A 1009 -8.39 -15.92 17.75
CA VAL A 1009 -8.97 -14.58 17.89
C VAL A 1009 -10.31 -14.65 18.61
N GLY A 1010 -11.20 -15.56 18.18
CA GLY A 1010 -12.52 -15.72 18.78
C GLY A 1010 -12.43 -16.11 20.25
N THR A 1011 -11.57 -17.07 20.57
CA THR A 1011 -11.36 -17.50 21.97
C THR A 1011 -10.67 -16.43 22.80
N TYR A 1012 -9.61 -15.82 22.32
CA TYR A 1012 -8.85 -14.78 23.03
C TYR A 1012 -9.72 -13.56 23.34
N THR A 1013 -10.45 -13.02 22.36
CA THR A 1013 -11.35 -11.88 22.59
C THR A 1013 -12.46 -12.20 23.59
N THR A 1014 -13.02 -13.40 23.54
CA THR A 1014 -14.01 -13.86 24.53
C THR A 1014 -13.41 -13.96 25.94
N LEU A 1015 -12.16 -14.42 26.08
CA LEU A 1015 -11.46 -14.52 27.36
C LEU A 1015 -11.13 -13.14 27.95
N LEU A 1016 -10.74 -12.18 27.11
CA LEU A 1016 -10.54 -10.79 27.54
C LEU A 1016 -11.85 -10.18 28.07
N ASP A 1017 -12.95 -10.36 27.33
CA ASP A 1017 -14.27 -9.89 27.74
C ASP A 1017 -14.72 -10.48 29.08
N VAL A 1018 -14.50 -11.79 29.28
CA VAL A 1018 -14.77 -12.45 30.56
C VAL A 1018 -13.91 -11.88 31.68
N GLY A 1019 -12.60 -11.66 31.43
CA GLY A 1019 -11.69 -11.06 32.39
C GLY A 1019 -12.15 -9.67 32.84
N TRP A 1020 -12.48 -8.78 31.89
CA TRP A 1020 -12.95 -7.44 32.22
C TRP A 1020 -14.30 -7.43 32.94
N ARG A 1021 -15.23 -8.32 32.60
CA ARG A 1021 -16.52 -8.45 33.31
C ARG A 1021 -16.38 -8.87 34.77
N GLN A 1022 -15.30 -9.58 35.12
CA GLN A 1022 -14.98 -9.93 36.51
C GLN A 1022 -14.27 -8.81 37.27
N MET A 1023 -13.77 -7.79 36.58
CA MET A 1023 -13.11 -6.65 37.21
C MET A 1023 -14.10 -5.57 37.63
N SER A 1024 -13.63 -4.56 38.35
CA SER A 1024 -14.43 -3.42 38.82
C SER A 1024 -15.08 -2.62 37.69
N SER A 1025 -16.08 -1.82 38.04
CA SER A 1025 -16.76 -0.91 37.09
C SER A 1025 -15.82 0.13 36.47
N PHE A 1026 -14.71 0.48 37.14
CA PHE A 1026 -13.68 1.35 36.61
C PHE A 1026 -13.02 0.74 35.35
N VAL A 1027 -12.78 -0.57 35.36
CA VAL A 1027 -12.21 -1.29 34.21
C VAL A 1027 -13.28 -1.55 33.16
N GLN A 1028 -14.45 -2.05 33.56
CA GLN A 1028 -15.53 -2.39 32.62
C GLN A 1028 -15.94 -1.20 31.74
N ASN A 1029 -16.08 -0.03 32.37
CA ASN A 1029 -16.45 1.23 31.71
C ASN A 1029 -15.24 2.11 31.35
N GLY A 1030 -14.02 1.57 31.52
CA GLY A 1030 -12.78 2.25 31.17
C GLY A 1030 -12.51 2.21 29.67
N SER A 1031 -11.56 3.03 29.23
CA SER A 1031 -11.06 3.03 27.86
C SER A 1031 -10.30 1.74 27.52
N THR A 1032 -10.00 1.57 26.25
CA THR A 1032 -9.18 0.47 25.73
C THR A 1032 -7.81 0.45 26.40
N PHE A 1033 -7.22 1.63 26.68
CA PHE A 1033 -5.97 1.72 27.42
C PHE A 1033 -6.12 1.24 28.87
N VAL A 1034 -7.15 1.68 29.60
CA VAL A 1034 -7.42 1.20 30.97
C VAL A 1034 -7.64 -0.32 30.99
N LYS A 1035 -8.39 -0.84 30.03
CA LYS A 1035 -8.63 -2.28 29.86
C LYS A 1035 -7.35 -3.05 29.56
N HIS A 1036 -6.44 -2.51 28.74
CA HIS A 1036 -5.14 -3.14 28.50
C HIS A 1036 -4.24 -3.09 29.73
N LEU A 1037 -4.18 -1.98 30.46
CA LEU A 1037 -3.45 -1.88 31.72
C LEU A 1037 -3.96 -2.86 32.77
N SER A 1038 -5.28 -3.06 32.86
CA SER A 1038 -5.89 -3.96 33.83
C SER A 1038 -5.50 -5.43 33.58
N LEU A 1039 -5.15 -5.82 32.36
CA LEU A 1039 -4.62 -7.14 32.06
C LEU A 1039 -3.26 -7.40 32.74
N GLY A 1040 -2.52 -6.35 33.11
CA GLY A 1040 -1.35 -6.47 33.99
C GLY A 1040 -1.68 -7.14 35.33
N SER A 1041 -2.92 -6.98 35.83
CA SER A 1041 -3.39 -7.71 37.01
C SER A 1041 -3.42 -9.22 36.77
N ILE A 1042 -3.93 -9.65 35.62
CA ILE A 1042 -3.99 -11.07 35.25
C ILE A 1042 -2.57 -11.60 35.01
N GLN A 1043 -1.69 -10.81 34.39
CA GLN A 1043 -0.31 -11.20 34.14
C GLN A 1043 0.47 -11.47 35.42
N MET A 1044 0.41 -10.54 36.38
CA MET A 1044 1.28 -10.58 37.57
C MET A 1044 0.70 -11.45 38.70
N CYS A 1045 -0.63 -11.65 38.72
CA CYS A 1045 -1.29 -12.35 39.82
C CYS A 1045 -1.78 -13.72 39.34
N GLY A 1046 -1.09 -14.77 39.79
CA GLY A 1046 -1.36 -16.15 39.39
C GLY A 1046 -1.11 -17.15 40.52
N ILE A 1047 -1.43 -18.41 40.24
CA ILE A 1047 -1.22 -19.55 41.14
C ILE A 1047 -0.17 -20.45 40.47
N GLY A 1048 0.98 -20.60 41.12
CA GLY A 1048 2.06 -21.49 40.67
C GLY A 1048 1.90 -22.92 41.20
N LYS A 1049 2.76 -23.84 40.74
CA LYS A 1049 2.79 -25.22 41.24
C LYS A 1049 3.12 -25.30 42.73
N TYR A 1050 3.91 -24.38 43.26
CA TYR A 1050 4.21 -24.29 44.69
C TYR A 1050 3.56 -23.06 45.32
N SER A 1051 3.07 -23.18 46.56
CA SER A 1051 2.57 -22.01 47.28
C SER A 1051 3.71 -21.02 47.50
N CYS A 1052 3.47 -19.75 47.16
CA CYS A 1052 4.43 -18.67 47.37
C CYS A 1052 4.14 -17.85 48.64
N LEU A 1053 2.92 -17.99 49.18
CA LEU A 1053 2.49 -17.32 50.41
C LEU A 1053 2.53 -18.32 51.58
N PRO A 1054 2.86 -17.87 52.80
CA PRO A 1054 2.66 -18.69 54.00
C PRO A 1054 1.16 -18.98 54.19
N ASP A 1055 0.87 -20.09 54.88
CA ASP A 1055 -0.50 -20.48 55.18
C ASP A 1055 -1.21 -19.44 56.06
N LEU A 1056 -2.42 -19.07 55.65
CA LEU A 1056 -3.31 -18.19 56.38
C LEU A 1056 -4.01 -18.92 57.52
N SER A 1057 -4.58 -18.16 58.46
CA SER A 1057 -5.36 -18.72 59.57
C SER A 1057 -6.46 -19.66 59.05
N PRO A 1058 -6.58 -20.90 59.57
CA PRO A 1058 -7.67 -21.81 59.23
C PRO A 1058 -9.08 -21.28 59.56
N SER A 1059 -9.16 -20.25 60.42
CA SER A 1059 -10.43 -19.60 60.78
C SER A 1059 -10.92 -18.57 59.74
N LEU A 1060 -10.09 -18.22 58.75
CA LEU A 1060 -10.49 -17.31 57.68
C LEU A 1060 -11.41 -18.01 56.67
N HIS A 1061 -12.51 -17.35 56.36
CA HIS A 1061 -13.42 -17.78 55.29
C HIS A 1061 -12.87 -17.43 53.90
N ASP A 1062 -13.33 -18.17 52.88
CA ASP A 1062 -13.04 -17.93 51.47
C ASP A 1062 -11.54 -17.99 51.09
N VAL A 1063 -10.75 -18.77 51.84
CA VAL A 1063 -9.37 -19.13 51.46
C VAL A 1063 -9.42 -20.31 50.49
N PRO A 1064 -8.86 -20.18 49.26
CA PRO A 1064 -8.89 -21.25 48.28
C PRO A 1064 -7.95 -22.39 48.66
N TYR A 1065 -8.37 -23.63 48.38
CA TYR A 1065 -7.60 -24.85 48.60
C TYR A 1065 -7.54 -25.71 47.33
N ARG A 1066 -6.45 -26.46 47.18
CA ARG A 1066 -6.33 -27.51 46.16
C ARG A 1066 -5.78 -28.79 46.78
N LEU A 1067 -5.87 -29.88 46.03
CA LEU A 1067 -5.19 -31.12 46.35
C LEU A 1067 -3.77 -31.06 45.75
N ASN A 1068 -2.74 -31.24 46.57
CA ASN A 1068 -1.36 -31.29 46.10
C ASN A 1068 -1.14 -32.59 45.32
N GLU A 1069 -0.66 -32.49 44.07
CA GLU A 1069 -0.49 -33.63 43.18
C GLU A 1069 0.63 -34.60 43.61
N ILE A 1070 1.56 -34.12 44.46
CA ILE A 1070 2.71 -34.90 44.96
C ILE A 1070 2.36 -35.54 46.31
N THR A 1071 1.80 -34.77 47.24
CA THR A 1071 1.54 -35.25 48.61
C THR A 1071 0.13 -35.81 48.81
N ASN A 1072 -0.81 -35.55 47.89
CA ASN A 1072 -2.24 -35.82 48.03
C ASN A 1072 -2.89 -35.17 49.26
N GLU A 1073 -2.26 -34.13 49.83
CA GLU A 1073 -2.81 -33.38 50.95
C GLU A 1073 -3.52 -32.11 50.47
N LYS A 1074 -4.47 -31.64 51.27
CA LYS A 1074 -5.19 -30.40 51.00
C LYS A 1074 -4.31 -29.22 51.44
N GLU A 1075 -3.93 -28.37 50.49
CA GLU A 1075 -3.09 -27.20 50.75
C GLU A 1075 -3.78 -25.90 50.30
N GLN A 1076 -3.43 -24.78 50.93
CA GLN A 1076 -3.91 -23.46 50.52
C GLN A 1076 -3.28 -23.08 49.17
N CYS A 1077 -4.08 -22.57 48.23
CA CYS A 1077 -3.64 -22.19 46.89
C CYS A 1077 -3.97 -20.72 46.57
N CYS A 1078 -3.55 -19.84 47.46
CA CYS A 1078 -3.78 -18.40 47.29
C CYS A 1078 -3.01 -17.84 46.08
N VAL A 1079 -3.63 -16.86 45.41
CA VAL A 1079 -2.98 -16.06 44.38
C VAL A 1079 -1.81 -15.28 44.98
N SER A 1080 -0.69 -15.26 44.27
CA SER A 1080 0.49 -14.48 44.63
C SER A 1080 0.85 -13.50 43.51
N LEU A 1081 1.43 -12.37 43.90
CA LEU A 1081 1.86 -11.30 43.00
C LEU A 1081 3.35 -11.46 42.67
N ALA A 1082 3.66 -11.52 41.38
CA ALA A 1082 5.02 -11.47 40.84
C ALA A 1082 5.51 -10.02 40.73
N ALA A 1083 6.76 -9.74 41.11
CA ALA A 1083 7.32 -8.39 40.96
C ALA A 1083 7.58 -8.01 39.49
N GLY A 1084 7.79 -8.98 38.61
CA GLY A 1084 7.97 -8.74 37.19
C GLY A 1084 8.33 -10.00 36.41
N LEU A 1085 7.89 -10.08 35.16
CA LEU A 1085 8.12 -11.23 34.29
C LEU A 1085 9.29 -10.95 33.31
N PRO A 1086 10.16 -11.93 33.01
CA PRO A 1086 10.19 -13.29 33.55
C PRO A 1086 11.08 -13.45 34.80
N HIS A 1087 11.79 -12.41 35.23
CA HIS A 1087 12.90 -12.57 36.18
C HIS A 1087 12.47 -12.75 37.65
N PHE A 1088 11.27 -12.28 38.01
CA PHE A 1088 10.74 -12.30 39.38
C PHE A 1088 9.36 -12.97 39.41
N SER A 1089 9.28 -14.17 38.85
CA SER A 1089 8.01 -14.83 38.55
C SER A 1089 7.83 -16.21 39.20
N SER A 1090 8.88 -16.89 39.65
CA SER A 1090 8.77 -18.24 40.20
C SER A 1090 9.68 -18.48 41.40
N GLY A 1091 9.38 -19.54 42.16
CA GLY A 1091 10.11 -19.93 43.36
C GLY A 1091 10.19 -18.80 44.40
N ILE A 1092 11.31 -18.75 45.11
CA ILE A 1092 11.51 -17.77 46.20
C ILE A 1092 11.54 -16.32 45.70
N PHE A 1093 11.87 -16.08 44.44
CA PHE A 1093 12.04 -14.75 43.86
C PHE A 1093 10.74 -14.14 43.29
N ARG A 1094 9.60 -14.81 43.46
CA ARG A 1094 8.31 -14.32 42.95
C ARG A 1094 7.80 -13.10 43.70
N SER A 1095 7.70 -13.21 45.04
CA SER A 1095 7.00 -12.21 45.86
C SER A 1095 7.97 -11.40 46.69
N TRP A 1096 7.93 -10.08 46.45
CA TRP A 1096 8.71 -9.08 47.15
C TRP A 1096 7.78 -8.10 47.87
N GLY A 1097 7.92 -7.94 49.18
CA GLY A 1097 7.00 -7.15 50.01
C GLY A 1097 6.87 -5.71 49.53
N ARG A 1098 7.99 -5.08 49.18
CA ARG A 1098 8.01 -3.73 48.62
C ARG A 1098 7.19 -3.63 47.33
N ASP A 1099 7.55 -4.39 46.31
CA ASP A 1099 6.89 -4.37 45.00
C ASP A 1099 5.41 -4.74 45.12
N THR A 1100 5.11 -5.72 45.96
CA THR A 1100 3.74 -6.16 46.25
C THR A 1100 2.91 -5.02 46.78
N PHE A 1101 3.34 -4.34 47.84
CA PHE A 1101 2.53 -3.30 48.46
C PHE A 1101 2.59 -1.93 47.75
N ILE A 1102 3.47 -1.76 46.77
CA ILE A 1102 3.35 -0.65 45.81
C ILE A 1102 2.30 -0.98 44.74
N ALA A 1103 2.34 -2.20 44.18
CA ALA A 1103 1.50 -2.59 43.05
C ALA A 1103 0.07 -3.00 43.43
N LEU A 1104 -0.17 -3.49 44.66
CA LEU A 1104 -1.43 -4.11 45.09
C LEU A 1104 -2.63 -3.16 44.93
N ARG A 1105 -2.46 -1.86 45.21
CA ARG A 1105 -3.53 -0.87 44.97
C ARG A 1105 -3.98 -0.87 43.50
N GLY A 1106 -3.05 -0.77 42.56
CA GLY A 1106 -3.35 -0.68 41.13
C GLY A 1106 -3.81 -2.01 40.53
N LEU A 1107 -3.11 -3.11 40.86
CA LEU A 1107 -3.36 -4.42 40.26
C LEU A 1107 -4.49 -5.20 40.93
N MET A 1108 -4.83 -4.94 42.21
CA MET A 1108 -5.86 -5.71 42.92
C MET A 1108 -7.02 -4.86 43.45
N LEU A 1109 -6.77 -3.71 44.07
CA LEU A 1109 -7.89 -2.91 44.59
C LEU A 1109 -8.66 -2.22 43.46
N VAL A 1110 -7.98 -1.49 42.58
CA VAL A 1110 -8.63 -0.77 41.48
C VAL A 1110 -9.35 -1.74 40.52
N THR A 1111 -8.82 -2.95 40.34
CA THR A 1111 -9.42 -3.99 39.48
C THR A 1111 -10.50 -4.83 40.17
N GLY A 1112 -10.69 -4.71 41.49
CA GLY A 1112 -11.75 -5.42 42.23
C GLY A 1112 -11.37 -6.79 42.83
N ARG A 1113 -10.09 -7.16 42.87
CA ARG A 1113 -9.57 -8.43 43.42
C ARG A 1113 -9.40 -8.37 44.96
N TYR A 1114 -10.45 -7.96 45.66
CA TYR A 1114 -10.38 -7.64 47.10
C TYR A 1114 -10.06 -8.84 48.00
N LEU A 1115 -10.58 -10.03 47.66
CA LEU A 1115 -10.35 -11.24 48.43
C LEU A 1115 -8.87 -11.67 48.39
N GLU A 1116 -8.26 -11.63 47.22
CA GLU A 1116 -6.85 -11.96 47.03
C GLU A 1116 -5.93 -10.91 47.69
N ALA A 1117 -6.28 -9.62 47.57
CA ALA A 1117 -5.58 -8.54 48.26
C ALA A 1117 -5.57 -8.74 49.79
N ARG A 1118 -6.72 -9.11 50.38
CA ARG A 1118 -6.84 -9.46 51.81
C ARG A 1118 -5.87 -10.58 52.17
N ASN A 1119 -5.90 -11.67 51.40
CA ASN A 1119 -5.08 -12.85 51.66
C ASN A 1119 -3.58 -12.50 51.62
N ILE A 1120 -3.12 -11.70 50.65
CA ILE A 1120 -1.71 -11.25 50.58
C ILE A 1120 -1.35 -10.37 51.78
N ILE A 1121 -2.20 -9.40 52.15
CA ILE A 1121 -1.96 -8.52 53.31
C ILE A 1121 -1.77 -9.33 54.59
N LEU A 1122 -2.67 -10.30 54.84
CA LEU A 1122 -2.64 -11.15 56.03
C LEU A 1122 -1.46 -12.12 56.01
N ALA A 1123 -1.12 -12.69 54.84
CA ALA A 1123 0.02 -13.61 54.69
C ALA A 1123 1.36 -12.92 55.03
N PHE A 1124 1.60 -11.72 54.49
CA PHE A 1124 2.78 -10.94 54.87
C PHE A 1124 2.73 -10.47 56.33
N GLY A 1125 1.56 -10.10 56.84
CA GLY A 1125 1.37 -9.79 58.26
C GLY A 1125 1.75 -10.95 59.19
N GLY A 1126 1.48 -12.19 58.77
CA GLY A 1126 1.90 -13.40 59.48
C GLY A 1126 3.42 -13.53 59.62
N THR A 1127 4.17 -12.92 58.70
CA THR A 1127 5.63 -12.91 58.71
C THR A 1127 6.24 -11.74 59.46
N LEU A 1128 5.48 -10.70 59.86
CA LEU A 1128 6.04 -9.50 60.52
C LEU A 1128 7.00 -9.89 61.66
N ARG A 1129 8.22 -9.36 61.62
CA ARG A 1129 9.27 -9.62 62.61
C ARG A 1129 10.19 -8.42 62.75
N HIS A 1130 10.72 -8.16 63.94
CA HIS A 1130 11.51 -6.97 64.25
C HIS A 1130 10.75 -5.67 63.99
N GLY A 1131 9.41 -5.71 63.99
CA GLY A 1131 8.56 -4.61 63.52
C GLY A 1131 8.56 -4.39 62.00
N LEU A 1132 9.20 -5.25 61.20
CA LEU A 1132 9.37 -5.11 59.75
C LEU A 1132 8.60 -6.19 58.97
N ILE A 1133 8.20 -5.84 57.75
CA ILE A 1133 7.73 -6.76 56.72
C ILE A 1133 8.94 -7.14 55.85
N PRO A 1134 9.12 -8.42 55.49
CA PRO A 1134 10.29 -8.82 54.71
C PRO A 1134 10.27 -8.27 53.29
N ASN A 1135 11.46 -8.07 52.70
CA ASN A 1135 11.57 -7.77 51.27
C ASN A 1135 11.30 -9.03 50.47
N LEU A 1136 12.21 -10.01 50.51
CA LEU A 1136 11.99 -11.32 49.92
C LEU A 1136 11.05 -12.09 50.84
N LEU A 1137 9.88 -12.50 50.36
CA LEU A 1137 8.96 -13.29 51.18
C LEU A 1137 9.45 -14.72 51.37
N GLY A 1138 9.91 -15.38 50.30
CA GLY A 1138 10.45 -16.74 50.36
C GLY A 1138 9.55 -17.75 51.10
N GLN A 1139 8.24 -17.70 50.84
CA GLN A 1139 7.20 -18.51 51.53
C GLN A 1139 7.07 -18.24 53.05
N GLY A 1140 7.70 -17.18 53.57
CA GLY A 1140 7.78 -16.86 54.99
C GLY A 1140 8.96 -17.52 55.70
N THR A 1141 9.33 -18.74 55.34
CA THR A 1141 10.46 -19.48 55.95
C THR A 1141 11.84 -18.95 55.54
N HIS A 1142 11.97 -18.52 54.29
CA HIS A 1142 13.19 -17.93 53.72
C HIS A 1142 13.10 -16.39 53.63
N ALA A 1143 12.22 -15.79 54.43
CA ALA A 1143 11.98 -14.36 54.42
C ALA A 1143 13.22 -13.56 54.82
N ARG A 1144 13.55 -12.52 54.06
CA ARG A 1144 14.69 -11.63 54.32
C ARG A 1144 14.23 -10.24 54.77
N TYR A 1145 14.73 -9.77 55.90
CA TYR A 1145 14.33 -8.51 56.55
C TYR A 1145 15.40 -7.42 56.35
N ASN A 1146 15.88 -7.27 55.12
CA ASN A 1146 16.85 -6.25 54.72
C ASN A 1146 16.19 -4.95 54.23
N CYS A 1147 14.91 -4.75 54.55
CA CYS A 1147 14.07 -3.71 53.98
C CYS A 1147 13.29 -3.00 55.08
N ARG A 1148 13.45 -1.68 55.13
CA ARG A 1148 12.79 -0.78 56.08
C ARG A 1148 11.56 -0.11 55.50
N ASP A 1149 11.43 -0.03 54.17
CA ASP A 1149 10.31 0.65 53.52
C ASP A 1149 9.07 -0.25 53.32
N ALA A 1150 9.22 -1.57 53.18
CA ALA A 1150 8.11 -2.49 52.92
C ALA A 1150 7.01 -2.45 53.99
N VAL A 1151 7.34 -2.29 55.27
CA VAL A 1151 6.34 -2.20 56.35
C VAL A 1151 5.43 -0.97 56.17
N TRP A 1152 5.99 0.16 55.72
CA TRP A 1152 5.23 1.38 55.49
C TRP A 1152 4.34 1.26 54.26
N TRP A 1153 4.82 0.62 53.20
CA TRP A 1153 3.98 0.28 52.04
C TRP A 1153 2.86 -0.70 52.41
N TRP A 1154 3.12 -1.69 53.27
CA TRP A 1154 2.11 -2.61 53.79
C TRP A 1154 1.02 -1.86 54.57
N LEU A 1155 1.41 -0.97 55.49
CA LEU A 1155 0.47 -0.12 56.23
C LEU A 1155 -0.33 0.80 55.31
N GLN A 1156 0.30 1.42 54.31
CA GLN A 1156 -0.38 2.24 53.31
C GLN A 1156 -1.41 1.40 52.51
N CYS A 1157 -1.04 0.18 52.12
CA CYS A 1157 -1.95 -0.75 51.44
C CYS A 1157 -3.15 -1.14 52.30
N ILE A 1158 -2.98 -1.37 53.61
CA ILE A 1158 -4.10 -1.63 54.52
C ILE A 1158 -5.02 -0.41 54.59
N GLN A 1159 -4.46 0.78 54.66
CA GLN A 1159 -5.24 2.02 54.63
C GLN A 1159 -6.04 2.13 53.32
N ASP A 1160 -5.40 1.86 52.18
CA ASP A 1160 -6.04 1.87 50.86
C ASP A 1160 -7.14 0.81 50.76
N TYR A 1161 -6.90 -0.39 51.32
CA TYR A 1161 -7.91 -1.45 51.40
C TYR A 1161 -9.14 -0.97 52.18
N CYS A 1162 -8.93 -0.40 53.37
CA CYS A 1162 -10.01 0.12 54.20
C CYS A 1162 -10.83 1.23 53.52
N LYS A 1163 -10.17 2.04 52.67
CA LYS A 1163 -10.81 3.15 51.95
C LYS A 1163 -11.56 2.71 50.68
N ILE A 1164 -11.03 1.75 49.94
CA ILE A 1164 -11.52 1.37 48.61
C ILE A 1164 -12.52 0.20 48.68
N VAL A 1165 -12.26 -0.78 49.55
CA VAL A 1165 -13.06 -2.01 49.61
C VAL A 1165 -14.35 -1.75 50.39
N PRO A 1166 -15.52 -2.18 49.88
CA PRO A 1166 -16.77 -2.14 50.63
C PRO A 1166 -16.63 -2.89 51.96
N ASN A 1167 -17.03 -2.26 53.07
CA ASN A 1167 -16.79 -2.77 54.44
C ASN A 1167 -15.31 -3.08 54.73
N GLY A 1168 -14.38 -2.36 54.09
CA GLY A 1168 -12.95 -2.63 54.16
C GLY A 1168 -12.35 -2.59 55.57
N LEU A 1169 -13.00 -1.93 56.54
CA LEU A 1169 -12.56 -1.91 57.95
C LEU A 1169 -12.63 -3.30 58.61
N ASP A 1170 -13.42 -4.23 58.08
CA ASP A 1170 -13.55 -5.59 58.63
C ASP A 1170 -12.22 -6.36 58.58
N ILE A 1171 -11.33 -6.02 57.63
CA ILE A 1171 -9.99 -6.62 57.53
C ILE A 1171 -9.17 -6.45 58.81
N LEU A 1172 -9.39 -5.36 59.56
CA LEU A 1172 -8.66 -5.07 60.79
C LEU A 1172 -8.90 -6.13 61.87
N ARG A 1173 -10.08 -6.79 61.83
CA ARG A 1173 -10.44 -7.87 62.75
C ARG A 1173 -10.10 -9.25 62.22
N CYS A 1174 -9.67 -9.37 60.96
CA CYS A 1174 -9.28 -10.66 60.40
C CYS A 1174 -8.08 -11.24 61.17
N PRO A 1175 -8.10 -12.55 61.49
CA PRO A 1175 -7.01 -13.20 62.18
C PRO A 1175 -5.78 -13.32 61.27
N VAL A 1176 -4.65 -12.85 61.76
CA VAL A 1176 -3.33 -13.04 61.19
C VAL A 1176 -2.65 -14.17 61.95
N SER A 1177 -2.35 -15.27 61.25
CA SER A 1177 -1.58 -16.37 61.83
C SER A 1177 -0.10 -15.97 61.93
N ARG A 1178 0.38 -15.71 63.14
CA ARG A 1178 1.76 -15.29 63.40
C ARG A 1178 2.70 -16.47 63.23
N MET A 1179 3.38 -16.50 62.09
CA MET A 1179 4.43 -17.48 61.80
C MET A 1179 5.64 -17.29 62.73
N TYR A 1180 5.92 -16.04 63.12
CA TYR A 1180 6.98 -15.70 64.06
C TYR A 1180 6.40 -14.89 65.24
N PRO A 1181 5.83 -15.55 66.26
CA PRO A 1181 5.27 -14.88 67.44
C PRO A 1181 6.25 -13.98 68.20
N ARG A 1182 7.55 -14.27 68.12
CA ARG A 1182 8.64 -13.48 68.71
C ARG A 1182 9.81 -13.41 67.72
N ASP A 1183 10.64 -12.38 67.85
CA ASP A 1183 11.79 -12.15 66.97
C ASP A 1183 12.72 -13.38 66.85
N ASP A 1184 12.91 -14.13 67.94
CA ASP A 1184 13.78 -15.33 67.97
C ASP A 1184 13.05 -16.67 67.76
N SER A 1185 11.73 -16.66 67.53
CA SER A 1185 10.99 -17.93 67.39
C SER A 1185 11.32 -18.68 66.10
N SER A 1186 11.20 -20.02 66.14
CA SER A 1186 11.10 -20.84 64.93
C SER A 1186 9.76 -20.60 64.24
N PRO A 1187 9.66 -20.81 62.91
CA PRO A 1187 8.39 -20.68 62.21
C PRO A 1187 7.36 -21.65 62.81
N GLN A 1188 6.16 -21.15 63.10
CA GLN A 1188 5.05 -21.93 63.65
C GLN A 1188 4.03 -22.29 62.56
N PRO A 1189 3.36 -23.46 62.65
CA PRO A 1189 2.25 -23.82 61.77
C PRO A 1189 1.08 -22.83 61.87
N ALA A 1190 0.29 -22.71 60.79
CA ALA A 1190 -0.85 -21.81 60.77
C ALA A 1190 -1.91 -22.16 61.84
N GLY A 1191 -2.47 -21.13 62.49
CA GLY A 1191 -3.45 -21.29 63.58
C GLY A 1191 -2.84 -21.59 64.96
N THR A 1192 -1.52 -21.71 65.07
CA THR A 1192 -0.85 -21.87 66.39
C THR A 1192 -0.99 -20.62 67.25
N MET A 1193 -0.87 -19.44 66.63
CA MET A 1193 -1.08 -18.15 67.28
C MET A 1193 -1.72 -17.19 66.28
N ASP A 1194 -3.03 -17.00 66.40
CA ASP A 1194 -3.78 -16.02 65.62
C ASP A 1194 -4.00 -14.76 66.46
N GLN A 1195 -3.79 -13.59 65.86
CA GLN A 1195 -4.19 -12.31 66.45
C GLN A 1195 -4.83 -11.41 65.40
N PRO A 1196 -5.75 -10.51 65.78
CA PRO A 1196 -6.36 -9.58 64.83
C PRO A 1196 -5.32 -8.68 64.14
N LEU A 1197 -5.56 -8.35 62.86
CA LEU A 1197 -4.66 -7.51 62.08
C LEU A 1197 -4.36 -6.15 62.75
N TYR A 1198 -5.32 -5.53 63.45
CA TYR A 1198 -5.06 -4.27 64.16
C TYR A 1198 -3.98 -4.41 65.26
N GLU A 1199 -3.84 -5.58 65.87
CA GLU A 1199 -2.77 -5.83 66.86
C GLU A 1199 -1.41 -5.99 66.19
N VAL A 1200 -1.36 -6.60 65.00
CA VAL A 1200 -0.13 -6.70 64.19
C VAL A 1200 0.31 -5.31 63.69
N ILE A 1201 -0.64 -4.44 63.33
CA ILE A 1201 -0.37 -3.05 62.97
C ILE A 1201 0.20 -2.30 64.18
N GLN A 1202 -0.43 -2.44 65.35
CA GLN A 1202 0.05 -1.83 66.59
C GLN A 1202 1.46 -2.33 66.94
N GLU A 1203 1.74 -3.63 66.81
CA GLU A 1203 3.06 -4.22 67.00
C GLU A 1203 4.11 -3.56 66.10
N ALA A 1204 3.84 -3.46 64.79
CA ALA A 1204 4.76 -2.85 63.84
C ALA A 1204 5.09 -1.38 64.19
N MET A 1205 4.07 -0.58 64.52
CA MET A 1205 4.26 0.83 64.90
C MET A 1205 4.98 0.98 66.24
N GLN A 1206 4.58 0.17 67.24
CA GLN A 1206 5.15 0.20 68.59
C GLN A 1206 6.64 -0.17 68.57
N ARG A 1207 7.03 -1.22 67.82
CA ARG A 1207 8.43 -1.63 67.66
C ARG A 1207 9.32 -0.51 67.10
N HIS A 1208 8.81 0.29 66.16
CA HIS A 1208 9.56 1.44 65.63
C HIS A 1208 9.68 2.58 66.65
N MET A 1209 8.65 2.82 67.46
CA MET A 1209 8.70 3.83 68.53
C MET A 1209 9.65 3.43 69.67
N GLU A 1210 9.72 2.13 69.97
CA GLU A 1210 10.67 1.56 70.93
C GLU A 1210 12.12 1.53 70.40
N GLY A 1211 12.28 1.47 69.08
CA GLY A 1211 13.55 1.30 68.39
C GLY A 1211 13.83 -0.17 68.07
N ILE A 1212 14.29 -0.41 66.85
CA ILE A 1212 14.69 -1.73 66.35
C ILE A 1212 16.20 -1.76 66.14
N ASN A 1213 16.84 -2.81 66.61
CA ASN A 1213 18.27 -3.06 66.45
C ASN A 1213 18.49 -4.57 66.43
N PHE A 1214 18.83 -5.12 65.28
CA PHE A 1214 19.05 -6.55 65.12
C PHE A 1214 20.09 -6.84 64.04
N ARG A 1215 20.62 -8.06 64.04
CA ARG A 1215 21.43 -8.59 62.95
C ARG A 1215 20.59 -9.55 62.13
N GLU A 1216 20.63 -9.44 60.79
CA GLU A 1216 19.87 -10.33 59.90
C GLU A 1216 20.14 -11.80 60.26
N ARG A 1217 19.06 -12.59 60.37
CA ARG A 1217 19.15 -14.03 60.64
C ARG A 1217 19.89 -14.72 59.50
N ASN A 1218 20.84 -15.58 59.83
CA ASN A 1218 21.74 -16.25 58.87
C ASN A 1218 22.69 -15.29 58.12
N ALA A 1219 23.03 -14.14 58.71
CA ALA A 1219 23.99 -13.18 58.13
C ALA A 1219 25.28 -13.84 57.63
N GLY A 1220 25.67 -13.50 56.40
CA GLY A 1220 26.84 -14.02 55.73
C GLY A 1220 26.60 -14.30 54.24
N PRO A 1221 27.61 -14.87 53.54
CA PRO A 1221 27.59 -15.06 52.10
C PRO A 1221 26.43 -15.90 51.56
N GLN A 1222 25.80 -16.71 52.41
CA GLN A 1222 24.67 -17.56 52.04
C GLN A 1222 23.39 -16.78 51.73
N ILE A 1223 23.17 -15.63 52.39
CA ILE A 1223 22.00 -14.77 52.14
C ILE A 1223 22.34 -13.51 51.35
N ASP A 1224 23.61 -13.11 51.35
CA ASP A 1224 24.13 -12.01 50.53
C ASP A 1224 25.64 -12.17 50.31
N GLN A 1225 26.03 -12.51 49.08
CA GLN A 1225 27.44 -12.77 48.72
C GLN A 1225 28.31 -11.51 48.62
N ASN A 1226 27.71 -10.31 48.63
CA ASN A 1226 28.40 -9.04 48.36
C ASN A 1226 28.43 -8.12 49.59
N MET A 1227 27.38 -8.15 50.41
CA MET A 1227 27.24 -7.29 51.57
C MET A 1227 28.38 -7.49 52.59
N ARG A 1228 28.87 -6.39 53.15
CA ARG A 1228 29.87 -6.42 54.23
C ARG A 1228 29.22 -6.81 55.56
N GLU A 1229 30.05 -7.21 56.51
CA GLU A 1229 29.60 -7.66 57.83
C GLU A 1229 28.71 -6.63 58.56
N GLU A 1230 29.03 -5.35 58.41
CA GLU A 1230 28.30 -4.23 59.01
C GLU A 1230 26.94 -3.98 58.35
N GLY A 1231 26.78 -4.39 57.09
CA GLY A 1231 25.54 -4.22 56.33
C GLY A 1231 24.40 -5.07 56.88
N PHE A 1232 24.71 -6.22 57.48
CA PHE A 1232 23.72 -7.12 58.08
C PHE A 1232 23.13 -6.60 59.40
N ASN A 1233 23.69 -5.54 59.98
CA ASN A 1233 23.17 -4.93 61.20
C ASN A 1233 22.15 -3.85 60.82
N VAL A 1234 20.89 -4.08 61.15
CA VAL A 1234 19.76 -3.22 60.81
C VAL A 1234 19.28 -2.48 62.05
N THR A 1235 19.25 -1.16 61.96
CA THR A 1235 18.69 -0.26 62.97
C THR A 1235 17.61 0.61 62.36
N ALA A 1236 16.53 0.86 63.10
CA ALA A 1236 15.57 1.91 62.78
C ALA A 1236 14.86 2.39 64.06
N GLY A 1237 14.27 3.56 64.01
CA GLY A 1237 13.54 4.12 65.14
C GLY A 1237 12.80 5.39 64.75
N VAL A 1238 12.15 6.00 65.74
CA VAL A 1238 11.51 7.31 65.60
C VAL A 1238 12.30 8.34 66.40
N ASP A 1239 12.70 9.42 65.73
CA ASP A 1239 13.23 10.59 66.40
C ASP A 1239 12.10 11.22 67.22
N ARG A 1240 12.26 11.26 68.55
CA ARG A 1240 11.19 11.68 69.46
C ARG A 1240 10.95 13.19 69.45
N GLU A 1241 11.89 13.98 68.97
CA GLU A 1241 11.74 15.43 68.87
C GLU A 1241 10.97 15.81 67.60
N THR A 1242 11.26 15.14 66.48
CA THR A 1242 10.68 15.48 65.16
C THR A 1242 9.52 14.57 64.76
N GLY A 1243 9.43 13.37 65.32
CA GLY A 1243 8.48 12.33 64.92
C GLY A 1243 8.84 11.59 63.64
N PHE A 1244 10.00 11.88 63.01
CA PHE A 1244 10.42 11.20 61.78
C PHE A 1244 11.06 9.83 62.06
N VAL A 1245 10.78 8.89 61.16
CA VAL A 1245 11.44 7.58 61.16
C VAL A 1245 12.87 7.72 60.59
N PHE A 1246 13.86 7.20 61.30
CA PHE A 1246 15.24 7.08 60.84
C PHE A 1246 15.68 5.60 60.86
N GLY A 1247 16.74 5.26 60.13
CA GLY A 1247 17.30 3.92 60.17
C GLY A 1247 18.27 3.62 59.06
N GLY A 1248 18.93 2.47 59.15
CA GLY A 1248 19.95 2.03 58.21
C GLY A 1248 21.36 2.51 58.60
N ASN A 1249 22.31 2.16 57.74
CA ASN A 1249 23.71 2.54 57.85
C ASN A 1249 24.33 2.62 56.45
N ARG A 1250 25.55 3.15 56.34
CA ARG A 1250 26.23 3.36 55.05
C ARG A 1250 26.54 2.09 54.24
N PHE A 1251 26.38 0.91 54.84
CA PHE A 1251 26.67 -0.41 54.26
C PHE A 1251 25.41 -1.25 54.02
N ASN A 1252 24.20 -0.70 54.23
CA ASN A 1252 22.96 -1.39 53.90
C ASN A 1252 22.07 -0.62 52.91
N CYS A 1253 21.07 -1.33 52.41
CA CYS A 1253 20.19 -0.95 51.32
C CYS A 1253 18.71 -1.08 51.74
N GLY A 1254 18.32 -0.40 52.82
CA GLY A 1254 17.00 -0.59 53.44
C GLY A 1254 15.80 -0.04 52.65
N THR A 1255 16.03 0.69 51.57
CA THR A 1255 14.98 1.31 50.71
C THR A 1255 14.99 0.72 49.30
N TRP A 1256 14.00 1.03 48.48
CA TRP A 1256 13.90 0.54 47.09
C TRP A 1256 15.10 0.84 46.18
N MET A 1257 15.93 1.82 46.53
CA MET A 1257 17.19 2.10 45.83
C MET A 1257 18.29 1.16 46.34
N ASP A 1258 18.08 -0.16 46.25
CA ASP A 1258 18.82 -1.18 47.01
C ASP A 1258 20.02 -1.80 46.32
N LYS A 1259 20.61 -1.15 45.30
CA LYS A 1259 21.74 -1.73 44.58
C LYS A 1259 23.00 -1.82 45.46
N MET A 1260 23.28 -3.03 45.94
CA MET A 1260 24.55 -3.40 46.56
C MET A 1260 25.64 -3.53 45.50
N GLY A 1261 26.77 -2.85 45.68
CA GLY A 1261 27.90 -2.93 44.76
C GLY A 1261 28.54 -4.33 44.74
N GLU A 1262 28.93 -4.79 43.55
CA GLU A 1262 29.41 -6.16 43.34
C GLU A 1262 30.67 -6.25 42.46
N SER A 1263 31.22 -5.12 41.99
CA SER A 1263 32.35 -5.10 41.07
C SER A 1263 33.68 -4.91 41.79
N ASP A 1264 34.53 -5.93 41.76
CA ASP A 1264 35.91 -5.84 42.24
C ASP A 1264 36.73 -4.88 41.39
N ARG A 1265 36.52 -4.88 40.07
CA ARG A 1265 37.23 -4.01 39.12
C ARG A 1265 36.94 -2.54 39.39
N ALA A 1266 35.68 -2.21 39.69
CA ALA A 1266 35.28 -0.86 40.05
C ALA A 1266 35.57 -0.53 41.53
N ARG A 1267 36.09 -1.50 42.31
CA ARG A 1267 36.39 -1.39 43.75
C ARG A 1267 35.18 -0.97 44.58
N ASN A 1268 33.99 -1.42 44.20
CA ASN A 1268 32.75 -1.09 44.90
C ASN A 1268 32.03 -2.31 45.51
N ARG A 1269 32.64 -3.50 45.50
CA ARG A 1269 32.04 -4.68 46.14
C ARG A 1269 31.70 -4.41 47.61
N GLY A 1270 30.45 -4.70 47.97
CA GLY A 1270 29.90 -4.52 49.31
C GLY A 1270 29.68 -3.06 49.70
N ILE A 1271 29.78 -2.11 48.75
CA ILE A 1271 29.47 -0.70 48.97
C ILE A 1271 28.14 -0.40 48.26
N PRO A 1272 27.06 -0.09 49.01
CA PRO A 1272 25.80 0.38 48.43
C PRO A 1272 26.01 1.62 47.54
N ALA A 1273 25.34 1.64 46.38
CA ALA A 1273 25.36 2.83 45.52
C ALA A 1273 24.56 4.00 46.15
N THR A 1274 23.48 3.66 46.86
CA THR A 1274 22.48 4.59 47.38
C THR A 1274 21.98 4.14 48.76
N PRO A 1275 22.85 4.13 49.79
CA PRO A 1275 22.42 3.80 51.15
C PRO A 1275 21.46 4.88 51.65
N ARG A 1276 20.20 4.51 51.86
CA ARG A 1276 19.11 5.39 52.29
C ARG A 1276 18.18 4.63 53.18
#